data_AF-A0A6P7HFF8-F1
#
_entry.id   AF-A0A6P7HFF8-F1
#
_cell.length_a   1.000
_cell.length_b   1.000
_cell.length_c   1.000
_cell.angle_alpha   90.00
_cell.angle_beta   90.00
_cell.angle_gamma   90.00
#
_symmetry.space_group_name_H-M   'P 1'
#
loop_
_entity.id
_entity.type
_entity.pdbx_description
1 polymer ?
#
loop_
_entity_poly.entity_id
_entity_poly.type
_entity_poly.pdbx_seq_one_letter_code
_entity_poly.pdbx_strand_id
1 'polypeptide(L)'
;MVPVPEPRHITYYQRILQSNFKGKILCAREGWAKDKKRLVDIYTELYITASPDIHINTQHEVQQIQKAWRPRDTETSVKPRDMFQHPSGEYIPVKTVLTNGIAGIGKTFLVQKFMLDWAEGTANQDVHLIFPFYFRQLNPLMGKQFSLANLIHKCIPEAKGIKEEALNYIFTALESSGNSNYDKSEFKLLFVFDGLDESRLHLDLYVDDHSVDVTKSTTTDILVKNLINGKLLRSARIWITTRPAAAKQIPTDCVDVVTEVRGFTDPQKEEYFRKRFREEEEQASRIISHIKTSRSLHIMCHIPVFCWITATVLEDMLETREGGELPKTLTEVYAEFLKFQANQTKEKCGPEKSRQCILSLAKLALQQLEKGNIIFYEKDLKECGIDFSEASVYSGVFTEIFKEEKRRKQEFTTFCFVHLSVQEFLAAFHLIHCFIDGDTKKLMVFLGEKKRYWPFLGKKKRSSLDDILDEVMEKSLNSETGHLDLMVRFLHGLSLQSNQRLLGDLLGQTEISSEAIQRAINNLKQRRTDTVSPDRSINIFHCLMEMNDLSVHQEIQEFLQSENRSEKELSAIHCSALAYMLQMSEEVLDELDLMKYNTTTEGRLRLLPAVRNCRKFRLSDCKLSETHWEVVASALKSDPSHLTELDMNWNNLEDSGLKQLCAGLDSPHCILQVLRLSDCNLSETHCEVVASALKSDPSHLTELDMNQNRLQDSGLKQLCAGLDSPHCILQVLRLSSCNLSERSCEALSSVLSSQSSSLRELDLDNNDLQDSGVKQLSHGLGGPDCRLETLSLSGCLITQEGCASLASALTSNPSYLRELDLSYNHPGDSGVKLLSALLNSPDCSLKTLRVEHGGEQWLKPGLTNSVNTKLKLSDNNRKVTRVREEQPYPDHPDRFDVWDQLMCRNVLTGRCYWEVEWRGGVYISVSYRRIRRKGGSDDCWFGGNNQSWSLICSDDGYSVRHNNRETLISSSSVSHRAAVYVDCPAGTLSFYRVSSDTLIHLHTFSTTFTQPLHAGFWLWSGSTGQIYCRINVQVPVLQTFFNNHDTTQDFRLSRESLAVLLELLHQERRHGWGATIETLVFLFWLVSGTSYRVVARVFRMPRTTVHRIVHRVTEEVVAIRHKFHLPPQYRRRPGGSNPGAVCDHQGRFIDTYVGWPGSVHDSRVLRHSPLYRRGIYPPPGHFILADGGYPCLQHPLPLITPYKQPVQGVAAQRFNSRHSTARSIIERAFGMMKTRWRAIFLQALEVHHTFVPQSLNFHTDLALLVST
;
A
#
# COMPACT_ATOMS: atom_id res chain seq x y z
N MET A 1 -37.04 21.84 60.98
CA MET A 1 -35.97 20.85 60.74
C MET A 1 -36.62 19.47 60.71
N VAL A 2 -36.85 18.93 59.50
CA VAL A 2 -37.22 17.51 59.34
C VAL A 2 -35.92 16.71 59.49
N PRO A 3 -35.85 15.64 60.30
CA PRO A 3 -34.63 14.86 60.42
C PRO A 3 -34.29 14.26 59.06
N VAL A 4 -33.09 14.52 58.57
CA VAL A 4 -32.53 13.76 57.44
C VAL A 4 -32.47 12.30 57.92
N PRO A 5 -33.14 11.35 57.25
CA PRO A 5 -33.11 9.96 57.69
C PRO A 5 -31.67 9.48 57.70
N GLU A 6 -31.24 8.79 58.77
CA GLU A 6 -29.94 8.14 58.81
C GLU A 6 -29.75 7.29 57.54
N PRO A 7 -28.64 7.46 56.80
CA PRO A 7 -28.38 6.68 55.61
C PRO A 7 -28.31 5.20 55.99
N ARG A 8 -29.16 4.38 55.35
CA ARG A 8 -29.16 2.94 55.56
C ARG A 8 -27.87 2.35 54.98
N HIS A 9 -27.43 1.22 55.52
CA HIS A 9 -26.27 0.50 55.00
C HIS A 9 -26.42 0.20 53.50
N ILE A 10 -25.35 0.31 52.71
CA ILE A 10 -25.40 0.23 51.23
C ILE A 10 -26.06 -1.05 50.70
N THR A 11 -25.92 -2.14 51.43
CA THR A 11 -26.55 -3.44 51.13
C THR A 11 -28.09 -3.38 51.10
N TYR A 12 -28.71 -2.43 51.82
CA TYR A 12 -30.14 -2.18 51.73
C TYR A 12 -30.53 -1.67 50.33
N TYR A 13 -29.78 -0.69 49.80
CA TYR A 13 -29.99 -0.14 48.46
C TYR A 13 -29.63 -1.14 47.36
N GLN A 14 -28.58 -1.93 47.57
CA GLN A 14 -28.21 -3.04 46.68
C GLN A 14 -29.37 -4.02 46.50
N ARG A 15 -29.98 -4.50 47.60
CA ARG A 15 -31.12 -5.44 47.53
C ARG A 15 -32.34 -4.85 46.81
N ILE A 16 -32.60 -3.54 46.97
CA ILE A 16 -33.67 -2.86 46.23
C ILE A 16 -33.41 -2.91 44.73
N LEU A 17 -32.22 -2.51 44.29
CA LEU A 17 -31.86 -2.52 42.87
C LEU A 17 -31.82 -3.95 42.31
N GLN A 18 -31.22 -4.91 43.02
CA GLN A 18 -31.19 -6.31 42.62
C GLN A 18 -32.61 -6.87 42.42
N SER A 19 -33.52 -6.64 43.37
CA SER A 19 -34.92 -7.06 43.24
C SER A 19 -35.62 -6.40 42.05
N ASN A 20 -35.42 -5.10 41.86
CA ASN A 20 -36.04 -4.36 40.76
C ASN A 20 -35.52 -4.80 39.39
N PHE A 21 -34.21 -5.06 39.27
CA PHE A 21 -33.61 -5.54 38.04
C PHE A 21 -33.92 -7.01 37.76
N LYS A 22 -33.99 -7.87 38.78
CA LYS A 22 -34.39 -9.27 38.64
C LYS A 22 -35.75 -9.37 37.95
N GLY A 23 -36.75 -8.61 38.40
CA GLY A 23 -38.08 -8.59 37.74
C GLY A 23 -38.07 -8.11 36.28
N LYS A 24 -37.06 -7.33 35.87
CA LYS A 24 -36.95 -6.76 34.52
C LYS A 24 -36.14 -7.60 33.53
N ILE A 25 -35.06 -8.22 34.01
CA ILE A 25 -34.04 -8.89 33.17
C ILE A 25 -34.20 -10.42 33.16
N LEU A 26 -34.95 -11.00 34.11
CA LEU A 26 -35.15 -12.46 34.25
C LEU A 26 -35.58 -13.15 32.94
N CYS A 27 -36.38 -12.47 32.14
CA CYS A 27 -36.79 -12.95 30.84
C CYS A 27 -36.38 -11.99 29.75
N ALA A 28 -35.80 -12.54 28.69
CA ALA A 28 -35.59 -11.84 27.44
C ALA A 28 -36.51 -12.41 26.37
N ARG A 29 -36.85 -11.59 25.38
CA ARG A 29 -37.57 -12.04 24.20
C ARG A 29 -36.57 -12.14 23.05
N GLU A 30 -36.46 -13.33 22.46
CA GLU A 30 -35.95 -13.47 21.11
C GLU A 30 -37.12 -13.24 20.17
N GLY A 31 -37.10 -12.13 19.44
CA GLY A 31 -38.18 -11.76 18.53
C GLY A 31 -39.57 -11.74 19.16
N TRP A 32 -40.52 -12.43 18.52
CA TRP A 32 -41.96 -12.41 18.78
C TRP A 32 -42.55 -13.67 19.42
N ALA A 33 -41.73 -14.50 20.06
CA ALA A 33 -42.24 -15.60 20.88
C ALA A 33 -43.32 -15.06 21.87
N LYS A 34 -44.51 -15.68 21.84
CA LYS A 34 -45.65 -15.31 22.71
C LYS A 34 -45.25 -15.36 24.20
N ASP A 35 -44.30 -16.24 24.53
CA ASP A 35 -43.79 -16.45 25.88
C ASP A 35 -42.40 -15.85 26.09
N LYS A 36 -42.27 -15.12 27.20
CA LYS A 36 -40.98 -14.61 27.70
C LYS A 36 -40.15 -15.79 28.22
N LYS A 37 -39.16 -16.25 27.46
CA LYS A 37 -38.21 -17.28 27.91
C LYS A 37 -37.22 -16.69 28.92
N ARG A 38 -36.77 -17.49 29.89
CA ARG A 38 -35.76 -17.01 30.85
C ARG A 38 -34.46 -16.77 30.09
N LEU A 39 -33.78 -15.65 30.37
CA LEU A 39 -32.53 -15.31 29.68
C LEU A 39 -31.48 -16.43 29.83
N VAL A 40 -31.45 -17.12 30.97
CA VAL A 40 -30.55 -18.25 31.24
C VAL A 40 -30.79 -19.44 30.29
N ASP A 41 -32.02 -19.65 29.80
CA ASP A 41 -32.35 -20.78 28.94
C ASP A 41 -31.94 -20.56 27.47
N ILE A 42 -31.84 -19.30 27.05
CA ILE A 42 -31.50 -18.91 25.68
C ILE A 42 -30.06 -18.39 25.54
N TYR A 43 -29.46 -17.90 26.64
CA TYR A 43 -28.11 -17.35 26.60
C TYR A 43 -27.09 -18.45 26.34
N THR A 44 -26.29 -18.23 25.29
CA THR A 44 -25.09 -18.99 24.99
C THR A 44 -23.90 -18.10 25.32
N GLU A 45 -22.92 -18.63 26.04
CA GLU A 45 -21.77 -17.86 26.50
C GLU A 45 -21.00 -17.31 25.28
N LEU A 46 -20.66 -16.03 25.31
CA LEU A 46 -19.91 -15.39 24.23
C LEU A 46 -18.42 -15.59 24.45
N TYR A 47 -17.67 -15.83 23.38
CA TYR A 47 -16.21 -15.82 23.43
C TYR A 47 -15.73 -14.37 23.52
N ILE A 48 -15.09 -14.03 24.64
CA ILE A 48 -14.56 -12.70 24.93
C ILE A 48 -13.06 -12.84 25.19
N THR A 49 -12.29 -11.92 24.64
CA THR A 49 -10.83 -11.91 24.72
C THR A 49 -10.38 -10.56 25.27
N ALA A 50 -9.40 -10.53 26.17
CA ALA A 50 -8.76 -9.29 26.56
C ALA A 50 -7.54 -9.01 25.66
N SER A 51 -7.44 -7.77 25.17
CA SER A 51 -6.27 -7.32 24.43
C SER A 51 -5.28 -6.65 25.41
N PRO A 52 -4.01 -7.07 25.46
CA PRO A 52 -2.98 -6.36 26.21
C PRO A 52 -2.63 -5.01 25.56
N ASP A 53 -2.78 -4.88 24.23
CA ASP A 53 -2.55 -3.64 23.49
C ASP A 53 -3.83 -2.83 23.29
N ILE A 54 -3.78 -1.52 23.58
CA ILE A 54 -4.86 -0.54 23.34
C ILE A 54 -4.86 -0.13 21.85
N HIS A 55 -4.77 -1.09 20.93
CA HIS A 55 -4.88 -0.83 19.49
C HIS A 55 -6.31 -1.10 19.03
N ILE A 56 -7.03 -0.02 18.71
CA ILE A 56 -8.39 -0.09 18.18
C ILE A 56 -8.32 -0.43 16.69
N ASN A 57 -8.62 -1.67 16.33
CA ASN A 57 -8.67 -2.09 14.93
C ASN A 57 -9.83 -1.39 14.19
N THR A 58 -9.51 -0.43 13.31
CA THR A 58 -10.49 0.37 12.56
C THR A 58 -11.05 -0.31 11.30
N GLN A 59 -10.78 -1.60 11.08
CA GLN A 59 -11.21 -2.32 9.87
C GLN A 59 -12.73 -2.54 9.79
N HIS A 60 -13.26 -2.63 8.57
CA HIS A 60 -14.68 -2.77 8.28
C HIS A 60 -15.27 -4.09 8.82
N GLU A 61 -16.54 -4.06 9.26
CA GLU A 61 -17.22 -5.20 9.92
C GLU A 61 -17.21 -6.47 9.06
N VAL A 62 -17.30 -6.35 7.73
CA VAL A 62 -17.27 -7.48 6.79
C VAL A 62 -15.90 -8.18 6.74
N GLN A 63 -14.80 -7.42 6.84
CA GLN A 63 -13.44 -7.99 6.89
C GLN A 63 -13.16 -8.60 8.27
N GLN A 64 -13.76 -8.04 9.34
CA GLN A 64 -13.64 -8.60 10.69
C GLN A 64 -14.38 -9.93 10.85
N ILE A 65 -15.53 -10.13 10.21
CA ILE A 65 -16.25 -11.43 10.21
C ILE A 65 -15.36 -12.55 9.63
N GLN A 66 -14.58 -12.25 8.60
CA GLN A 66 -13.66 -13.22 7.98
C GLN A 66 -12.40 -13.44 8.82
N LYS A 67 -11.98 -12.47 9.64
CA LYS A 67 -10.82 -12.57 10.55
C LYS A 67 -11.13 -13.19 11.91
N ALA A 68 -12.35 -13.02 12.42
CA ALA A 68 -12.76 -13.43 13.77
C ALA A 68 -12.92 -14.96 13.94
N TRP A 69 -12.79 -15.71 12.84
CA TRP A 69 -13.09 -17.15 12.80
C TRP A 69 -11.98 -18.05 13.37
N ARG A 70 -10.75 -17.55 13.56
CA ARG A 70 -9.67 -18.34 14.15
C ARG A 70 -9.38 -17.85 15.58
N PRO A 71 -9.68 -18.65 16.62
CA PRO A 71 -9.21 -18.37 17.97
C PRO A 71 -7.68 -18.32 17.97
N ARG A 72 -7.09 -17.36 18.69
CA ARG A 72 -5.63 -17.26 18.79
C ARG A 72 -5.13 -18.23 19.84
N ASP A 73 -3.99 -18.88 19.61
CA ASP A 73 -3.35 -19.75 20.60
C ASP A 73 -2.86 -18.97 21.86
N THR A 74 -2.78 -17.64 21.77
CA THR A 74 -2.33 -16.70 22.82
C THR A 74 -3.47 -15.92 23.48
N GLU A 75 -4.71 -16.03 23.00
CA GLU A 75 -5.83 -15.27 23.55
C GLU A 75 -6.27 -15.82 24.91
N THR A 76 -6.03 -15.06 25.97
CA THR A 76 -6.70 -15.31 27.26
C THR A 76 -8.18 -15.02 27.13
N SER A 77 -8.96 -16.10 27.06
CA SER A 77 -10.42 -16.02 27.20
C SER A 77 -10.77 -15.39 28.55
N VAL A 78 -11.58 -14.33 28.50
CA VAL A 78 -12.05 -13.63 29.70
C VAL A 78 -13.49 -13.98 29.94
N LYS A 79 -13.77 -14.51 31.13
CA LYS A 79 -15.16 -14.73 31.55
C LYS A 79 -15.79 -13.39 31.92
N PRO A 80 -17.12 -13.21 31.73
CA PRO A 80 -17.82 -11.98 32.10
C PRO A 80 -17.57 -11.50 33.54
N ARG A 81 -17.37 -12.43 34.48
CA ARG A 81 -17.06 -12.15 35.90
C ARG A 81 -15.64 -11.60 36.15
N ASP A 82 -14.73 -11.85 35.22
CA ASP A 82 -13.31 -11.51 35.33
C ASP A 82 -12.98 -10.26 34.47
N MET A 83 -13.99 -9.59 33.90
CA MET A 83 -13.82 -8.44 33.00
C MET A 83 -13.11 -7.21 33.60
N PHE A 84 -13.10 -7.09 34.93
CA PHE A 84 -12.40 -6.00 35.64
C PHE A 84 -11.08 -6.48 36.29
N GLN A 85 -10.58 -7.65 35.90
CA GLN A 85 -9.24 -8.09 36.26
C GLN A 85 -8.28 -7.72 35.15
N HIS A 86 -7.07 -7.31 35.52
CA HIS A 86 -6.06 -6.96 34.54
C HIS A 86 -5.56 -8.23 33.83
N PRO A 87 -5.37 -8.22 32.50
CA PRO A 87 -4.99 -9.41 31.73
C PRO A 87 -3.66 -10.05 32.14
N SER A 88 -2.75 -9.27 32.75
CA SER A 88 -1.44 -9.77 33.23
C SER A 88 -1.52 -10.72 34.43
N GLY A 89 -2.69 -10.87 35.06
CA GLY A 89 -2.85 -11.62 36.30
C GLY A 89 -2.29 -10.92 37.55
N GLU A 90 -1.59 -9.78 37.39
CA GLU A 90 -1.17 -8.93 38.51
C GLU A 90 -2.32 -8.04 38.99
N TYR A 91 -2.31 -7.68 40.28
CA TYR A 91 -3.30 -6.77 40.84
C TYR A 91 -3.03 -5.32 40.41
N ILE A 92 -3.58 -4.95 39.25
CA ILE A 92 -3.64 -3.58 38.74
C ILE A 92 -5.09 -3.09 38.84
N PRO A 93 -5.38 -1.99 39.56
CA PRO A 93 -6.74 -1.47 39.70
C PRO A 93 -7.33 -1.05 38.36
N VAL A 94 -8.32 -1.79 37.87
CA VAL A 94 -9.06 -1.48 36.63
C VAL A 94 -10.26 -0.60 36.95
N LYS A 95 -10.32 0.60 36.36
CA LYS A 95 -11.43 1.54 36.45
C LYS A 95 -12.32 1.48 35.22
N THR A 96 -11.76 1.63 34.03
CA THR A 96 -12.51 1.71 32.77
C THR A 96 -12.23 0.51 31.87
N VAL A 97 -13.28 -0.25 31.57
CA VAL A 97 -13.27 -1.34 30.59
C VAL A 97 -13.98 -0.89 29.32
N LEU A 98 -13.30 -0.96 28.18
CA LEU A 98 -13.89 -0.73 26.86
C LEU A 98 -14.08 -2.06 26.15
N THR A 99 -15.33 -2.45 25.89
CA THR A 99 -15.67 -3.67 25.18
C THR A 99 -16.05 -3.37 23.73
N ASN A 100 -15.20 -3.83 22.81
CA ASN A 100 -15.39 -3.72 21.37
C ASN A 100 -16.07 -4.97 20.81
N GLY A 101 -16.73 -4.81 19.66
CA GLY A 101 -17.23 -5.92 18.87
C GLY A 101 -18.10 -5.43 17.73
N ILE A 102 -18.19 -6.20 16.65
CA ILE A 102 -19.02 -5.84 15.48
C ILE A 102 -20.51 -5.76 15.83
N ALA A 103 -21.30 -5.14 14.96
CA ALA A 103 -22.76 -5.13 15.10
C ALA A 103 -23.30 -6.57 15.26
N GLY A 104 -24.36 -6.73 16.06
CA GLY A 104 -25.04 -8.03 16.26
C GLY A 104 -24.28 -9.07 17.08
N ILE A 105 -23.03 -8.82 17.46
CA ILE A 105 -22.15 -9.80 18.12
C ILE A 105 -22.56 -10.19 19.55
N GLY A 106 -23.53 -9.48 20.13
CA GLY A 106 -24.08 -9.81 21.45
C GLY A 106 -23.63 -8.90 22.61
N LYS A 107 -22.98 -7.75 22.35
CA LYS A 107 -22.53 -6.79 23.39
C LYS A 107 -23.63 -6.41 24.40
N THR A 108 -24.82 -6.02 23.93
CA THR A 108 -25.95 -5.68 24.81
C THR A 108 -26.45 -6.90 25.59
N PHE A 109 -26.45 -8.10 25.00
CA PHE A 109 -26.83 -9.34 25.69
C PHE A 109 -25.82 -9.71 26.78
N LEU A 110 -24.53 -9.44 26.56
CA LEU A 110 -23.47 -9.58 27.57
C LEU A 110 -23.75 -8.67 28.78
N VAL A 111 -24.07 -7.40 28.55
CA VAL A 111 -24.44 -6.44 29.62
C VAL A 111 -25.68 -6.92 30.38
N GLN A 112 -26.70 -7.42 29.67
CA GLN A 112 -27.91 -7.96 30.31
C GLN A 112 -27.61 -9.20 31.15
N LYS A 113 -26.79 -10.12 30.65
CA LYS A 113 -26.39 -11.33 31.40
C LYS A 113 -25.59 -10.96 32.66
N PHE A 114 -24.63 -10.04 32.55
CA PHE A 114 -23.85 -9.56 33.68
C PHE A 114 -24.74 -8.97 34.78
N MET A 115 -25.73 -8.16 34.40
CA MET A 115 -26.70 -7.58 35.34
C MET A 115 -27.63 -8.64 35.95
N LEU A 116 -28.04 -9.65 35.18
CA LEU A 116 -28.87 -10.74 35.69
C LEU A 116 -28.13 -11.53 36.76
N ASP A 117 -26.86 -11.88 36.51
CA ASP A 117 -26.05 -12.62 37.47
C ASP A 117 -25.83 -11.84 38.77
N TRP A 118 -25.64 -10.53 38.64
CA TRP A 118 -25.57 -9.63 39.79
C TRP A 118 -26.90 -9.55 40.57
N ALA A 119 -28.03 -9.49 39.85
CA ALA A 119 -29.37 -9.41 40.45
C ALA A 119 -29.82 -10.72 41.10
N GLU A 120 -29.40 -11.87 40.58
CA GLU A 120 -29.69 -13.19 41.14
C GLU A 120 -28.75 -13.61 42.28
N GLY A 121 -27.62 -12.91 42.43
CA GLY A 121 -26.62 -13.24 43.44
C GLY A 121 -25.62 -14.32 43.01
N THR A 122 -25.58 -14.67 41.71
CA THR A 122 -24.73 -15.76 41.19
C THR A 122 -23.30 -15.29 40.90
N ALA A 123 -23.09 -14.02 40.56
CA ALA A 123 -21.77 -13.42 40.33
C ALA A 123 -21.73 -11.90 40.66
N ASN A 124 -20.54 -11.29 40.59
CA ASN A 124 -20.29 -9.83 40.66
C ASN A 124 -20.79 -9.12 41.94
N GLN A 125 -20.91 -9.85 43.06
CA GLN A 125 -21.42 -9.29 44.32
C GLN A 125 -20.45 -8.32 45.01
N ASP A 126 -19.24 -8.15 44.48
CA ASP A 126 -18.29 -7.11 44.86
C ASP A 126 -18.80 -5.70 44.53
N VAL A 127 -19.72 -5.57 43.57
CA VAL A 127 -20.34 -4.31 43.18
C VAL A 127 -21.58 -4.01 44.04
N HIS A 128 -21.59 -2.86 44.72
CA HIS A 128 -22.72 -2.45 45.55
C HIS A 128 -23.93 -1.95 44.74
N LEU A 129 -23.71 -1.10 43.72
CA LEU A 129 -24.77 -0.56 42.87
C LEU A 129 -24.32 -0.50 41.41
N ILE A 130 -25.20 -0.94 40.49
CA ILE A 130 -24.98 -0.89 39.04
C ILE A 130 -25.96 0.10 38.39
N PHE A 131 -25.45 1.01 37.57
CA PHE A 131 -26.23 2.01 36.84
C PHE A 131 -26.04 1.85 35.31
N PRO A 132 -26.93 1.12 34.61
CA PRO A 132 -26.86 0.95 33.18
C PRO A 132 -27.47 2.13 32.42
N PHE A 133 -26.63 2.86 31.69
CA PHE A 133 -26.98 3.89 30.73
C PHE A 133 -26.85 3.35 29.31
N TYR A 134 -27.84 3.67 28.47
CA TYR A 134 -27.80 3.38 27.04
C TYR A 134 -27.64 4.69 26.29
N PHE A 135 -26.65 4.82 25.40
CA PHE A 135 -26.43 6.08 24.67
C PHE A 135 -27.64 6.51 23.86
N ARG A 136 -28.43 5.57 23.31
CA ARG A 136 -29.71 5.87 22.67
C ARG A 136 -30.68 6.65 23.56
N GLN A 137 -30.69 6.33 24.86
CA GLN A 137 -31.57 6.98 25.84
C GLN A 137 -31.02 8.33 26.31
N LEU A 138 -29.71 8.53 26.20
CA LEU A 138 -29.04 9.78 26.52
C LEU A 138 -29.15 10.82 25.40
N ASN A 139 -29.19 10.39 24.13
CA ASN A 139 -29.25 11.28 22.96
C ASN A 139 -30.37 12.35 23.04
N PRO A 140 -31.63 12.05 23.43
CA PRO A 140 -32.70 13.06 23.54
C PRO A 140 -32.55 14.02 24.74
N LEU A 141 -31.59 13.74 25.62
CA LEU A 141 -31.25 14.54 26.80
C LEU A 141 -30.06 15.47 26.55
N MET A 142 -29.47 15.43 25.36
CA MET A 142 -28.37 16.29 24.94
C MET A 142 -28.73 17.78 25.14
N GLY A 143 -27.82 18.55 25.73
CA GLY A 143 -28.01 19.98 26.02
C GLY A 143 -29.02 20.31 27.13
N LYS A 144 -29.74 19.33 27.68
CA LYS A 144 -30.60 19.51 28.86
C LYS A 144 -29.78 19.35 30.14
N GLN A 145 -30.17 20.08 31.19
CA GLN A 145 -29.46 20.07 32.46
C GLN A 145 -30.08 19.11 33.48
N PHE A 146 -29.25 18.32 34.16
CA PHE A 146 -29.62 17.40 35.23
C PHE A 146 -28.52 17.37 36.30
N SER A 147 -28.87 17.05 37.55
CA SER A 147 -27.90 16.49 38.51
C SER A 147 -27.71 15.00 38.23
N LEU A 148 -26.64 14.38 38.75
CA LEU A 148 -26.39 12.96 38.49
C LEU A 148 -27.51 12.05 39.03
N ALA A 149 -28.02 12.32 40.24
CA ALA A 149 -29.14 11.57 40.81
C ALA A 149 -30.42 11.70 39.95
N ASN A 150 -30.70 12.90 39.44
CA ASN A 150 -31.85 13.15 38.58
C ASN A 150 -31.72 12.44 37.22
N LEU A 151 -30.50 12.42 36.66
CA LEU A 151 -30.20 11.71 35.43
C LEU A 151 -30.39 10.19 35.61
N ILE A 152 -29.91 9.63 36.72
CA ILE A 152 -30.13 8.21 37.08
C ILE A 152 -31.62 7.91 37.19
N HIS A 153 -32.40 8.70 37.92
CA HIS A 153 -33.85 8.48 38.03
C HIS A 153 -34.60 8.64 36.70
N LYS A 154 -34.06 9.46 35.79
CA LYS A 154 -34.64 9.67 34.47
C LYS A 154 -34.38 8.51 33.53
N CYS A 155 -33.14 8.01 33.49
CA CYS A 155 -32.71 6.94 32.58
C CYS A 155 -32.98 5.53 33.15
N ILE A 156 -32.95 5.38 34.48
CA ILE A 156 -32.99 4.10 35.20
C ILE A 156 -34.16 4.14 36.20
N PRO A 157 -35.40 3.80 35.76
CA PRO A 157 -36.57 3.78 36.64
C PRO A 157 -36.43 2.85 37.83
N GLU A 158 -35.65 1.77 37.70
CA GLU A 158 -35.39 0.78 38.75
C GLU A 158 -34.64 1.38 39.94
N ALA A 159 -33.91 2.47 39.73
CA ALA A 159 -33.19 3.20 40.77
C ALA A 159 -34.09 4.12 41.61
N LYS A 160 -35.34 4.41 41.18
CA LYS A 160 -36.27 5.29 41.93
C LYS A 160 -36.65 4.76 43.31
N GLY A 161 -36.40 3.49 43.59
CA GLY A 161 -36.53 2.93 44.95
C GLY A 161 -35.52 3.51 45.93
N ILE A 162 -34.45 4.13 45.44
CA ILE A 162 -33.47 4.90 46.19
C ILE A 162 -33.87 6.38 46.07
N LYS A 163 -33.96 7.09 47.19
CA LYS A 163 -34.31 8.52 47.15
C LYS A 163 -33.12 9.35 46.65
N GLU A 164 -33.39 10.51 46.04
CA GLU A 164 -32.35 11.40 45.52
C GLU A 164 -31.39 11.86 46.62
N GLU A 165 -31.89 12.09 47.83
CA GLU A 165 -31.04 12.47 48.98
C GLU A 165 -30.05 11.37 49.35
N ALA A 166 -30.45 10.09 49.20
CA ALA A 166 -29.58 8.95 49.48
C ALA A 166 -28.51 8.77 48.38
N LEU A 167 -28.88 8.95 47.11
CA LEU A 167 -27.90 8.94 46.01
C LEU A 167 -26.90 10.09 46.15
N ASN A 168 -27.38 11.30 46.44
CA ASN A 168 -26.52 12.46 46.65
C ASN A 168 -25.58 12.25 47.86
N TYR A 169 -26.05 11.65 48.96
CA TYR A 169 -25.18 11.29 50.08
C TYR A 169 -24.05 10.34 49.66
N ILE A 170 -24.36 9.27 48.92
CA ILE A 170 -23.38 8.30 48.43
C ILE A 170 -22.35 9.00 47.51
N PHE A 171 -22.82 9.84 46.58
CA PHE A 171 -21.95 10.54 45.65
C PHE A 171 -21.05 11.56 46.35
N THR A 172 -21.60 12.37 47.26
CA THR A 172 -20.83 13.35 48.03
C THR A 172 -19.81 12.68 48.94
N ALA A 173 -20.15 11.53 49.55
CA ALA A 173 -19.21 10.76 50.36
C ALA A 173 -18.03 10.24 49.51
N LEU A 174 -18.31 9.74 48.29
CA LEU A 174 -17.27 9.30 47.36
C LEU A 174 -16.36 10.45 46.93
N GLU A 175 -16.91 11.61 46.56
CA GLU A 175 -16.10 12.76 46.16
C GLU A 175 -15.28 13.33 47.31
N SER A 176 -15.88 13.44 48.50
CA SER A 176 -15.21 13.98 49.69
C SER A 176 -14.09 13.07 50.22
N SER A 177 -14.18 11.76 49.95
CA SER A 177 -13.13 10.81 50.35
C SER A 177 -11.80 11.02 49.61
N GLY A 178 -11.83 11.65 48.42
CA GLY A 178 -10.67 11.79 47.55
C GLY A 178 -10.07 10.48 47.03
N ASN A 179 -10.67 9.32 47.35
CA ASN A 179 -10.17 8.01 46.98
C ASN A 179 -10.45 7.72 45.49
N SER A 180 -9.42 7.28 44.76
CA SER A 180 -9.53 6.83 43.37
C SER A 180 -9.53 5.31 43.22
N ASN A 181 -9.23 4.56 44.28
CA ASN A 181 -9.15 3.10 44.24
C ASN A 181 -10.52 2.48 44.57
N TYR A 182 -11.07 1.73 43.60
CA TYR A 182 -12.36 1.05 43.70
C TYR A 182 -12.44 0.07 44.89
N ASP A 183 -11.42 -0.75 45.10
CA ASP A 183 -11.44 -1.81 46.11
C ASP A 183 -11.39 -1.28 47.55
N LYS A 184 -10.78 -0.10 47.72
CA LYS A 184 -10.69 0.63 48.99
C LYS A 184 -11.85 1.62 49.19
N SER A 185 -12.76 1.71 48.24
CA SER A 185 -13.89 2.64 48.30
C SER A 185 -14.97 2.17 49.27
N GLU A 186 -15.52 3.08 50.07
CA GLU A 186 -16.68 2.79 50.94
C GLU A 186 -17.90 2.36 50.10
N PHE A 187 -18.07 2.98 48.93
CA PHE A 187 -19.13 2.63 47.98
C PHE A 187 -18.52 2.19 46.64
N LYS A 188 -18.84 0.94 46.26
CA LYS A 188 -18.38 0.30 45.02
C LYS A 188 -19.45 0.42 43.94
N LEU A 189 -19.32 1.46 43.10
CA LEU A 189 -20.29 1.79 42.05
C LEU A 189 -19.78 1.37 40.67
N LEU A 190 -20.66 0.82 39.84
CA LEU A 190 -20.39 0.52 38.43
C LEU A 190 -21.36 1.26 37.52
N PHE A 191 -20.83 2.06 36.60
CA PHE A 191 -21.58 2.70 35.52
C PHE A 191 -21.34 1.93 34.22
N VAL A 192 -22.42 1.44 33.61
CA VAL A 192 -22.35 0.74 32.32
C VAL A 192 -22.91 1.64 31.24
N PHE A 193 -22.11 2.00 30.23
CA PHE A 193 -22.52 2.79 29.08
C PHE A 193 -22.57 1.90 27.83
N ASP A 194 -23.77 1.44 27.49
CA ASP A 194 -23.99 0.54 26.36
C ASP A 194 -24.25 1.32 25.06
N GLY A 195 -23.49 0.99 24.00
CA GLY A 195 -23.67 1.47 22.62
C GLY A 195 -23.07 2.84 22.31
N LEU A 196 -21.78 3.07 22.57
CA LEU A 196 -21.14 4.38 22.25
C LEU A 196 -21.21 4.75 20.76
N ASP A 197 -21.22 3.76 19.87
CA ASP A 197 -21.43 3.94 18.43
C ASP A 197 -22.78 4.57 18.07
N GLU A 198 -23.74 4.51 18.99
CA GLU A 198 -25.06 5.10 18.87
C GLU A 198 -25.12 6.53 19.46
N SER A 199 -24.02 7.03 20.02
CA SER A 199 -23.97 8.35 20.69
C SER A 199 -24.02 9.51 19.70
N ARG A 200 -24.82 10.52 20.04
CA ARG A 200 -24.83 11.84 19.41
C ARG A 200 -24.33 12.95 20.35
N LEU A 201 -23.92 12.58 21.56
CA LEU A 201 -23.38 13.53 22.54
C LEU A 201 -22.03 14.04 22.06
N HIS A 202 -21.75 15.33 22.24
CA HIS A 202 -20.43 15.91 22.00
C HIS A 202 -19.47 15.55 23.15
N LEU A 203 -18.97 14.32 23.14
CA LEU A 203 -18.01 13.81 24.12
C LEU A 203 -16.57 14.16 23.70
N ASP A 204 -16.25 15.45 23.56
CA ASP A 204 -14.87 15.85 23.29
C ASP A 204 -14.02 15.68 24.57
N LEU A 205 -13.44 14.49 24.71
CA LEU A 205 -12.67 14.07 25.88
C LEU A 205 -11.25 14.67 25.89
N TYR A 206 -10.81 15.36 24.83
CA TYR A 206 -9.49 16.02 24.75
C TYR A 206 -9.48 17.42 25.38
N VAL A 207 -10.66 18.03 25.55
CA VAL A 207 -10.78 19.39 26.12
C VAL A 207 -10.97 19.34 27.63
N ASP A 208 -10.06 19.98 28.35
CA ASP A 208 -10.03 20.05 29.80
C ASP A 208 -11.09 21.02 30.34
N ASP A 209 -12.30 20.53 30.63
CA ASP A 209 -13.34 21.30 31.31
C ASP A 209 -13.16 21.29 32.84
N HIS A 210 -13.60 22.37 33.50
CA HIS A 210 -13.56 22.56 34.95
C HIS A 210 -14.30 21.45 35.73
N SER A 211 -13.83 21.18 36.95
CA SER A 211 -14.43 20.21 37.88
C SER A 211 -15.91 20.50 38.14
N VAL A 212 -16.76 19.49 37.98
CA VAL A 212 -18.21 19.57 38.17
C VAL A 212 -18.58 19.01 39.55
N ASP A 213 -19.41 19.73 40.28
CA ASP A 213 -20.01 19.27 41.54
C ASP A 213 -21.14 18.27 41.23
N VAL A 214 -21.05 17.05 41.79
CA VAL A 214 -21.99 15.95 41.51
C VAL A 214 -23.45 16.26 41.86
N THR A 215 -23.68 17.18 42.79
CA THR A 215 -25.02 17.57 43.25
C THR A 215 -25.65 18.66 42.41
N LYS A 216 -24.85 19.42 41.65
CA LYS A 216 -25.33 20.54 40.83
C LYS A 216 -25.84 20.06 39.47
N SER A 217 -26.80 20.82 38.95
CA SER A 217 -27.35 20.58 37.61
C SER A 217 -26.38 21.08 36.53
N THR A 218 -25.99 20.21 35.61
CA THR A 218 -25.19 20.56 34.42
C THR A 218 -25.71 19.80 33.20
N THR A 219 -25.20 20.08 32.00
CA THR A 219 -25.67 19.41 30.79
C THR A 219 -25.33 17.91 30.80
N THR A 220 -26.21 17.09 30.20
CA THR A 220 -26.02 15.62 30.14
C THR A 220 -24.68 15.22 29.54
N ASP A 221 -24.25 15.90 28.47
CA ASP A 221 -22.97 15.72 27.81
C ASP A 221 -21.78 15.97 28.76
N ILE A 222 -21.83 17.03 29.58
CA ILE A 222 -20.80 17.32 30.58
C ILE A 222 -20.78 16.28 31.70
N LEU A 223 -21.95 15.80 32.19
CA LEU A 223 -22.00 14.75 33.21
C LEU A 223 -21.37 13.45 32.72
N VAL A 224 -21.78 12.98 31.54
CA VAL A 224 -21.29 11.71 30.96
C VAL A 224 -19.80 11.82 30.63
N LYS A 225 -19.36 12.95 30.06
CA LYS A 225 -17.95 13.25 29.81
C LYS A 225 -17.12 13.18 31.10
N ASN A 226 -17.58 13.82 32.17
CA ASN A 226 -16.84 13.87 33.45
C ASN A 226 -16.87 12.54 34.23
N LEU A 227 -17.86 11.69 34.00
CA LEU A 227 -17.81 10.31 34.49
C LEU A 227 -16.74 9.54 33.72
N ILE A 228 -16.80 9.52 32.38
CA ILE A 228 -15.89 8.73 31.53
C ILE A 228 -14.42 9.13 31.70
N ASN A 229 -14.10 10.44 31.74
CA ASN A 229 -12.73 10.91 31.98
C ASN A 229 -12.27 10.75 33.45
N GLY A 230 -13.15 10.24 34.32
CA GLY A 230 -12.85 9.97 35.70
C GLY A 230 -12.72 11.18 36.61
N LYS A 231 -13.15 12.37 36.18
CA LYS A 231 -13.14 13.59 37.02
C LYS A 231 -14.26 13.60 38.06
N LEU A 232 -15.41 13.01 37.73
CA LEU A 232 -16.56 12.81 38.63
C LEU A 232 -16.52 11.38 39.17
N LEU A 233 -16.77 11.20 40.47
CA LEU A 233 -16.76 9.88 41.14
C LEU A 233 -15.51 9.03 40.84
N ARG A 234 -14.33 9.53 41.24
CA ARG A 234 -13.01 8.97 40.86
C ARG A 234 -12.83 7.47 41.11
N SER A 235 -13.43 6.94 42.17
CA SER A 235 -13.35 5.52 42.55
C SER A 235 -14.38 4.62 41.85
N ALA A 236 -15.33 5.15 41.07
CA ALA A 236 -16.33 4.34 40.39
C ALA A 236 -15.75 3.64 39.15
N ARG A 237 -16.18 2.39 38.91
CA ARG A 237 -15.87 1.64 37.69
C ARG A 237 -16.77 2.05 36.54
N ILE A 238 -16.24 1.96 35.33
CA ILE A 238 -16.91 2.33 34.09
C ILE A 238 -16.75 1.17 33.11
N TRP A 239 -17.85 0.76 32.48
CA TRP A 239 -17.84 -0.23 31.42
C TRP A 239 -18.54 0.35 30.19
N ILE A 240 -17.83 0.47 29.08
CA ILE A 240 -18.34 1.05 27.84
C ILE A 240 -18.39 -0.04 26.78
N THR A 241 -19.51 -0.21 26.08
CA THR A 241 -19.58 -1.09 24.90
C THR A 241 -19.66 -0.26 23.62
N THR A 242 -18.99 -0.70 22.56
CA THR A 242 -18.96 0.04 21.30
C THR A 242 -18.61 -0.82 20.08
N ARG A 243 -18.90 -0.31 18.88
CA ARG A 243 -18.32 -0.82 17.64
C ARG A 243 -16.87 -0.30 17.47
N PRO A 244 -15.97 -1.07 16.82
CA PRO A 244 -14.58 -0.63 16.61
C PRO A 244 -14.45 0.75 15.95
N ALA A 245 -15.34 1.08 15.01
CA ALA A 245 -15.35 2.38 14.33
C ALA A 245 -15.57 3.59 15.25
N ALA A 246 -16.27 3.40 16.39
CA ALA A 246 -16.58 4.45 17.35
C ALA A 246 -15.70 4.40 18.60
N ALA A 247 -14.90 3.35 18.80
CA ALA A 247 -13.98 3.23 19.93
C ALA A 247 -12.97 4.39 20.01
N LYS A 248 -12.55 4.94 18.85
CA LYS A 248 -11.65 6.11 18.76
C LYS A 248 -12.20 7.40 19.41
N GLN A 249 -13.49 7.44 19.74
CA GLN A 249 -14.08 8.58 20.44
C GLN A 249 -13.59 8.64 21.90
N ILE A 250 -13.12 7.53 22.47
CA ILE A 250 -12.54 7.48 23.81
C ILE A 250 -11.01 7.52 23.67
N PRO A 251 -10.32 8.51 24.28
CA PRO A 251 -8.86 8.53 24.33
C PRO A 251 -8.31 7.27 24.99
N THR A 252 -7.19 6.75 24.50
CA THR A 252 -6.53 5.56 25.04
C THR A 252 -6.17 5.71 26.52
N ASP A 253 -5.82 6.93 26.94
CA ASP A 253 -5.45 7.26 28.32
C ASP A 253 -6.62 7.16 29.31
N CYS A 254 -7.86 7.09 28.81
CA CYS A 254 -9.07 6.94 29.63
C CYS A 254 -9.49 5.47 29.82
N VAL A 255 -8.79 4.51 29.21
CA VAL A 255 -9.17 3.09 29.16
C VAL A 255 -8.05 2.24 29.78
N ASP A 256 -8.38 1.48 30.82
CA ASP A 256 -7.40 0.60 31.47
C ASP A 256 -7.34 -0.78 30.82
N VAL A 257 -8.50 -1.31 30.38
CA VAL A 257 -8.60 -2.63 29.75
C VAL A 257 -9.50 -2.58 28.52
N VAL A 258 -9.03 -3.12 27.41
CA VAL A 258 -9.83 -3.34 26.20
C VAL A 258 -10.19 -4.83 26.10
N THR A 259 -11.49 -5.10 26.01
CA THR A 259 -12.01 -6.45 25.74
C THR A 259 -12.67 -6.47 24.37
N GLU A 260 -12.63 -7.60 23.69
CA GLU A 260 -13.29 -7.80 22.39
C GLU A 260 -14.26 -8.97 22.50
N VAL A 261 -15.51 -8.74 22.11
CA VAL A 261 -16.50 -9.80 21.94
C VAL A 261 -16.32 -10.37 20.54
N ARG A 262 -15.85 -11.62 20.48
CA ARG A 262 -15.63 -12.33 19.23
C ARG A 262 -16.89 -12.96 18.68
N GLY A 263 -17.81 -13.43 19.53
CA GLY A 263 -19.06 -14.07 19.11
C GLY A 263 -19.11 -15.55 19.52
N PHE A 264 -19.62 -16.41 18.64
CA PHE A 264 -19.71 -17.86 18.88
C PHE A 264 -18.58 -18.64 18.21
N THR A 265 -17.85 -19.42 19.01
CA THR A 265 -17.00 -20.52 18.55
C THR A 265 -17.84 -21.66 17.99
N ASP A 266 -17.25 -22.60 17.24
CA ASP A 266 -18.00 -23.72 16.66
C ASP A 266 -18.80 -24.54 17.70
N PRO A 267 -18.27 -24.86 18.89
CA PRO A 267 -19.06 -25.48 19.95
C PRO A 267 -20.24 -24.62 20.41
N GLN A 268 -20.03 -23.32 20.56
CA GLN A 268 -21.08 -22.37 20.98
C GLN A 268 -22.18 -22.21 19.91
N LYS A 269 -21.83 -22.26 18.61
CA LYS A 269 -22.84 -22.26 17.53
C LYS A 269 -23.78 -23.45 17.68
N GLU A 270 -23.23 -24.64 17.87
CA GLU A 270 -24.05 -25.84 18.06
C GLU A 270 -24.86 -25.78 19.35
N GLU A 271 -24.26 -25.30 20.45
CA GLU A 271 -24.95 -25.11 21.73
C GLU A 271 -26.16 -24.19 21.56
N TYR A 272 -26.02 -23.08 20.83
CA TYR A 272 -27.12 -22.16 20.54
C TYR A 272 -28.28 -22.86 19.83
N PHE A 273 -28.01 -23.60 18.73
CA PHE A 273 -29.06 -24.28 17.99
C PHE A 273 -29.71 -25.42 18.80
N ARG A 274 -28.92 -26.19 19.58
CA ARG A 274 -29.48 -27.20 20.51
C ARG A 274 -30.34 -26.57 21.59
N LYS A 275 -29.94 -25.42 22.15
CA LYS A 275 -30.74 -24.68 23.14
C LYS A 275 -32.01 -24.10 22.54
N ARG A 276 -32.01 -23.72 21.26
CA ARG A 276 -33.17 -23.18 20.57
C ARG A 276 -34.20 -24.25 20.22
N PHE A 277 -33.75 -25.45 19.86
CA PHE A 277 -34.55 -26.60 19.43
C PHE A 277 -34.47 -27.78 20.43
N ARG A 278 -34.53 -27.48 21.74
CA ARG A 278 -34.34 -28.48 22.82
C ARG A 278 -35.28 -29.68 22.78
N GLU A 279 -36.50 -29.49 22.29
CA GLU A 279 -37.54 -30.52 22.29
C GLU A 279 -37.46 -31.42 21.04
N GLU A 280 -36.61 -31.10 20.06
CA GLU A 280 -36.55 -31.74 18.74
C GLU A 280 -35.08 -31.95 18.28
N GLU A 281 -34.38 -32.91 18.89
CA GLU A 281 -32.94 -33.15 18.64
C GLU A 281 -32.62 -33.52 17.18
N GLU A 282 -33.52 -34.21 16.48
CA GLU A 282 -33.34 -34.53 15.05
C GLU A 282 -33.36 -33.27 14.19
N GLN A 283 -34.24 -32.32 14.51
CA GLN A 283 -34.32 -31.01 13.85
C GLN A 283 -33.08 -30.18 14.14
N ALA A 284 -32.64 -30.12 15.40
CA ALA A 284 -31.40 -29.45 15.79
C ALA A 284 -30.19 -30.01 15.03
N SER A 285 -30.07 -31.34 14.96
CA SER A 285 -28.99 -32.03 14.26
C SER A 285 -29.01 -31.76 12.75
N ARG A 286 -30.19 -31.77 12.12
CA ARG A 286 -30.35 -31.44 10.70
C ARG A 286 -29.95 -29.99 10.39
N ILE A 287 -30.34 -29.03 11.24
CA ILE A 287 -29.98 -27.62 11.09
C ILE A 287 -28.47 -27.43 11.25
N ILE A 288 -27.87 -28.00 12.30
CA ILE A 288 -26.42 -27.93 12.54
C ILE A 288 -25.66 -28.53 11.35
N SER A 289 -26.11 -29.68 10.85
CA SER A 289 -25.51 -30.31 9.67
C SER A 289 -25.60 -29.41 8.43
N HIS A 290 -26.75 -28.81 8.16
CA HIS A 290 -26.93 -27.89 7.02
C HIS A 290 -26.07 -26.64 7.14
N ILE A 291 -25.97 -26.07 8.34
CA ILE A 291 -25.10 -24.92 8.58
C ILE A 291 -23.65 -25.29 8.35
N LYS A 292 -23.20 -26.48 8.77
CA LYS A 292 -21.83 -26.97 8.53
C LYS A 292 -21.54 -27.25 7.05
N THR A 293 -22.52 -27.73 6.27
CA THR A 293 -22.33 -27.97 4.83
C THR A 293 -22.29 -26.66 4.04
N SER A 294 -23.00 -25.60 4.47
CA SER A 294 -22.90 -24.27 3.88
C SER A 294 -21.86 -23.40 4.59
N ARG A 295 -20.66 -23.33 4.01
CA ARG A 295 -19.54 -22.56 4.58
C ARG A 295 -19.88 -21.09 4.83
N SER A 296 -20.64 -20.45 3.94
CA SER A 296 -21.09 -19.05 4.11
C SER A 296 -21.99 -18.90 5.33
N LEU A 297 -22.98 -19.78 5.52
CA LEU A 297 -23.85 -19.75 6.71
C LEU A 297 -23.09 -20.06 7.99
N HIS A 298 -22.15 -21.01 7.94
CA HIS A 298 -21.31 -21.39 9.07
C HIS A 298 -20.42 -20.24 9.57
N ILE A 299 -19.87 -19.45 8.65
CA ILE A 299 -19.08 -18.24 8.96
C ILE A 299 -19.99 -17.18 9.58
N MET A 300 -21.14 -16.91 8.97
CA MET A 300 -22.06 -15.87 9.45
C MET A 300 -22.62 -16.19 10.84
N CYS A 301 -22.92 -17.46 11.13
CA CYS A 301 -23.35 -17.93 12.46
C CYS A 301 -22.30 -17.75 13.56
N HIS A 302 -21.10 -17.24 13.25
CA HIS A 302 -20.21 -16.70 14.29
C HIS A 302 -20.84 -15.50 15.02
N ILE A 303 -21.67 -14.71 14.34
CA ILE A 303 -22.40 -13.59 14.94
C ILE A 303 -23.77 -14.10 15.42
N PRO A 304 -24.09 -13.98 16.73
CA PRO A 304 -25.34 -14.48 17.30
C PRO A 304 -26.62 -14.01 16.60
N VAL A 305 -26.65 -12.77 16.08
CA VAL A 305 -27.83 -12.27 15.34
C VAL A 305 -28.12 -13.09 14.08
N PHE A 306 -27.09 -13.60 13.40
CA PHE A 306 -27.27 -14.47 12.24
C PHE A 306 -27.78 -15.84 12.67
N CYS A 307 -27.30 -16.40 13.80
CA CYS A 307 -27.87 -17.63 14.35
C CYS A 307 -29.35 -17.48 14.66
N TRP A 308 -29.77 -16.34 15.21
CA TRP A 308 -31.17 -16.04 15.47
C TRP A 308 -32.00 -15.95 14.19
N ILE A 309 -31.57 -15.17 13.19
CA ILE A 309 -32.27 -15.07 11.90
C ILE A 309 -32.37 -16.44 11.23
N THR A 310 -31.26 -17.19 11.16
CA THR A 310 -31.21 -18.52 10.56
C THR A 310 -32.11 -19.50 11.32
N ALA A 311 -32.11 -19.49 12.65
CA ALA A 311 -32.99 -20.36 13.44
C ALA A 311 -34.47 -20.05 13.15
N THR A 312 -34.88 -18.78 13.14
CA THR A 312 -36.27 -18.38 12.85
C THR A 312 -36.71 -18.82 11.45
N VAL A 313 -35.86 -18.65 10.44
CA VAL A 313 -36.17 -19.05 9.06
C VAL A 313 -36.26 -20.56 8.92
N LEU A 314 -35.31 -21.30 9.50
CA LEU A 314 -35.27 -22.76 9.38
C LEU A 314 -36.40 -23.42 10.18
N GLU A 315 -36.80 -22.86 11.33
CA GLU A 315 -37.97 -23.31 12.12
C GLU A 315 -39.24 -23.22 11.28
N ASP A 316 -39.56 -22.04 10.71
CA ASP A 316 -40.74 -21.84 9.86
C ASP A 316 -40.73 -22.74 8.61
N MET A 317 -39.57 -22.92 7.98
CA MET A 317 -39.46 -23.76 6.79
C MET A 317 -39.64 -25.25 7.09
N LEU A 318 -39.15 -25.74 8.22
CA LEU A 318 -39.30 -27.14 8.61
C LEU A 318 -40.73 -27.46 9.06
N GLU A 319 -41.43 -26.51 9.69
CA GLU A 319 -42.85 -26.64 10.05
C GLU A 319 -43.77 -26.61 8.82
N THR A 320 -43.44 -25.81 7.79
CA THR A 320 -44.34 -25.54 6.65
C THR A 320 -44.04 -26.35 5.39
N ARG A 321 -42.85 -26.94 5.24
CA ARG A 321 -42.44 -27.70 4.05
C ARG A 321 -41.89 -29.08 4.41
N GLU A 322 -42.70 -30.12 4.32
CA GLU A 322 -42.21 -31.51 4.34
C GLU A 322 -41.28 -31.75 3.13
N GLY A 323 -39.96 -31.84 3.38
CA GLY A 323 -38.98 -32.25 2.36
C GLY A 323 -38.40 -31.13 1.46
N GLY A 324 -38.62 -29.85 1.77
CA GLY A 324 -38.03 -28.73 1.01
C GLY A 324 -36.51 -28.57 1.19
N GLU A 325 -35.81 -28.09 0.15
CA GLU A 325 -34.40 -27.66 0.28
C GLU A 325 -34.28 -26.44 1.20
N LEU A 326 -33.31 -26.47 2.10
CA LEU A 326 -32.99 -25.36 3.01
C LEU A 326 -32.16 -24.29 2.27
N PRO A 327 -32.29 -23.00 2.63
CA PRO A 327 -31.59 -21.90 1.96
C PRO A 327 -30.07 -22.09 2.04
N LYS A 328 -29.38 -21.88 0.92
CA LYS A 328 -27.93 -22.11 0.77
C LYS A 328 -27.14 -20.81 0.81
N THR A 329 -27.72 -19.72 0.29
CA THR A 329 -27.10 -18.38 0.24
C THR A 329 -27.60 -17.48 1.35
N LEU A 330 -26.85 -16.41 1.64
CA LEU A 330 -27.28 -15.44 2.65
C LEU A 330 -28.54 -14.68 2.18
N THR A 331 -28.61 -14.36 0.89
CA THR A 331 -29.76 -13.67 0.30
C THR A 331 -31.03 -14.51 0.40
N GLU A 332 -30.95 -15.82 0.19
CA GLU A 332 -32.09 -16.73 0.36
C GLU A 332 -32.61 -16.74 1.80
N VAL A 333 -31.71 -16.82 2.80
CA VAL A 333 -32.08 -16.75 4.22
C VAL A 333 -32.83 -15.44 4.52
N TYR A 334 -32.32 -14.30 4.04
CA TYR A 334 -32.96 -13.01 4.28
C TYR A 334 -34.27 -12.82 3.50
N ALA A 335 -34.39 -13.40 2.31
CA ALA A 335 -35.63 -13.38 1.54
C ALA A 335 -36.74 -14.19 2.23
N GLU A 336 -36.43 -15.40 2.69
CA GLU A 336 -37.38 -16.21 3.48
C GLU A 336 -37.70 -15.51 4.82
N PHE A 337 -36.72 -14.87 5.47
CA PHE A 337 -36.97 -14.04 6.66
C PHE A 337 -37.96 -12.91 6.38
N LEU A 338 -37.78 -12.12 5.32
CA LEU A 338 -38.69 -11.03 4.97
C LEU A 338 -40.09 -11.55 4.60
N LYS A 339 -40.18 -12.71 3.93
CA LYS A 339 -41.45 -13.37 3.60
C LYS A 339 -42.19 -13.81 4.86
N PHE A 340 -41.50 -14.44 5.81
CA PHE A 340 -42.06 -14.80 7.12
C PHE A 340 -42.66 -13.58 7.82
N GLN A 341 -41.91 -12.47 7.86
CA GLN A 341 -42.39 -11.20 8.46
C GLN A 341 -43.60 -10.63 7.72
N ALA A 342 -43.59 -10.69 6.39
CA ALA A 342 -44.72 -10.24 5.58
C ALA A 342 -45.98 -11.07 5.88
N ASN A 343 -45.87 -12.39 5.99
CA ASN A 343 -47.00 -13.27 6.26
C ASN A 343 -47.61 -13.00 7.65
N GLN A 344 -46.79 -12.87 8.69
CA GLN A 344 -47.28 -12.47 10.02
C GLN A 344 -47.99 -11.10 10.00
N THR A 345 -47.50 -10.17 9.18
CA THR A 345 -48.11 -8.84 9.03
C THR A 345 -49.44 -8.89 8.29
N LYS A 346 -49.54 -9.71 7.25
CA LYS A 346 -50.78 -9.90 6.48
C LYS A 346 -51.91 -10.38 7.38
N GLU A 347 -51.65 -11.32 8.27
CA GLU A 347 -52.65 -11.84 9.23
C GLU A 347 -53.18 -10.77 10.18
N LYS A 348 -52.33 -9.81 10.57
CA LYS A 348 -52.68 -8.80 11.60
C LYS A 348 -53.26 -7.50 11.05
N CYS A 349 -52.79 -7.06 9.88
CA CYS A 349 -53.11 -5.72 9.34
C CYS A 349 -53.70 -5.74 7.92
N GLY A 350 -53.82 -6.92 7.31
CA GLY A 350 -54.27 -7.09 5.94
C GLY A 350 -53.14 -6.97 4.89
N PRO A 351 -53.34 -7.52 3.68
CA PRO A 351 -52.27 -7.69 2.70
C PRO A 351 -51.77 -6.40 2.07
N GLU A 352 -52.64 -5.45 1.74
CA GLU A 352 -52.25 -4.18 1.12
C GLU A 352 -51.41 -3.31 2.07
N LYS A 353 -51.87 -3.18 3.34
CA LYS A 353 -51.13 -2.46 4.38
C LYS A 353 -49.77 -3.12 4.62
N SER A 354 -49.73 -4.45 4.75
CA SER A 354 -48.46 -5.18 4.92
C SER A 354 -47.45 -4.85 3.82
N ARG A 355 -47.87 -4.88 2.55
CA ARG A 355 -47.00 -4.58 1.41
C ARG A 355 -46.49 -3.13 1.49
N GLN A 356 -47.40 -2.16 1.65
CA GLN A 356 -47.04 -0.75 1.72
C GLN A 356 -46.01 -0.46 2.84
N CYS A 357 -46.13 -1.15 3.97
CA CYS A 357 -45.23 -0.97 5.10
C CYS A 357 -43.82 -1.45 4.82
N ILE A 358 -43.68 -2.65 4.25
CA ILE A 358 -42.37 -3.21 3.88
C ILE A 358 -41.68 -2.28 2.87
N LEU A 359 -42.42 -1.75 1.90
CA LEU A 359 -41.88 -0.80 0.93
C LEU A 359 -41.39 0.50 1.57
N SER A 360 -42.15 1.04 2.53
CA SER A 360 -41.75 2.25 3.28
C SER A 360 -40.54 2.00 4.18
N LEU A 361 -40.44 0.83 4.82
CA LEU A 361 -39.27 0.42 5.61
C LEU A 361 -38.04 0.23 4.74
N ALA A 362 -38.19 -0.39 3.57
CA ALA A 362 -37.11 -0.58 2.61
C ALA A 362 -36.57 0.76 2.08
N LYS A 363 -37.47 1.72 1.80
CA LYS A 363 -37.10 3.09 1.45
C LYS A 363 -36.31 3.78 2.56
N LEU A 364 -36.77 3.66 3.81
CA LEU A 364 -36.09 4.22 4.98
C LEU A 364 -34.70 3.60 5.15
N ALA A 365 -34.58 2.28 4.98
CA ALA A 365 -33.32 1.55 5.09
C ALA A 365 -32.26 2.10 4.13
N LEU A 366 -32.61 2.29 2.85
CA LEU A 366 -31.73 2.87 1.85
C LEU A 366 -31.29 4.30 2.23
N GLN A 367 -32.24 5.16 2.62
CA GLN A 367 -31.94 6.55 2.97
C GLN A 367 -31.04 6.69 4.20
N GLN A 368 -31.27 5.87 5.23
CA GLN A 368 -30.45 5.92 6.43
C GLN A 368 -29.08 5.26 6.21
N LEU A 369 -28.99 4.26 5.32
CA LEU A 369 -27.72 3.65 4.92
C LEU A 369 -26.83 4.68 4.20
N GLU A 370 -27.39 5.45 3.27
CA GLU A 370 -26.67 6.54 2.59
C GLU A 370 -26.22 7.66 3.53
N LYS A 371 -27.00 7.95 4.57
CA LYS A 371 -26.66 8.95 5.59
C LYS A 371 -25.64 8.42 6.61
N GLY A 372 -25.34 7.12 6.61
CA GLY A 372 -24.51 6.47 7.63
C GLY A 372 -25.17 6.41 9.01
N ASN A 373 -26.50 6.50 9.07
CA ASN A 373 -27.26 6.53 10.31
C ASN A 373 -27.73 5.13 10.70
N ILE A 374 -27.42 4.72 11.94
CA ILE A 374 -27.93 3.48 12.56
C ILE A 374 -29.25 3.74 13.29
N ILE A 375 -29.45 4.97 13.78
CA ILE A 375 -30.64 5.40 14.55
C ILE A 375 -31.34 6.55 13.84
N PHE A 376 -32.66 6.49 13.83
CA PHE A 376 -33.55 7.47 13.23
C PHE A 376 -34.79 7.71 14.12
N TYR A 377 -35.54 8.78 13.84
CA TYR A 377 -36.61 9.30 14.70
C TYR A 377 -37.96 9.32 13.98
N GLU A 378 -39.01 9.68 14.72
CA GLU A 378 -40.36 9.85 14.17
C GLU A 378 -40.41 10.78 12.94
N LYS A 379 -39.56 11.81 12.89
CA LYS A 379 -39.45 12.69 11.72
C LYS A 379 -38.98 11.92 10.47
N ASP A 380 -37.98 11.06 10.61
CA ASP A 380 -37.46 10.24 9.51
C ASP A 380 -38.51 9.24 9.00
N LEU A 381 -39.31 8.67 9.92
CA LEU A 381 -40.45 7.80 9.58
C LEU A 381 -41.52 8.55 8.79
N LYS A 382 -41.90 9.77 9.24
CA LYS A 382 -42.87 10.62 8.55
C LYS A 382 -42.40 11.03 7.16
N GLU A 383 -41.12 11.35 7.00
CA GLU A 383 -40.52 11.64 5.68
C GLU A 383 -40.58 10.43 4.73
N CYS A 384 -40.59 9.21 5.27
CA CYS A 384 -40.75 7.98 4.49
C CYS A 384 -42.21 7.58 4.23
N GLY A 385 -43.19 8.30 4.78
CA GLY A 385 -44.61 8.01 4.61
C GLY A 385 -45.17 7.00 5.62
N ILE A 386 -44.50 6.80 6.76
CA ILE A 386 -44.98 5.97 7.86
C ILE A 386 -45.64 6.88 8.91
N ASP A 387 -46.96 6.79 9.10
CA ASP A 387 -47.67 7.54 10.13
C ASP A 387 -47.49 6.91 11.53
N PHE A 388 -47.30 7.75 12.55
CA PHE A 388 -46.97 7.33 13.92
C PHE A 388 -48.12 6.60 14.61
N SER A 389 -49.38 6.88 14.23
CA SER A 389 -50.55 6.16 14.73
C SER A 389 -50.52 4.66 14.35
N GLU A 390 -50.05 4.36 13.13
CA GLU A 390 -49.85 3.00 12.62
C GLU A 390 -48.47 2.42 12.99
N ALA A 391 -47.45 3.24 13.23
CA ALA A 391 -46.10 2.78 13.62
C ALA A 391 -46.03 1.99 14.93
N SER A 392 -46.98 2.20 15.84
CA SER A 392 -47.11 1.36 17.05
C SER A 392 -47.51 -0.09 16.72
N VAL A 393 -48.29 -0.28 15.65
CA VAL A 393 -48.67 -1.59 15.12
C VAL A 393 -47.46 -2.22 14.42
N TYR A 394 -46.68 -1.44 13.67
CA TYR A 394 -45.45 -1.90 13.01
C TYR A 394 -44.35 -2.25 14.01
N SER A 395 -44.16 -1.45 15.05
CA SER A 395 -43.27 -1.78 16.16
C SER A 395 -43.64 -3.13 16.78
N GLY A 396 -44.94 -3.43 16.93
CA GLY A 396 -45.40 -4.77 17.24
C GLY A 396 -44.93 -5.76 16.19
N VAL A 397 -45.51 -5.73 14.99
CA VAL A 397 -45.38 -6.78 13.98
C VAL A 397 -43.95 -6.98 13.46
N PHE A 398 -43.21 -5.90 13.29
CA PHE A 398 -41.83 -5.89 12.80
C PHE A 398 -40.81 -5.72 13.93
N THR A 399 -41.12 -6.03 15.20
CA THR A 399 -40.09 -6.02 16.28
C THR A 399 -38.81 -6.80 15.93
N GLU A 400 -38.94 -7.82 15.08
CA GLU A 400 -37.85 -8.68 14.59
C GLU A 400 -37.02 -8.02 13.47
N ILE A 401 -37.55 -6.99 12.82
CA ILE A 401 -36.83 -6.13 11.86
C ILE A 401 -36.40 -4.81 12.54
N PHE A 402 -37.08 -4.42 13.61
CA PHE A 402 -37.08 -3.06 14.12
C PHE A 402 -37.19 -2.98 15.64
N LYS A 403 -36.45 -2.04 16.25
CA LYS A 403 -36.53 -1.80 17.70
C LYS A 403 -37.10 -0.42 18.00
N GLU A 404 -38.30 -0.40 18.60
CA GLU A 404 -38.89 0.80 19.22
C GLU A 404 -38.61 0.83 20.72
N GLU A 405 -38.14 1.96 21.23
CA GLU A 405 -38.03 2.19 22.68
C GLU A 405 -38.98 3.32 23.12
N LYS A 406 -40.11 2.94 23.72
CA LYS A 406 -41.02 3.86 24.43
C LYS A 406 -40.93 3.63 25.95
N ARG A 407 -40.55 4.65 26.72
CA ARG A 407 -40.75 4.69 28.18
C ARG A 407 -41.66 5.85 28.57
N ARG A 408 -42.61 5.57 29.48
CA ARG A 408 -43.72 6.48 29.84
C ARG A 408 -43.23 7.87 30.28
N LYS A 409 -43.91 8.91 29.74
CA LYS A 409 -43.78 10.35 29.98
C LYS A 409 -42.55 11.07 29.35
N GLN A 410 -42.12 10.71 28.14
CA GLN A 410 -41.24 11.56 27.32
C GLN A 410 -41.67 11.61 25.85
N GLU A 411 -41.46 12.79 25.24
CA GLU A 411 -41.93 13.22 23.90
C GLU A 411 -41.14 12.65 22.70
N PHE A 412 -40.13 11.79 22.89
CA PHE A 412 -39.24 11.37 21.79
C PHE A 412 -39.14 9.86 21.66
N THR A 413 -39.59 9.35 20.52
CA THR A 413 -39.52 7.93 20.13
C THR A 413 -38.32 7.70 19.21
N THR A 414 -37.43 6.76 19.57
CA THR A 414 -36.25 6.39 18.78
C THR A 414 -36.41 5.02 18.14
N PHE A 415 -35.81 4.87 16.97
CA PHE A 415 -35.98 3.70 16.12
C PHE A 415 -34.64 3.26 15.48
N CYS A 416 -34.45 1.95 15.32
CA CYS A 416 -33.32 1.35 14.61
C CYS A 416 -33.70 -0.03 14.06
N PHE A 417 -32.97 -0.50 13.06
CA PHE A 417 -33.07 -1.90 12.63
C PHE A 417 -32.38 -2.82 13.64
N VAL A 418 -32.83 -4.07 13.79
CA VAL A 418 -32.24 -5.02 14.76
C VAL A 418 -30.76 -5.28 14.45
N HIS A 419 -30.39 -5.19 13.16
CA HIS A 419 -29.01 -5.31 12.71
C HIS A 419 -28.76 -4.52 11.42
N LEU A 420 -27.53 -4.07 11.19
CA LEU A 420 -27.14 -3.36 9.97
C LEU A 420 -27.37 -4.21 8.71
N SER A 421 -27.13 -5.52 8.77
CA SER A 421 -27.40 -6.41 7.61
C SER A 421 -28.88 -6.46 7.22
N VAL A 422 -29.82 -6.26 8.16
CA VAL A 422 -31.25 -6.16 7.85
C VAL A 422 -31.52 -4.85 7.10
N GLN A 423 -30.89 -3.76 7.52
CA GLN A 423 -30.95 -2.47 6.83
C GLN A 423 -30.35 -2.56 5.41
N GLU A 424 -29.19 -3.21 5.24
CA GLU A 424 -28.53 -3.41 3.95
C GLU A 424 -29.36 -4.31 3.02
N PHE A 425 -29.96 -5.38 3.54
CA PHE A 425 -30.87 -6.24 2.77
C PHE A 425 -32.11 -5.48 2.31
N LEU A 426 -32.77 -4.73 3.21
CA LEU A 426 -33.94 -3.94 2.87
C LEU A 426 -33.62 -2.80 1.90
N ALA A 427 -32.42 -2.22 1.98
CA ALA A 427 -31.93 -1.25 1.01
C ALA A 427 -31.77 -1.89 -0.39
N ALA A 428 -31.16 -3.07 -0.48
CA ALA A 428 -31.04 -3.83 -1.73
C ALA A 428 -32.42 -4.21 -2.31
N PHE A 429 -33.35 -4.65 -1.45
CA PHE A 429 -34.73 -4.92 -1.81
C PHE A 429 -35.43 -3.68 -2.38
N HIS A 430 -35.23 -2.50 -1.77
CA HIS A 430 -35.82 -1.26 -2.29
C HIS A 430 -35.30 -0.90 -3.69
N LEU A 431 -34.02 -1.13 -3.97
CA LEU A 431 -33.43 -0.87 -5.29
C LEU A 431 -34.06 -1.78 -6.36
N ILE A 432 -34.22 -3.08 -6.08
CA ILE A 432 -34.92 -4.01 -6.99
C ILE A 432 -36.38 -3.60 -7.20
N HIS A 433 -37.08 -3.22 -6.11
CA HIS A 433 -38.45 -2.74 -6.22
C HIS A 433 -38.55 -1.48 -7.10
N CYS A 434 -37.65 -0.50 -6.93
CA CYS A 434 -37.65 0.71 -7.76
C CYS A 434 -37.36 0.41 -9.24
N PHE A 435 -36.52 -0.59 -9.51
CA PHE A 435 -36.28 -1.07 -10.86
C PHE A 435 -37.54 -1.69 -11.49
N ILE A 436 -38.20 -2.60 -10.77
CA ILE A 436 -39.42 -3.29 -11.22
C ILE A 436 -40.56 -2.28 -11.47
N ASP A 437 -40.77 -1.34 -10.53
CA ASP A 437 -41.77 -0.28 -10.66
C ASP A 437 -41.44 0.76 -11.75
N GLY A 438 -40.20 0.77 -12.26
CA GLY A 438 -39.73 1.73 -13.25
C GLY A 438 -39.48 3.14 -12.72
N ASP A 439 -39.29 3.31 -11.40
CA ASP A 439 -38.97 4.59 -10.74
C ASP A 439 -37.48 4.93 -10.88
N THR A 440 -37.06 5.22 -12.12
CA THR A 440 -35.66 5.53 -12.47
C THR A 440 -35.11 6.76 -11.78
N LYS A 441 -35.98 7.68 -11.32
CA LYS A 441 -35.56 8.91 -10.64
C LYS A 441 -34.93 8.62 -9.27
N LYS A 442 -35.48 7.67 -8.51
CA LYS A 442 -34.92 7.27 -7.21
C LYS A 442 -33.59 6.53 -7.35
N LEU A 443 -33.48 5.66 -8.36
CA LEU A 443 -32.24 4.97 -8.70
C LEU A 443 -31.13 5.99 -9.04
N MET A 444 -31.43 6.97 -9.89
CA MET A 444 -30.47 8.04 -10.26
C MET A 444 -30.03 8.91 -9.07
N VAL A 445 -30.93 9.14 -8.09
CA VAL A 445 -30.58 9.89 -6.87
C VAL A 445 -29.57 9.09 -6.04
N PHE A 446 -29.81 7.80 -5.83
CA PHE A 446 -28.88 6.93 -5.11
C PHE A 446 -27.52 6.87 -5.81
N LEU A 447 -27.50 6.69 -7.13
CA LEU A 447 -26.26 6.56 -7.92
C LEU A 447 -25.45 7.87 -8.01
N GLY A 448 -25.99 8.99 -7.52
CA GLY A 448 -25.23 10.24 -7.36
C GLY A 448 -24.96 11.01 -8.65
N GLU A 449 -25.80 10.81 -9.69
CA GLU A 449 -25.58 11.44 -10.98
C GLU A 449 -25.73 12.98 -10.94
N LYS A 450 -24.61 13.70 -10.96
CA LYS A 450 -24.57 15.05 -11.53
C LYS A 450 -24.68 14.91 -13.05
N LYS A 451 -25.75 15.48 -13.63
CA LYS A 451 -26.16 15.57 -15.05
C LYS A 451 -25.08 15.91 -16.14
N ARG A 452 -23.78 15.70 -15.96
CA ARG A 452 -22.74 16.26 -16.85
C ARG A 452 -22.01 15.31 -17.79
N TYR A 453 -22.22 13.99 -17.72
CA TYR A 453 -21.51 13.04 -18.61
C TYR A 453 -22.42 12.01 -19.30
N TRP A 454 -23.60 12.42 -19.78
CA TRP A 454 -24.34 11.60 -20.75
C TRP A 454 -24.96 12.40 -21.90
N PRO A 455 -24.20 12.68 -22.98
CA PRO A 455 -24.83 13.14 -24.23
C PRO A 455 -24.62 12.22 -25.45
N PHE A 456 -23.93 11.07 -25.35
CA PHE A 456 -23.59 10.25 -26.54
C PHE A 456 -24.29 8.90 -26.70
N LEU A 457 -25.25 8.55 -25.83
CA LEU A 457 -26.20 7.48 -26.13
C LEU A 457 -27.57 8.10 -26.42
N GLY A 458 -27.82 8.29 -27.72
CA GLY A 458 -29.09 8.76 -28.24
C GLY A 458 -30.24 7.83 -27.84
N LYS A 459 -31.38 8.47 -27.54
CA LYS A 459 -32.70 7.90 -27.22
C LYS A 459 -32.77 7.03 -25.95
N LYS A 460 -33.58 7.53 -25.00
CA LYS A 460 -34.16 6.83 -23.83
C LYS A 460 -34.33 5.31 -24.05
N LYS A 461 -33.35 4.52 -23.62
CA LYS A 461 -33.59 3.13 -23.22
C LYS A 461 -33.65 3.14 -21.69
N ARG A 462 -34.62 2.42 -21.10
CA ARG A 462 -34.57 2.12 -19.66
C ARG A 462 -33.21 1.46 -19.40
N SER A 463 -32.47 1.89 -18.38
CA SER A 463 -31.30 1.15 -17.92
C SER A 463 -31.73 -0.29 -17.64
N SER A 464 -31.01 -1.26 -18.20
CA SER A 464 -31.33 -2.66 -17.93
C SER A 464 -30.87 -3.04 -16.52
N LEU A 465 -31.36 -4.16 -15.99
CA LEU A 465 -31.02 -4.59 -14.64
C LEU A 465 -29.51 -4.78 -14.48
N ASP A 466 -28.87 -5.35 -15.50
CA ASP A 466 -27.42 -5.54 -15.55
C ASP A 466 -26.65 -4.22 -15.48
N ASP A 467 -27.13 -3.14 -16.10
CA ASP A 467 -26.51 -1.81 -15.97
C ASP A 467 -26.56 -1.31 -14.52
N ILE A 468 -27.70 -1.46 -13.84
CA ILE A 468 -27.87 -1.02 -12.45
C ILE A 468 -27.01 -1.84 -11.49
N LEU A 469 -26.97 -3.17 -11.67
CA LEU A 469 -26.13 -4.05 -10.89
C LEU A 469 -24.64 -3.68 -11.04
N ASP A 470 -24.23 -3.36 -12.27
CA ASP A 470 -22.86 -2.95 -12.59
C ASP A 470 -22.50 -1.60 -11.96
N GLU A 471 -23.38 -0.60 -12.06
CA GLU A 471 -23.18 0.73 -11.46
C GLU A 471 -23.15 0.70 -9.93
N VAL A 472 -24.03 -0.08 -9.30
CA VAL A 472 -24.03 -0.23 -7.83
C VAL A 472 -22.79 -0.98 -7.35
N MET A 473 -22.32 -2.00 -8.09
CA MET A 473 -21.06 -2.67 -7.82
C MET A 473 -19.88 -1.69 -7.94
N GLU A 474 -19.86 -0.82 -8.96
CA GLU A 474 -18.82 0.20 -9.10
C GLU A 474 -18.83 1.19 -7.92
N LYS A 475 -20.03 1.67 -7.53
CA LYS A 475 -20.18 2.53 -6.35
C LYS A 475 -19.68 1.85 -5.07
N SER A 476 -19.96 0.55 -4.90
CA SER A 476 -19.39 -0.24 -3.80
C SER A 476 -17.88 -0.25 -3.88
N LEU A 477 -17.26 -0.74 -4.96
CA LEU A 477 -15.80 -0.85 -5.10
C LEU A 477 -15.06 0.49 -4.96
N ASN A 478 -15.69 1.62 -5.29
CA ASN A 478 -15.13 2.96 -5.10
C ASN A 478 -15.25 3.50 -3.65
N SER A 479 -16.01 2.85 -2.78
CA SER A 479 -16.18 3.27 -1.38
C SER A 479 -14.99 2.86 -0.50
N GLU A 480 -14.24 3.83 0.03
CA GLU A 480 -13.09 3.58 0.92
C GLU A 480 -13.39 2.62 2.08
N THR A 481 -14.60 2.66 2.64
CA THR A 481 -14.96 1.89 3.85
C THR A 481 -15.54 0.51 3.56
N GLY A 482 -15.95 0.18 2.32
CA GLY A 482 -16.62 -1.09 2.01
C GLY A 482 -18.03 -1.25 2.60
N HIS A 483 -18.62 -0.17 3.12
CA HIS A 483 -19.94 -0.17 3.78
C HIS A 483 -21.13 -0.53 2.89
N LEU A 484 -20.93 -0.69 1.58
CA LEU A 484 -21.97 -1.12 0.63
C LEU A 484 -21.80 -2.58 0.23
N ASP A 485 -20.70 -3.24 0.59
CA ASP A 485 -20.30 -4.52 0.00
C ASP A 485 -21.35 -5.63 0.27
N LEU A 486 -21.95 -5.66 1.47
CA LEU A 486 -23.00 -6.61 1.81
C LEU A 486 -24.35 -6.29 1.15
N MET A 487 -24.72 -4.99 1.06
CA MET A 487 -25.89 -4.56 0.28
C MET A 487 -25.77 -5.00 -1.19
N VAL A 488 -24.58 -4.87 -1.80
CA VAL A 488 -24.35 -5.28 -3.20
C VAL A 488 -24.45 -6.79 -3.38
N ARG A 489 -23.99 -7.59 -2.41
CA ARG A 489 -24.21 -9.05 -2.38
C ARG A 489 -25.69 -9.39 -2.42
N PHE A 490 -26.47 -8.79 -1.51
CA PHE A 490 -27.93 -8.98 -1.47
C PHE A 490 -28.61 -8.53 -2.76
N LEU A 491 -28.17 -7.41 -3.33
CA LEU A 491 -28.74 -6.89 -4.57
C LEU A 491 -28.59 -7.87 -5.74
N HIS A 492 -27.41 -8.46 -5.89
CA HIS A 492 -27.13 -9.48 -6.91
C HIS A 492 -27.88 -10.78 -6.63
N GLY A 493 -27.94 -11.25 -5.38
CA GLY A 493 -28.76 -12.43 -5.05
C GLY A 493 -30.25 -12.21 -5.31
N LEU A 494 -30.78 -11.02 -4.98
CA LEU A 494 -32.18 -10.65 -5.22
C LEU A 494 -32.50 -10.45 -6.71
N SER A 495 -31.51 -10.35 -7.60
CA SER A 495 -31.77 -10.28 -9.03
C SER A 495 -32.21 -11.63 -9.62
N LEU A 496 -31.99 -12.74 -8.89
CA LEU A 496 -32.43 -14.07 -9.31
C LEU A 496 -33.95 -14.21 -9.24
N GLN A 497 -34.51 -14.87 -10.26
CA GLN A 497 -35.95 -15.12 -10.33
C GLN A 497 -36.46 -16.00 -9.16
N SER A 498 -35.64 -16.94 -8.66
CA SER A 498 -35.98 -17.77 -7.49
C SER A 498 -36.27 -16.92 -6.24
N ASN A 499 -35.37 -16.00 -5.92
CA ASN A 499 -35.51 -15.09 -4.76
C ASN A 499 -36.65 -14.08 -4.95
N GLN A 500 -36.89 -13.62 -6.17
CA GLN A 500 -38.02 -12.73 -6.45
C GLN A 500 -39.37 -13.44 -6.37
N ARG A 501 -39.45 -14.71 -6.78
CA ARG A 501 -40.66 -15.52 -6.62
C ARG A 501 -41.02 -15.70 -5.14
N LEU A 502 -40.03 -15.89 -4.27
CA LEU A 502 -40.26 -15.94 -2.81
C LEU A 502 -40.89 -14.65 -2.27
N LEU A 503 -40.53 -13.50 -2.86
CA LEU A 503 -41.00 -12.17 -2.49
C LEU A 503 -42.08 -11.62 -3.45
N GLY A 504 -42.72 -12.48 -4.26
CA GLY A 504 -43.60 -12.07 -5.37
C GLY A 504 -44.77 -11.19 -4.93
N ASP A 505 -45.36 -11.47 -3.75
CA ASP A 505 -46.44 -10.65 -3.19
C ASP A 505 -46.00 -9.21 -2.85
N LEU A 506 -44.69 -9.00 -2.63
CA LEU A 506 -44.09 -7.72 -2.24
C LEU A 506 -43.44 -6.97 -3.40
N LEU A 507 -42.85 -7.66 -4.37
CA LEU A 507 -42.21 -7.06 -5.54
C LEU A 507 -43.14 -6.97 -6.76
N GLY A 508 -44.16 -7.83 -6.85
CA GLY A 508 -44.96 -8.04 -8.05
C GLY A 508 -44.36 -9.12 -8.96
N GLN A 509 -45.16 -9.65 -9.90
CA GLN A 509 -44.64 -10.61 -10.90
C GLN A 509 -43.94 -9.85 -12.02
N THR A 510 -42.65 -10.08 -12.21
CA THR A 510 -41.90 -9.58 -13.36
C THR A 510 -40.97 -10.66 -13.87
N GLU A 511 -41.07 -10.98 -15.17
CA GLU A 511 -40.11 -11.85 -15.84
C GLU A 511 -38.89 -11.02 -16.21
N ILE A 512 -37.89 -11.03 -15.33
CA ILE A 512 -36.55 -10.57 -15.68
C ILE A 512 -35.97 -11.58 -16.67
N SER A 513 -35.44 -11.11 -17.80
CA SER A 513 -34.89 -12.01 -18.79
C SER A 513 -33.66 -12.75 -18.24
N SER A 514 -33.63 -14.07 -18.42
CA SER A 514 -32.45 -14.90 -18.10
C SER A 514 -31.19 -14.34 -18.76
N GLU A 515 -31.33 -13.76 -19.95
CA GLU A 515 -30.27 -13.05 -20.68
C GLU A 515 -29.68 -11.86 -19.90
N ALA A 516 -30.49 -11.07 -19.19
CA ALA A 516 -30.00 -9.95 -18.39
C ALA A 516 -29.22 -10.43 -17.16
N ILE A 517 -29.69 -11.50 -16.51
CA ILE A 517 -28.98 -12.13 -15.40
C ILE A 517 -27.63 -12.69 -15.87
N GLN A 518 -27.61 -13.37 -17.02
CA GLN A 518 -26.37 -13.89 -17.59
C GLN A 518 -25.40 -12.77 -17.99
N ARG A 519 -25.90 -11.63 -18.51
CA ARG A 519 -25.06 -10.44 -18.74
C ARG A 519 -24.48 -9.89 -17.46
N ALA A 520 -25.26 -9.77 -16.37
CA ALA A 520 -24.76 -9.34 -15.07
C ALA A 520 -23.66 -10.28 -14.53
N ILE A 521 -23.85 -11.60 -14.63
CA ILE A 521 -22.83 -12.60 -14.26
C ILE A 521 -21.56 -12.41 -15.11
N ASN A 522 -21.70 -12.22 -16.41
CA ASN A 522 -20.55 -12.02 -17.31
C ASN A 522 -19.82 -10.70 -17.01
N ASN A 523 -20.55 -9.63 -16.69
CA ASN A 523 -19.97 -8.34 -16.28
C ASN A 523 -19.14 -8.52 -15.00
N LEU A 524 -19.63 -9.25 -14.00
CA LEU A 524 -18.87 -9.58 -12.79
C LEU A 524 -17.59 -10.39 -13.12
N LYS A 525 -17.68 -11.43 -13.95
CA LYS A 525 -16.54 -12.28 -14.32
C LYS A 525 -15.46 -11.51 -15.12
N GLN A 526 -15.85 -10.51 -15.90
CA GLN A 526 -14.96 -9.72 -16.78
C GLN A 526 -14.53 -8.38 -16.17
N ARG A 527 -14.97 -8.05 -14.96
CA ARG A 527 -14.70 -6.75 -14.32
C ARG A 527 -13.22 -6.59 -14.00
N ARG A 528 -12.65 -5.48 -14.48
CA ARG A 528 -11.30 -5.01 -14.13
C ARG A 528 -11.32 -4.29 -12.79
N THR A 529 -10.34 -4.58 -11.95
CA THR A 529 -10.21 -4.00 -10.61
C THR A 529 -8.79 -3.55 -10.32
N ASP A 530 -8.07 -3.08 -11.34
CA ASP A 530 -6.64 -2.71 -11.26
C ASP A 530 -6.32 -1.71 -10.13
N THR A 531 -7.31 -0.92 -9.69
CA THR A 531 -7.18 0.10 -8.63
C THR A 531 -7.81 -0.30 -7.29
N VAL A 532 -8.51 -1.43 -7.21
CA VAL A 532 -9.24 -1.86 -6.02
C VAL A 532 -8.37 -2.80 -5.19
N SER A 533 -8.43 -2.69 -3.86
CA SER A 533 -7.68 -3.61 -3.00
C SER A 533 -8.11 -5.06 -3.22
N PRO A 534 -7.17 -6.03 -3.17
CA PRO A 534 -7.49 -7.44 -3.37
C PRO A 534 -8.58 -7.95 -2.42
N ASP A 535 -8.59 -7.51 -1.16
CA ASP A 535 -9.61 -7.84 -0.17
C ASP A 535 -11.03 -7.44 -0.61
N ARG A 536 -11.15 -6.33 -1.34
CA ARG A 536 -12.44 -5.83 -1.83
C ARG A 536 -12.82 -6.45 -3.16
N SER A 537 -11.84 -6.83 -3.99
CA SER A 537 -12.05 -7.58 -5.23
C SER A 537 -12.76 -8.92 -4.99
N ILE A 538 -12.50 -9.56 -3.83
CA ILE A 538 -13.17 -10.81 -3.41
C ILE A 538 -14.69 -10.63 -3.32
N ASN A 539 -15.19 -9.40 -3.10
CA ASN A 539 -16.62 -9.12 -3.08
C ASN A 539 -17.33 -9.51 -4.39
N ILE A 540 -16.63 -9.43 -5.52
CA ILE A 540 -17.14 -9.85 -6.84
C ILE A 540 -17.44 -11.36 -6.84
N PHE A 541 -16.53 -12.16 -6.28
CA PHE A 541 -16.73 -13.60 -6.14
C PHE A 541 -17.90 -13.92 -5.19
N HIS A 542 -18.04 -13.19 -4.09
CA HIS A 542 -19.19 -13.33 -3.20
C HIS A 542 -20.52 -13.03 -3.89
N CYS A 543 -20.58 -12.01 -4.75
CA CYS A 543 -21.77 -11.75 -5.55
C CYS A 543 -22.12 -12.90 -6.50
N LEU A 544 -21.13 -13.54 -7.14
CA LEU A 544 -21.37 -14.73 -7.97
C LEU A 544 -21.96 -15.89 -7.16
N MET A 545 -21.43 -16.13 -5.95
CA MET A 545 -21.95 -17.14 -5.04
C MET A 545 -23.40 -16.84 -4.61
N GLU A 546 -23.73 -15.58 -4.30
CA GLU A 546 -25.11 -15.18 -3.97
C GLU A 546 -26.06 -15.28 -5.19
N MET A 547 -25.53 -15.19 -6.41
CA MET A 547 -26.25 -15.46 -7.66
C MET A 547 -26.35 -16.96 -7.99
N ASN A 548 -25.95 -17.87 -7.08
CA ASN A 548 -25.88 -19.32 -7.32
C ASN A 548 -25.04 -19.72 -8.56
N ASP A 549 -24.13 -18.86 -9.02
CA ASP A 549 -23.16 -19.20 -10.06
C ASP A 549 -21.94 -19.84 -9.39
N LEU A 550 -21.95 -21.19 -9.35
CA LEU A 550 -20.87 -21.99 -8.77
C LEU A 550 -19.77 -22.34 -9.78
N SER A 551 -19.83 -21.82 -11.01
CA SER A 551 -18.93 -22.23 -12.10
C SER A 551 -17.46 -21.97 -11.75
N VAL A 552 -17.14 -20.75 -11.30
CA VAL A 552 -15.78 -20.37 -10.90
C VAL A 552 -15.27 -21.21 -9.73
N HIS A 553 -16.15 -21.55 -8.77
CA HIS A 553 -15.79 -22.38 -7.63
C HIS A 553 -15.46 -23.82 -8.06
N GLN A 554 -16.30 -24.41 -8.91
CA GLN A 554 -16.10 -25.76 -9.47
C GLN A 554 -14.84 -25.82 -10.34
N GLU A 555 -14.65 -24.84 -11.21
CA GLU A 555 -13.46 -24.73 -12.08
C GLU A 555 -12.16 -24.63 -11.27
N ILE A 556 -12.18 -23.94 -10.12
CA ILE A 556 -11.04 -23.91 -9.18
C ILE A 556 -10.86 -25.24 -8.45
N GLN A 557 -11.93 -25.90 -8.00
CA GLN A 557 -11.81 -27.22 -7.37
C GLN A 557 -11.21 -28.26 -8.34
N GLU A 558 -11.67 -28.27 -9.59
CA GLU A 558 -11.08 -29.10 -10.65
C GLU A 558 -9.62 -28.72 -10.93
N PHE A 559 -9.30 -27.42 -10.97
CA PHE A 559 -7.93 -26.95 -11.10
C PHE A 559 -7.04 -27.45 -9.95
N LEU A 560 -7.55 -27.43 -8.71
CA LEU A 560 -6.84 -27.94 -7.54
C LEU A 560 -6.70 -29.47 -7.56
N GLN A 561 -7.54 -30.22 -8.28
CA GLN A 561 -7.40 -31.66 -8.43
C GLN A 561 -6.54 -32.06 -9.64
N SER A 562 -6.27 -31.12 -10.56
CA SER A 562 -5.51 -31.37 -11.78
C SER A 562 -4.00 -31.51 -11.52
N GLU A 563 -3.36 -32.43 -12.26
CA GLU A 563 -1.90 -32.59 -12.29
C GLU A 563 -1.19 -31.50 -13.13
N ASN A 564 -1.88 -30.86 -14.09
CA ASN A 564 -1.29 -29.89 -15.05
C ASN A 564 -1.55 -28.42 -14.67
N ARG A 565 -1.42 -28.07 -13.39
CA ARG A 565 -1.80 -26.73 -12.87
C ARG A 565 -1.03 -25.56 -13.51
N SER A 566 0.23 -25.77 -13.90
CA SER A 566 1.06 -24.70 -14.48
C SER A 566 0.68 -24.30 -15.90
N GLU A 567 -0.07 -25.15 -16.62
CA GLU A 567 -0.46 -24.91 -18.02
C GLU A 567 -1.81 -24.19 -18.15
N LYS A 568 -2.70 -24.36 -17.17
CA LYS A 568 -4.05 -23.78 -17.20
C LYS A 568 -4.02 -22.30 -16.84
N GLU A 569 -4.46 -21.45 -17.77
CA GLU A 569 -4.57 -20.01 -17.55
C GLU A 569 -5.72 -19.70 -16.57
N LEU A 570 -5.43 -18.97 -15.49
CA LEU A 570 -6.42 -18.50 -14.53
C LEU A 570 -6.79 -17.05 -14.84
N SER A 571 -8.08 -16.75 -14.90
CA SER A 571 -8.54 -15.36 -14.99
C SER A 571 -8.46 -14.65 -13.63
N ALA A 572 -8.63 -13.33 -13.62
CA ALA A 572 -8.59 -12.53 -12.40
C ALA A 572 -9.65 -12.96 -11.36
N ILE A 573 -10.85 -13.36 -11.80
CA ILE A 573 -11.90 -13.86 -10.88
C ILE A 573 -11.57 -15.25 -10.32
N HIS A 574 -10.95 -16.13 -11.11
CA HIS A 574 -10.42 -17.40 -10.63
C HIS A 574 -9.39 -17.18 -9.52
N CYS A 575 -8.54 -16.18 -9.67
CA CYS A 575 -7.57 -15.80 -8.65
C CYS A 575 -8.24 -15.30 -7.36
N SER A 576 -9.28 -14.46 -7.43
CA SER A 576 -10.06 -14.06 -6.25
C SER A 576 -10.72 -15.26 -5.55
N ALA A 577 -11.28 -16.19 -6.31
CA ALA A 577 -11.90 -17.41 -5.79
C ALA A 577 -10.86 -18.32 -5.11
N LEU A 578 -9.70 -18.51 -5.74
CA LEU A 578 -8.60 -19.29 -5.17
C LEU A 578 -8.05 -18.63 -3.90
N ALA A 579 -7.87 -17.31 -3.90
CA ALA A 579 -7.43 -16.56 -2.71
C ALA A 579 -8.39 -16.76 -1.53
N TYR A 580 -9.70 -16.65 -1.80
CA TYR A 580 -10.73 -16.92 -0.80
C TYR A 580 -10.65 -18.36 -0.29
N MET A 581 -10.57 -19.36 -1.18
CA MET A 581 -10.49 -20.77 -0.78
C MET A 581 -9.24 -21.06 0.07
N LEU A 582 -8.08 -20.53 -0.32
CA LEU A 582 -6.83 -20.68 0.42
C LEU A 582 -6.90 -19.98 1.79
N GLN A 583 -7.43 -18.76 1.84
CA GLN A 583 -7.58 -18.02 3.11
C GLN A 583 -8.51 -18.75 4.08
N MET A 584 -9.56 -19.38 3.56
CA MET A 584 -10.53 -20.07 4.40
C MET A 584 -10.07 -21.47 4.82
N SER A 585 -9.17 -22.13 4.07
CA SER A 585 -8.67 -23.49 4.35
C SER A 585 -8.24 -23.70 5.79
N GLU A 586 -8.63 -24.81 6.43
CA GLU A 586 -8.18 -25.16 7.80
C GLU A 586 -6.67 -25.44 7.83
N GLU A 587 -6.15 -26.01 6.75
CA GLU A 587 -4.72 -26.26 6.57
C GLU A 587 -4.00 -24.99 6.12
N VAL A 588 -2.87 -24.69 6.77
CA VAL A 588 -1.94 -23.61 6.41
C VAL A 588 -1.06 -24.09 5.25
N LEU A 589 -0.99 -23.31 4.17
CA LEU A 589 -0.21 -23.67 3.00
C LEU A 589 1.29 -23.47 3.25
N ASP A 590 2.14 -24.45 2.90
CA ASP A 590 3.59 -24.32 3.12
C ASP A 590 4.23 -23.24 2.24
N GLU A 591 3.90 -23.21 0.95
CA GLU A 591 4.45 -22.22 0.01
C GLU A 591 3.40 -21.78 -1.01
N LEU A 592 3.28 -20.47 -1.20
CA LEU A 592 2.54 -19.87 -2.30
C LEU A 592 3.46 -18.95 -3.12
N ASP A 593 3.68 -19.30 -4.38
CA ASP A 593 4.48 -18.53 -5.32
C ASP A 593 3.58 -18.01 -6.45
N LEU A 594 3.39 -16.69 -6.47
CA LEU A 594 2.47 -16.05 -7.42
C LEU A 594 2.93 -16.19 -8.88
N MET A 595 4.22 -16.41 -9.13
CA MET A 595 4.78 -16.55 -10.48
C MET A 595 4.57 -17.95 -11.06
N LYS A 596 4.23 -18.94 -10.24
CA LYS A 596 3.87 -20.30 -10.71
C LYS A 596 2.48 -20.37 -11.34
N TYR A 597 1.63 -19.38 -11.10
CA TYR A 597 0.29 -19.33 -11.67
C TYR A 597 0.30 -18.61 -13.02
N ASN A 598 -0.19 -19.31 -14.05
CA ASN A 598 -0.39 -18.74 -15.38
C ASN A 598 -1.58 -17.77 -15.35
N THR A 599 -1.33 -16.50 -15.05
CA THR A 599 -2.37 -15.45 -14.96
C THR A 599 -1.78 -14.06 -15.24
N THR A 600 -2.66 -13.07 -15.43
CA THR A 600 -2.28 -11.66 -15.63
C THR A 600 -1.71 -11.06 -14.34
N THR A 601 -1.05 -9.89 -14.44
CA THR A 601 -0.59 -9.15 -13.25
C THR A 601 -1.74 -8.88 -12.26
N GLU A 602 -2.91 -8.48 -12.77
CA GLU A 602 -4.12 -8.30 -11.95
C GLU A 602 -4.51 -9.61 -11.23
N GLY A 603 -4.48 -10.75 -11.92
CA GLY A 603 -4.76 -12.05 -11.32
C GLY A 603 -3.80 -12.38 -10.18
N ARG A 604 -2.49 -12.17 -10.36
CA ARG A 604 -1.50 -12.37 -9.29
C ARG A 604 -1.79 -11.48 -8.08
N LEU A 605 -2.11 -10.20 -8.31
CA LEU A 605 -2.45 -9.28 -7.22
C LEU A 605 -3.73 -9.70 -6.48
N ARG A 606 -4.71 -10.29 -7.16
CA ARG A 606 -5.92 -10.83 -6.52
C ARG A 606 -5.66 -12.09 -5.67
N LEU A 607 -4.51 -12.76 -5.82
CA LEU A 607 -4.08 -13.85 -4.94
C LEU A 607 -3.47 -13.37 -3.62
N LEU A 608 -3.09 -12.10 -3.51
CA LEU A 608 -2.41 -11.57 -2.32
C LEU A 608 -3.11 -11.86 -0.99
N PRO A 609 -4.46 -11.83 -0.85
CA PRO A 609 -5.11 -12.15 0.42
C PRO A 609 -4.79 -13.55 0.99
N ALA A 610 -4.35 -14.48 0.14
CA ALA A 610 -3.92 -15.82 0.55
C ALA A 610 -2.64 -15.82 1.41
N VAL A 611 -1.86 -14.72 1.42
CA VAL A 611 -0.67 -14.57 2.26
C VAL A 611 -0.96 -14.80 3.75
N ARG A 612 -2.21 -14.56 4.18
CA ARG A 612 -2.67 -14.76 5.56
C ARG A 612 -2.74 -16.22 6.00
N ASN A 613 -2.71 -17.17 5.07
CA ASN A 613 -2.80 -18.59 5.38
C ASN A 613 -1.65 -19.39 4.73
N CYS A 614 -0.44 -18.83 4.75
CA CYS A 614 0.75 -19.51 4.24
C CYS A 614 2.00 -19.28 5.09
N ARG A 615 2.97 -20.20 5.01
CA ARG A 615 4.28 -20.08 5.67
C ARG A 615 5.32 -19.36 4.83
N LYS A 616 5.34 -19.63 3.52
CA LYS A 616 6.25 -19.01 2.57
C LYS A 616 5.46 -18.33 1.46
N PHE A 617 5.73 -17.06 1.20
CA PHE A 617 5.01 -16.30 0.20
C PHE A 617 5.99 -15.58 -0.74
N ARG A 618 5.89 -15.86 -2.04
CA ARG A 618 6.72 -15.22 -3.08
C ARG A 618 5.88 -14.36 -4.00
N LEU A 619 6.23 -13.08 -4.09
CA LEU A 619 5.54 -12.07 -4.89
C LEU A 619 6.54 -11.21 -5.68
N SER A 620 7.62 -11.82 -6.16
CA SER A 620 8.64 -11.13 -6.94
C SER A 620 8.08 -10.57 -8.27
N ASP A 621 8.56 -9.42 -8.72
CA ASP A 621 8.11 -8.73 -9.96
C ASP A 621 6.58 -8.52 -10.06
N CYS A 622 5.97 -8.16 -8.92
CA CYS A 622 4.58 -7.76 -8.80
C CYS A 622 4.51 -6.24 -8.62
N LYS A 623 3.90 -5.50 -9.56
CA LYS A 623 3.77 -4.03 -9.48
C LYS A 623 2.81 -3.60 -8.35
N LEU A 624 3.25 -3.72 -7.09
CA LEU A 624 2.45 -3.47 -5.90
C LEU A 624 2.13 -1.98 -5.76
N SER A 625 0.92 -1.69 -5.28
CA SER A 625 0.48 -0.35 -4.86
C SER A 625 0.29 -0.30 -3.34
N GLU A 626 0.01 0.88 -2.79
CA GLU A 626 -0.22 1.09 -1.35
C GLU A 626 -1.26 0.12 -0.76
N THR A 627 -2.39 -0.12 -1.45
CA THR A 627 -3.43 -1.03 -0.98
C THR A 627 -2.98 -2.49 -0.94
N HIS A 628 -2.00 -2.87 -1.74
CA HIS A 628 -1.42 -4.21 -1.71
C HIS A 628 -0.48 -4.37 -0.51
N TRP A 629 0.27 -3.32 -0.15
CA TRP A 629 1.12 -3.29 1.03
C TRP A 629 0.33 -3.42 2.34
N GLU A 630 -0.85 -2.81 2.40
CA GLU A 630 -1.76 -2.97 3.54
C GLU A 630 -2.17 -4.44 3.75
N VAL A 631 -2.38 -5.21 2.67
CA VAL A 631 -2.73 -6.64 2.78
C VAL A 631 -1.57 -7.43 3.38
N VAL A 632 -0.35 -7.25 2.89
CA VAL A 632 0.86 -7.94 3.39
C VAL A 632 1.14 -7.54 4.84
N ALA A 633 1.12 -6.24 5.14
CA ALA A 633 1.28 -5.74 6.51
C ALA A 633 0.20 -6.30 7.46
N SER A 634 -1.05 -6.40 6.99
CA SER A 634 -2.13 -6.98 7.79
C SER A 634 -1.96 -8.48 8.07
N ALA A 635 -1.19 -9.19 7.26
CA ALA A 635 -0.87 -10.61 7.44
C ALA A 635 0.34 -10.82 8.37
N LEU A 636 1.32 -9.90 8.33
CA LEU A 636 2.38 -9.88 9.33
C LEU A 636 1.84 -9.56 10.73
N LYS A 637 0.86 -8.65 10.81
CA LYS A 637 0.16 -8.27 12.04
C LYS A 637 -0.91 -9.28 12.48
N SER A 638 -1.21 -10.30 11.68
CA SER A 638 -2.27 -11.25 12.05
C SER A 638 -1.81 -12.12 13.21
N ASP A 639 -2.75 -12.59 14.01
CA ASP A 639 -2.48 -13.44 15.15
C ASP A 639 -3.48 -14.62 15.11
N PRO A 640 -3.02 -15.88 14.90
CA PRO A 640 -1.62 -16.22 14.63
C PRO A 640 -1.14 -15.71 13.27
N SER A 641 0.09 -15.22 13.19
CA SER A 641 0.79 -15.07 11.91
C SER A 641 1.36 -16.44 11.55
N HIS A 642 1.22 -16.84 10.29
CA HIS A 642 1.80 -18.09 9.78
C HIS A 642 3.06 -17.85 8.96
N LEU A 643 3.30 -16.60 8.56
CA LEU A 643 4.28 -16.25 7.54
C LEU A 643 5.69 -16.19 8.13
N THR A 644 6.54 -17.14 7.73
CA THR A 644 7.94 -17.25 8.15
C THR A 644 8.91 -16.76 7.07
N GLU A 645 8.52 -16.80 5.79
CA GLU A 645 9.36 -16.38 4.66
C GLU A 645 8.58 -15.52 3.68
N LEU A 646 9.11 -14.34 3.36
CA LEU A 646 8.52 -13.37 2.44
C LEU A 646 9.56 -12.95 1.39
N ASP A 647 9.32 -13.32 0.13
CA ASP A 647 10.14 -12.92 -1.01
C ASP A 647 9.45 -11.84 -1.84
N MET A 648 10.06 -10.66 -1.88
CA MET A 648 9.55 -9.47 -2.57
C MET A 648 10.55 -8.91 -3.57
N ASN A 649 11.50 -9.71 -4.05
CA ASN A 649 12.53 -9.26 -4.98
C ASN A 649 11.92 -8.60 -6.23
N TRP A 650 12.63 -7.65 -6.83
CA TRP A 650 12.23 -6.97 -8.07
C TRP A 650 10.94 -6.12 -7.96
N ASN A 651 10.57 -5.70 -6.75
CA ASN A 651 9.42 -4.82 -6.51
C ASN A 651 9.87 -3.42 -6.10
N ASN A 652 9.41 -2.39 -6.80
CA ASN A 652 9.68 -1.00 -6.41
C ASN A 652 8.96 -0.65 -5.11
N LEU A 653 9.70 -0.60 -3.99
CA LEU A 653 9.19 -0.18 -2.69
C LEU A 653 9.23 1.34 -2.57
N GLU A 654 8.07 1.98 -2.73
CA GLU A 654 7.88 3.39 -2.38
C GLU A 654 7.90 3.57 -0.84
N ASP A 655 8.22 4.77 -0.35
CA ASP A 655 8.30 5.11 1.08
C ASP A 655 7.07 4.66 1.89
N SER A 656 5.87 4.78 1.31
CA SER A 656 4.61 4.37 1.95
C SER A 656 4.52 2.85 2.11
N GLY A 657 4.93 2.10 1.08
CA GLY A 657 4.96 0.63 1.11
C GLY A 657 5.93 0.09 2.16
N LEU A 658 7.14 0.66 2.24
CA LEU A 658 8.11 0.24 3.25
C LEU A 658 7.64 0.55 4.68
N LYS A 659 7.00 1.70 4.91
CA LYS A 659 6.42 2.04 6.22
C LYS A 659 5.36 1.02 6.66
N GLN A 660 4.49 0.59 5.74
CA GLN A 660 3.48 -0.43 6.04
C GLN A 660 4.13 -1.78 6.35
N LEU A 661 5.12 -2.19 5.56
CA LEU A 661 5.87 -3.43 5.78
C LEU A 661 6.55 -3.42 7.16
N CYS A 662 7.29 -2.36 7.49
CA CYS A 662 8.00 -2.24 8.76
C CYS A 662 7.02 -2.18 9.93
N ALA A 663 5.90 -1.47 9.82
CA ALA A 663 4.85 -1.52 10.83
C ALA A 663 4.29 -2.95 11.02
N GLY A 664 4.36 -3.81 10.00
CA GLY A 664 4.06 -5.24 10.10
C GLY A 664 5.14 -6.02 10.83
N LEU A 665 6.42 -5.76 10.53
CA LEU A 665 7.56 -6.38 11.19
C LEU A 665 7.70 -5.98 12.67
N ASP A 666 7.32 -4.75 13.01
CA ASP A 666 7.30 -4.22 14.38
C ASP A 666 6.19 -4.83 15.24
N SER A 667 5.28 -5.62 14.65
CA SER A 667 4.20 -6.25 15.37
C SER A 667 4.72 -7.39 16.26
N PRO A 668 4.28 -7.48 17.53
CA PRO A 668 4.68 -8.59 18.42
C PRO A 668 4.16 -9.96 17.95
N HIS A 669 3.23 -9.98 16.99
CA HIS A 669 2.68 -11.20 16.39
C HIS A 669 3.43 -11.64 15.12
N CYS A 670 4.38 -10.82 14.64
CA CYS A 670 5.15 -11.14 13.44
C CYS A 670 6.15 -12.25 13.76
N ILE A 671 6.05 -13.39 13.07
CA ILE A 671 6.99 -14.51 13.20
C ILE A 671 7.94 -14.64 12.00
N LEU A 672 8.06 -13.58 11.20
CA LEU A 672 8.82 -13.60 9.95
C LEU A 672 10.32 -13.79 10.22
N GLN A 673 10.90 -14.83 9.61
CA GLN A 673 12.30 -15.21 9.76
C GLN A 673 13.15 -14.81 8.55
N VAL A 674 12.58 -14.85 7.35
CA VAL A 674 13.29 -14.58 6.10
C VAL A 674 12.57 -13.48 5.33
N LEU A 675 13.29 -12.40 5.01
CA LEU A 675 12.80 -11.29 4.21
C LEU A 675 13.76 -11.00 3.05
N ARG A 676 13.25 -11.07 1.81
CA ARG A 676 14.03 -10.76 0.61
C ARG A 676 13.50 -9.53 -0.11
N LEU A 677 14.38 -8.54 -0.30
CA LEU A 677 14.13 -7.21 -0.85
C LEU A 677 15.17 -6.83 -1.92
N SER A 678 15.68 -7.81 -2.67
CA SER A 678 16.68 -7.57 -3.71
C SER A 678 16.08 -6.79 -4.88
N ASP A 679 16.82 -5.81 -5.41
CA ASP A 679 16.41 -4.88 -6.48
C ASP A 679 15.03 -4.25 -6.25
N CYS A 680 14.84 -3.71 -5.04
CA CYS A 680 13.60 -3.08 -4.60
C CYS A 680 13.63 -1.55 -4.67
N ASN A 681 14.67 -0.98 -5.27
CA ASN A 681 14.94 0.46 -5.33
C ASN A 681 15.05 1.13 -3.94
N LEU A 682 15.55 0.39 -2.95
CA LEU A 682 15.84 0.93 -1.62
C LEU A 682 17.01 1.91 -1.66
N SER A 683 16.97 2.92 -0.78
CA SER A 683 17.94 4.01 -0.68
C SER A 683 18.37 4.24 0.78
N GLU A 684 19.28 5.18 1.02
CA GLU A 684 19.78 5.49 2.37
C GLU A 684 18.67 5.75 3.40
N THR A 685 17.60 6.47 3.03
CA THR A 685 16.51 6.85 3.95
C THR A 685 15.65 5.66 4.39
N HIS A 686 15.66 4.60 3.60
CA HIS A 686 14.90 3.38 3.87
C HIS A 686 15.58 2.49 4.91
N CYS A 687 16.92 2.57 5.03
CA CYS A 687 17.67 1.77 5.99
C CYS A 687 17.34 2.11 7.45
N GLU A 688 17.02 3.37 7.78
CA GLU A 688 16.58 3.76 9.12
C GLU A 688 15.30 3.01 9.53
N VAL A 689 14.36 2.85 8.60
CA VAL A 689 13.07 2.18 8.85
C VAL A 689 13.25 0.67 9.00
N VAL A 690 14.12 0.05 8.19
CA VAL A 690 14.46 -1.38 8.36
C VAL A 690 15.23 -1.60 9.67
N ALA A 691 16.13 -0.67 10.03
CA ALA A 691 16.89 -0.75 11.28
C ALA A 691 15.99 -0.65 12.52
N SER A 692 14.89 0.10 12.49
CA SER A 692 13.94 0.13 13.61
C SER A 692 13.25 -1.22 13.79
N ALA A 693 12.91 -1.90 12.69
CA ALA A 693 12.32 -3.24 12.73
C ALA A 693 13.28 -4.33 13.23
N LEU A 694 14.59 -4.17 13.02
CA LEU A 694 15.60 -5.07 13.61
C LEU A 694 15.80 -4.84 15.12
N LYS A 695 15.40 -3.66 15.62
CA LYS A 695 15.48 -3.30 17.06
C LYS A 695 14.24 -3.72 17.84
N SER A 696 13.17 -4.15 17.17
CA SER A 696 11.93 -4.53 17.84
C SER A 696 12.16 -5.72 18.80
N ASP A 697 11.37 -5.77 19.87
CA ASP A 697 11.40 -6.85 20.84
C ASP A 697 9.99 -7.50 20.91
N PRO A 698 9.81 -8.74 20.41
CA PRO A 698 10.82 -9.61 19.81
C PRO A 698 11.05 -9.35 18.31
N SER A 699 12.30 -9.37 17.86
CA SER A 699 12.63 -9.52 16.44
C SER A 699 12.82 -11.00 16.12
N HIS A 700 12.10 -11.50 15.10
CA HIS A 700 12.19 -12.90 14.66
C HIS A 700 13.02 -13.10 13.39
N LEU A 701 13.54 -12.00 12.81
CA LEU A 701 14.20 -12.02 11.51
C LEU A 701 15.62 -12.59 11.62
N THR A 702 15.87 -13.72 10.94
CA THR A 702 17.16 -14.40 10.89
C THR A 702 17.89 -14.21 9.57
N GLU A 703 17.18 -13.92 8.47
CA GLU A 703 17.76 -13.66 7.15
C GLU A 703 17.16 -12.41 6.51
N LEU A 704 18.04 -11.51 6.05
CA LEU A 704 17.70 -10.30 5.33
C LEU A 704 18.55 -10.19 4.06
N ASP A 705 17.88 -10.23 2.91
CA ASP A 705 18.50 -10.00 1.60
C ASP A 705 18.10 -8.62 1.07
N MET A 706 19.08 -7.73 0.90
CA MET A 706 18.90 -6.38 0.35
C MET A 706 19.80 -6.13 -0.86
N ASN A 707 20.21 -7.18 -1.57
CA ASN A 707 21.09 -7.11 -2.74
C ASN A 707 20.57 -6.13 -3.81
N GLN A 708 21.49 -5.59 -4.63
CA GLN A 708 21.17 -4.73 -5.78
C GLN A 708 20.37 -3.45 -5.43
N ASN A 709 20.46 -2.95 -4.20
CA ASN A 709 19.82 -1.70 -3.76
C ASN A 709 20.83 -0.57 -3.53
N ARG A 710 20.46 0.69 -3.76
CA ARG A 710 21.39 1.84 -3.67
C ARG A 710 21.48 2.40 -2.25
N LEU A 711 21.90 1.56 -1.30
CA LEU A 711 21.92 1.91 0.13
C LEU A 711 22.99 2.96 0.45
N GLN A 712 24.14 2.89 -0.23
CA GLN A 712 25.33 3.71 0.04
C GLN A 712 25.88 3.53 1.47
N ASP A 713 27.00 4.18 1.77
CA ASP A 713 27.66 4.07 3.09
C ASP A 713 26.78 4.60 4.24
N SER A 714 26.01 5.66 4.00
CA SER A 714 25.08 6.25 4.97
C SER A 714 23.95 5.30 5.34
N GLY A 715 23.35 4.63 4.36
CA GLY A 715 22.29 3.64 4.59
C GLY A 715 22.80 2.44 5.38
N LEU A 716 23.96 1.88 5.02
CA LEU A 716 24.53 0.77 5.77
C LEU A 716 24.88 1.17 7.22
N LYS A 717 25.39 2.39 7.43
CA LYS A 717 25.64 2.90 8.79
C LYS A 717 24.37 2.94 9.64
N GLN A 718 23.23 3.31 9.06
CA GLN A 718 21.94 3.27 9.77
C GLN A 718 21.48 1.84 10.06
N LEU A 719 21.66 0.92 9.09
CA LEU A 719 21.33 -0.50 9.27
C LEU A 719 22.15 -1.14 10.39
N CYS A 720 23.45 -0.82 10.47
CA CYS A 720 24.35 -1.30 11.53
C CYS A 720 23.85 -0.91 12.94
N ALA A 721 23.24 0.27 13.09
CA ALA A 721 22.66 0.65 14.38
C ALA A 721 21.52 -0.28 14.83
N GLY A 722 20.83 -0.95 13.90
CA GLY A 722 19.86 -2.00 14.19
C GLY A 722 20.52 -3.34 14.49
N LEU A 723 21.56 -3.71 13.73
CA LEU A 723 22.34 -4.94 13.93
C LEU A 723 23.07 -4.98 15.28
N ASP A 724 23.50 -3.83 15.79
CA ASP A 724 24.16 -3.71 17.10
C ASP A 724 23.20 -3.91 18.30
N SER A 725 21.88 -3.95 18.05
CA SER A 725 20.88 -4.14 19.10
C SER A 725 21.00 -5.53 19.75
N PRO A 726 20.90 -5.66 21.09
CA PRO A 726 20.89 -6.96 21.76
C PRO A 726 19.65 -7.81 21.44
N HIS A 727 18.60 -7.19 20.89
CA HIS A 727 17.38 -7.89 20.45
C HIS A 727 17.47 -8.41 19.01
N CYS A 728 18.53 -8.07 18.27
CA CYS A 728 18.70 -8.50 16.88
C CYS A 728 19.24 -9.94 16.83
N ILE A 729 18.47 -10.83 16.22
CA ILE A 729 18.85 -12.25 16.04
C ILE A 729 19.28 -12.58 14.61
N LEU A 730 19.54 -11.56 13.79
CA LEU A 730 19.86 -11.72 12.37
C LEU A 730 21.17 -12.51 12.19
N GLN A 731 21.10 -13.58 11.40
CA GLN A 731 22.22 -14.50 11.14
C GLN A 731 22.79 -14.32 9.73
N VAL A 732 21.94 -13.99 8.75
CA VAL A 732 22.32 -13.87 7.34
C VAL A 732 21.98 -12.47 6.84
N LEU A 733 23.00 -11.77 6.33
CA LEU A 733 22.84 -10.44 5.73
C LEU A 733 23.50 -10.43 4.34
N ARG A 734 22.71 -10.09 3.31
CA ARG A 734 23.20 -9.97 1.92
C ARG A 734 23.07 -8.54 1.40
N LEU A 735 24.20 -7.97 0.98
CA LEU A 735 24.36 -6.57 0.55
C LEU A 735 25.21 -6.46 -0.73
N SER A 736 25.13 -7.45 -1.60
CA SER A 736 25.82 -7.49 -2.88
C SER A 736 25.37 -6.35 -3.80
N SER A 737 26.32 -5.67 -4.43
CA SER A 737 26.06 -4.52 -5.34
C SER A 737 25.21 -3.41 -4.71
N CYS A 738 25.51 -3.02 -3.47
CA CYS A 738 24.75 -2.01 -2.73
C CYS A 738 25.32 -0.58 -2.77
N ASN A 739 26.28 -0.33 -3.67
CA ASN A 739 27.06 0.91 -3.76
C ASN A 739 27.83 1.24 -2.46
N LEU A 740 28.37 0.21 -1.79
CA LEU A 740 29.18 0.38 -0.58
C LEU A 740 30.63 0.66 -0.93
N SER A 741 31.30 1.48 -0.13
CA SER A 741 32.72 1.82 -0.25
C SER A 741 33.51 1.45 1.01
N GLU A 742 34.81 1.73 1.03
CA GLU A 742 35.68 1.57 2.22
C GLU A 742 35.12 2.17 3.52
N ARG A 743 34.26 3.20 3.43
CA ARG A 743 33.67 3.89 4.60
C ARG A 743 32.60 3.06 5.31
N SER A 744 31.96 2.14 4.59
CA SER A 744 30.97 1.22 5.14
C SER A 744 31.59 0.21 6.12
N CYS A 745 32.87 -0.11 5.92
CA CYS A 745 33.57 -1.15 6.66
C CYS A 745 33.80 -0.83 8.14
N GLU A 746 33.90 0.45 8.51
CA GLU A 746 34.03 0.89 9.92
C GLU A 746 32.80 0.47 10.73
N ALA A 747 31.59 0.73 10.20
CA ALA A 747 30.35 0.40 10.87
C ALA A 747 30.16 -1.12 11.00
N LEU A 748 30.41 -1.87 9.92
CA LEU A 748 30.35 -3.33 9.95
C LEU A 748 31.39 -3.95 10.90
N SER A 749 32.60 -3.38 10.97
CA SER A 749 33.63 -3.83 11.90
C SER A 749 33.17 -3.70 13.36
N SER A 750 32.43 -2.63 13.70
CA SER A 750 31.84 -2.45 15.02
C SER A 750 30.82 -3.56 15.32
N VAL A 751 29.93 -3.85 14.36
CA VAL A 751 28.92 -4.93 14.49
C VAL A 751 29.58 -6.30 14.68
N LEU A 752 30.60 -6.63 13.87
CA LEU A 752 31.27 -7.92 13.92
C LEU A 752 32.05 -8.15 15.23
N SER A 753 32.48 -7.09 15.90
CA SER A 753 33.19 -7.15 17.18
C SER A 753 32.28 -7.02 18.40
N SER A 754 30.98 -6.78 18.20
CA SER A 754 30.02 -6.64 19.29
C SER A 754 29.56 -7.99 19.85
N GLN A 755 29.41 -8.07 21.18
CA GLN A 755 28.85 -9.24 21.88
C GLN A 755 27.37 -9.51 21.55
N SER A 756 26.64 -8.49 21.10
CA SER A 756 25.24 -8.61 20.69
C SER A 756 25.06 -9.23 19.29
N SER A 757 26.14 -9.36 18.51
CA SER A 757 26.05 -9.78 17.13
C SER A 757 25.72 -11.26 16.98
N SER A 758 24.62 -11.54 16.28
CA SER A 758 24.18 -12.89 15.93
C SER A 758 24.62 -13.33 14.53
N LEU A 759 25.34 -12.48 13.79
CA LEU A 759 25.65 -12.70 12.38
C LEU A 759 26.56 -13.94 12.17
N ARG A 760 26.25 -14.71 11.14
CA ARG A 760 26.95 -15.93 10.71
C ARG A 760 27.36 -15.89 9.24
N GLU A 761 26.56 -15.26 8.39
CA GLU A 761 26.83 -15.09 6.95
C GLU A 761 26.73 -13.61 6.57
N LEU A 762 27.75 -13.11 5.89
CA LEU A 762 27.82 -11.76 5.36
C LEU A 762 28.28 -11.79 3.90
N ASP A 763 27.40 -11.35 3.00
CA ASP A 763 27.68 -11.18 1.58
C ASP A 763 27.81 -9.69 1.24
N LEU A 764 29.00 -9.28 0.81
CA LEU A 764 29.34 -7.92 0.40
C LEU A 764 29.83 -7.86 -1.06
N ASP A 765 29.55 -8.88 -1.86
CA ASP A 765 30.06 -9.01 -3.22
C ASP A 765 29.80 -7.75 -4.07
N ASN A 766 30.70 -7.46 -5.01
CA ASN A 766 30.54 -6.41 -6.00
C ASN A 766 30.30 -5.01 -5.40
N ASN A 767 30.97 -4.70 -4.29
CA ASN A 767 31.06 -3.37 -3.69
C ASN A 767 32.50 -2.86 -3.71
N ASP A 768 32.71 -1.54 -3.84
CA ASP A 768 34.02 -0.92 -4.00
C ASP A 768 34.76 -0.73 -2.65
N LEU A 769 34.93 -1.82 -1.90
CA LEU A 769 35.47 -1.81 -0.54
C LEU A 769 36.98 -1.54 -0.50
N GLN A 770 37.73 -2.05 -1.50
CA GLN A 770 39.19 -1.90 -1.62
C GLN A 770 39.97 -2.47 -0.40
N ASP A 771 41.29 -2.40 -0.46
CA ASP A 771 42.17 -2.89 0.63
C ASP A 771 41.95 -2.13 1.94
N SER A 772 41.69 -0.83 1.87
CA SER A 772 41.42 0.06 3.00
C SER A 772 40.16 -0.35 3.77
N GLY A 773 39.07 -0.67 3.06
CA GLY A 773 37.84 -1.18 3.65
C GLY A 773 38.02 -2.57 4.26
N VAL A 774 38.70 -3.48 3.53
CA VAL A 774 39.00 -4.83 4.04
C VAL A 774 39.87 -4.77 5.29
N LYS A 775 40.82 -3.84 5.37
CA LYS A 775 41.66 -3.62 6.56
C LYS A 775 40.82 -3.19 7.77
N GLN A 776 39.79 -2.38 7.57
CA GLN A 776 38.84 -2.03 8.64
C GLN A 776 38.00 -3.24 9.05
N LEU A 777 37.41 -3.98 8.10
CA LEU A 777 36.65 -5.21 8.39
C LEU A 777 37.50 -6.24 9.15
N SER A 778 38.78 -6.34 8.80
CA SER A 778 39.74 -7.24 9.45
C SER A 778 39.89 -6.94 10.94
N HIS A 779 39.71 -5.69 11.39
CA HIS A 779 39.73 -5.35 12.81
C HIS A 779 38.57 -6.01 13.57
N GLY A 780 37.36 -5.98 13.00
CA GLY A 780 36.17 -6.62 13.55
C GLY A 780 36.24 -8.15 13.50
N LEU A 781 36.69 -8.72 12.38
CA LEU A 781 36.90 -10.17 12.23
C LEU A 781 37.95 -10.71 13.21
N GLY A 782 38.95 -9.90 13.55
CA GLY A 782 39.94 -10.24 14.57
C GLY A 782 39.44 -10.07 16.01
N GLY A 783 38.20 -9.63 16.24
CA GLY A 783 37.62 -9.50 17.58
C GLY A 783 37.30 -10.86 18.23
N PRO A 784 37.43 -11.01 19.57
CA PRO A 784 37.20 -12.27 20.26
C PRO A 784 35.73 -12.71 20.22
N ASP A 785 34.81 -11.77 20.03
CA ASP A 785 33.36 -11.98 20.03
C ASP A 785 32.79 -12.21 18.62
N CYS A 786 33.62 -12.16 17.57
CA CYS A 786 33.17 -12.37 16.20
C CYS A 786 32.78 -13.83 15.97
N ARG A 787 31.57 -14.07 15.46
CA ARG A 787 31.01 -15.42 15.22
C ARG A 787 30.75 -15.72 13.74
N LEU A 788 31.27 -14.91 12.83
CA LEU A 788 31.01 -15.02 11.40
C LEU A 788 31.60 -16.34 10.86
N GLU A 789 30.79 -17.12 10.15
CA GLU A 789 31.16 -18.41 9.54
C GLU A 789 31.42 -18.28 8.03
N THR A 790 30.70 -17.39 7.35
CA THR A 790 30.81 -17.19 5.90
C THR A 790 30.96 -15.71 5.58
N LEU A 791 31.99 -15.39 4.78
CA LEU A 791 32.25 -14.04 4.28
C LEU A 791 32.47 -14.07 2.77
N SER A 792 31.63 -13.34 2.04
CA SER A 792 31.77 -13.16 0.59
C SER A 792 32.19 -11.72 0.26
N LEU A 793 33.30 -11.60 -0.46
CA LEU A 793 33.97 -10.35 -0.85
C LEU A 793 34.37 -10.39 -2.34
N SER A 794 33.62 -11.13 -3.15
CA SER A 794 33.90 -11.34 -4.57
C SER A 794 33.74 -10.04 -5.35
N GLY A 795 34.73 -9.68 -6.19
CA GLY A 795 34.68 -8.47 -7.00
C GLY A 795 34.70 -7.15 -6.20
N CYS A 796 35.44 -7.10 -5.09
CA CYS A 796 35.53 -5.94 -4.18
C CYS A 796 36.78 -5.06 -4.34
N LEU A 797 37.52 -5.22 -5.45
CA LEU A 797 38.77 -4.49 -5.75
C LEU A 797 39.89 -4.75 -4.71
N ILE A 798 39.95 -5.96 -4.17
CA ILE A 798 40.91 -6.35 -3.12
C ILE A 798 42.24 -6.78 -3.75
N THR A 799 43.36 -6.32 -3.20
CA THR A 799 44.71 -6.71 -3.62
C THR A 799 45.41 -7.57 -2.57
N GLN A 800 46.71 -7.84 -2.79
CA GLN A 800 47.55 -8.56 -1.85
C GLN A 800 47.60 -7.89 -0.46
N GLU A 801 47.44 -6.56 -0.37
CA GLU A 801 47.47 -5.84 0.90
C GLU A 801 46.23 -6.14 1.77
N GLY A 802 45.03 -6.10 1.17
CA GLY A 802 43.80 -6.48 1.85
C GLY A 802 43.82 -7.95 2.26
N CYS A 803 44.38 -8.83 1.42
CA CYS A 803 44.51 -10.25 1.75
C CYS A 803 45.49 -10.52 2.89
N ALA A 804 46.59 -9.76 2.97
CA ALA A 804 47.49 -9.83 4.12
C ALA A 804 46.79 -9.39 5.42
N SER A 805 45.93 -8.35 5.35
CA SER A 805 45.13 -7.89 6.48
C SER A 805 44.13 -8.96 6.96
N LEU A 806 43.41 -9.59 6.03
CA LEU A 806 42.50 -10.72 6.33
C LEU A 806 43.26 -11.89 6.95
N ALA A 807 44.41 -12.28 6.38
CA ALA A 807 45.20 -13.38 6.91
C ALA A 807 45.73 -13.09 8.33
N SER A 808 46.11 -11.84 8.62
CA SER A 808 46.51 -11.43 9.96
C SER A 808 45.34 -11.51 10.95
N ALA A 809 44.13 -11.09 10.57
CA ALA A 809 42.96 -11.17 11.45
C ALA A 809 42.59 -12.63 11.76
N LEU A 810 42.59 -13.49 10.74
CA LEU A 810 42.22 -14.91 10.86
C LEU A 810 43.26 -15.77 11.60
N THR A 811 44.46 -15.27 11.83
CA THR A 811 45.51 -15.94 12.64
C THR A 811 45.57 -15.44 14.09
N SER A 812 45.01 -14.26 14.40
CA SER A 812 45.20 -13.61 15.69
C SER A 812 44.25 -14.11 16.79
N ASN A 813 43.15 -14.76 16.42
CA ASN A 813 42.15 -15.35 17.33
C ASN A 813 41.57 -16.63 16.71
N PRO A 814 40.99 -17.55 17.50
CA PRO A 814 40.28 -18.70 16.94
C PRO A 814 39.09 -18.19 16.11
N SER A 815 39.31 -18.07 14.80
CA SER A 815 38.30 -17.64 13.86
C SER A 815 37.26 -18.74 13.70
N TYR A 816 35.98 -18.36 13.72
CA TYR A 816 34.86 -19.24 13.36
C TYR A 816 34.58 -19.25 11.85
N LEU A 817 35.34 -18.47 11.07
CA LEU A 817 35.17 -18.37 9.63
C LEU A 817 35.54 -19.71 8.98
N ARG A 818 34.57 -20.29 8.26
CA ARG A 818 34.66 -21.57 7.54
C ARG A 818 34.77 -21.35 6.04
N GLU A 819 34.13 -20.32 5.52
CA GLU A 819 34.11 -20.02 4.09
C GLU A 819 34.48 -18.55 3.81
N LEU A 820 35.44 -18.37 2.90
CA LEU A 820 35.88 -17.06 2.42
C LEU A 820 35.90 -17.05 0.88
N ASP A 821 35.06 -16.21 0.28
CA ASP A 821 35.06 -15.99 -1.18
C ASP A 821 35.70 -14.63 -1.52
N LEU A 822 36.82 -14.69 -2.23
CA LEU A 822 37.59 -13.56 -2.75
C LEU A 822 37.73 -13.65 -4.28
N SER A 823 36.85 -14.40 -4.94
CA SER A 823 36.86 -14.54 -6.39
C SER A 823 36.75 -13.17 -7.07
N TYR A 824 37.27 -13.06 -8.30
CA TYR A 824 37.25 -11.83 -9.09
C TYR A 824 37.90 -10.60 -8.42
N ASN A 825 38.83 -10.81 -7.49
CA ASN A 825 39.75 -9.79 -6.94
C ASN A 825 41.19 -9.93 -7.50
N HIS A 826 42.16 -9.21 -6.93
CA HIS A 826 43.58 -9.20 -7.32
C HIS A 826 44.58 -9.46 -6.16
N PRO A 827 44.39 -10.49 -5.32
CA PRO A 827 45.24 -10.78 -4.16
C PRO A 827 46.68 -11.19 -4.52
N GLY A 828 46.98 -11.49 -5.79
CA GLY A 828 48.30 -11.89 -6.25
C GLY A 828 48.81 -13.20 -5.63
N ASP A 829 49.96 -13.69 -6.10
CA ASP A 829 50.53 -14.96 -5.61
C ASP A 829 50.85 -14.90 -4.10
N SER A 830 51.25 -13.72 -3.61
CA SER A 830 51.55 -13.46 -2.20
C SER A 830 50.31 -13.55 -1.31
N GLY A 831 49.21 -12.89 -1.68
CA GLY A 831 47.94 -12.95 -0.95
C GLY A 831 47.30 -14.33 -1.00
N VAL A 832 47.31 -15.00 -2.16
CA VAL A 832 46.83 -16.39 -2.31
C VAL A 832 47.62 -17.32 -1.41
N LYS A 833 48.95 -17.20 -1.38
CA LYS A 833 49.80 -18.03 -0.53
C LYS A 833 49.54 -17.81 0.96
N LEU A 834 49.38 -16.55 1.40
CA LEU A 834 49.07 -16.22 2.79
C LEU A 834 47.72 -16.82 3.22
N LEU A 835 46.68 -16.66 2.41
CA LEU A 835 45.34 -17.17 2.74
C LEU A 835 45.26 -18.70 2.63
N SER A 836 45.92 -19.31 1.65
CA SER A 836 45.96 -20.77 1.49
C SER A 836 46.70 -21.48 2.63
N ALA A 837 47.66 -20.79 3.26
CA ALA A 837 48.32 -21.32 4.45
C ALA A 837 47.34 -21.48 5.64
N LEU A 838 46.29 -20.65 5.72
CA LEU A 838 45.28 -20.72 6.78
C LEU A 838 44.46 -22.01 6.74
N LEU A 839 44.20 -22.57 5.55
CA LEU A 839 43.48 -23.84 5.39
C LEU A 839 44.18 -25.02 6.07
N ASN A 840 45.49 -24.90 6.32
CA ASN A 840 46.30 -25.92 6.97
C ASN A 840 46.68 -25.54 8.41
N SER A 841 46.21 -24.38 8.92
CA SER A 841 46.52 -23.92 10.27
C SER A 841 45.59 -24.57 11.30
N PRO A 842 46.12 -25.15 12.40
CA PRO A 842 45.28 -25.78 13.44
C PRO A 842 44.41 -24.77 14.20
N ASP A 843 44.80 -23.49 14.19
CA ASP A 843 44.12 -22.40 14.92
C ASP A 843 43.07 -21.66 14.07
N CYS A 844 42.83 -22.10 12.82
CA CYS A 844 41.87 -21.49 11.89
C CYS A 844 40.79 -22.52 11.48
N SER A 845 39.51 -22.12 11.51
CA SER A 845 38.42 -23.02 11.09
C SER A 845 38.11 -23.01 9.59
N LEU A 846 38.89 -22.27 8.79
CA LEU A 846 38.63 -22.05 7.37
C LEU A 846 38.76 -23.37 6.60
N LYS A 847 37.69 -23.76 5.91
CA LYS A 847 37.62 -24.99 5.10
C LYS A 847 37.57 -24.70 3.60
N THR A 848 36.88 -23.61 3.24
CA THR A 848 36.64 -23.23 1.85
C THR A 848 37.24 -21.85 1.61
N LEU A 849 38.20 -21.78 0.68
CA LEU A 849 38.77 -20.53 0.18
C LEU A 849 38.58 -20.49 -1.33
N ARG A 850 37.93 -19.45 -1.83
CA ARG A 850 37.80 -19.19 -3.27
C ARG A 850 38.57 -17.93 -3.61
N VAL A 851 39.55 -18.04 -4.51
CA VAL A 851 40.46 -16.94 -4.90
C VAL A 851 40.64 -16.95 -6.43
N GLU A 852 39.59 -17.26 -7.18
CA GLU A 852 39.73 -17.33 -8.64
C GLU A 852 39.78 -15.90 -9.22
N HIS A 853 40.94 -15.44 -9.70
CA HIS A 853 41.14 -14.07 -10.26
C HIS A 853 40.71 -13.89 -11.70
N GLY A 854 40.11 -14.92 -12.28
CA GLY A 854 39.58 -14.88 -13.63
C GLY A 854 38.88 -16.18 -13.91
N GLY A 855 37.56 -16.10 -14.09
CA GLY A 855 36.85 -17.15 -14.80
C GLY A 855 37.61 -17.49 -16.09
N GLU A 856 37.90 -18.76 -16.28
CA GLU A 856 38.65 -19.29 -17.40
C GLU A 856 37.98 -18.95 -18.74
N GLN A 857 38.34 -17.83 -19.39
CA GLN A 857 38.35 -17.71 -20.86
C GLN A 857 38.94 -16.37 -21.33
N TRP A 858 40.25 -16.37 -21.53
CA TRP A 858 40.87 -15.42 -22.42
C TRP A 858 40.47 -15.82 -23.84
N LEU A 859 39.98 -14.90 -24.67
CA LEU A 859 39.66 -15.17 -26.09
C LEU A 859 40.93 -15.63 -26.83
N LYS A 860 41.23 -16.93 -26.82
CA LYS A 860 42.17 -17.57 -27.76
C LYS A 860 41.51 -17.49 -29.14
N PRO A 861 42.08 -16.82 -30.15
CA PRO A 861 41.41 -16.60 -31.43
C PRO A 861 41.23 -17.93 -32.17
N GLY A 862 40.07 -18.55 -32.02
CA GLY A 862 39.55 -19.61 -32.87
C GLY A 862 38.49 -19.03 -33.80
N LEU A 863 38.86 -18.14 -34.73
CA LEU A 863 37.97 -17.67 -35.79
C LEU A 863 38.16 -18.57 -37.02
N THR A 864 37.26 -19.51 -37.32
CA THR A 864 37.42 -20.30 -38.58
C THR A 864 36.12 -20.73 -39.25
N ASN A 865 35.04 -21.05 -38.53
CA ASN A 865 33.92 -21.79 -39.14
C ASN A 865 32.68 -20.96 -39.52
N SER A 866 32.56 -19.70 -39.09
CA SER A 866 31.38 -18.86 -39.36
C SER A 866 31.62 -17.67 -40.30
N VAL A 867 32.87 -17.46 -40.73
CA VAL A 867 33.33 -16.20 -41.35
C VAL A 867 32.73 -16.05 -42.75
N ASN A 868 32.20 -14.88 -43.12
CA ASN A 868 31.73 -14.65 -44.49
C ASN A 868 32.91 -14.69 -45.52
N THR A 869 32.64 -15.12 -46.76
CA THR A 869 33.68 -15.21 -47.82
C THR A 869 34.29 -13.86 -48.19
N LYS A 870 33.64 -12.74 -47.91
CA LYS A 870 34.18 -11.38 -48.13
C LYS A 870 35.08 -10.87 -46.99
N LEU A 871 35.36 -11.71 -45.99
CA LEU A 871 36.25 -11.39 -44.87
C LEU A 871 37.53 -12.22 -44.92
N LYS A 872 38.69 -11.57 -44.90
CA LYS A 872 40.00 -12.20 -44.81
C LYS A 872 40.51 -12.17 -43.38
N LEU A 873 40.78 -13.34 -42.82
CA LEU A 873 41.47 -13.48 -41.54
C LEU A 873 42.99 -13.45 -41.75
N SER A 874 43.70 -12.74 -40.88
CA SER A 874 45.16 -12.60 -40.90
C SER A 874 45.69 -12.43 -39.47
N ASP A 875 47.01 -12.41 -39.28
CA ASP A 875 47.65 -12.25 -37.96
C ASP A 875 47.18 -13.32 -36.95
N ASN A 876 47.35 -14.61 -37.27
CA ASN A 876 46.85 -15.74 -36.48
C ASN A 876 45.37 -15.62 -36.10
N ASN A 877 44.54 -15.21 -37.07
CA ASN A 877 43.10 -14.96 -36.89
C ASN A 877 42.78 -13.87 -35.86
N ARG A 878 43.71 -12.96 -35.54
CA ARG A 878 43.46 -11.80 -34.66
C ARG A 878 43.04 -10.56 -35.42
N LYS A 879 43.30 -10.50 -36.73
CA LYS A 879 42.92 -9.39 -37.60
C LYS A 879 41.96 -9.83 -38.68
N VAL A 880 40.84 -9.13 -38.79
CA VAL A 880 39.78 -9.36 -39.78
C VAL A 880 39.75 -8.16 -40.72
N THR A 881 39.88 -8.40 -42.02
CA THR A 881 39.83 -7.34 -43.03
C THR A 881 38.77 -7.68 -44.06
N ARG A 882 37.96 -6.71 -44.46
CA ARG A 882 37.03 -6.89 -45.57
C ARG A 882 37.77 -6.81 -46.91
N VAL A 883 37.53 -7.76 -47.80
CA VAL A 883 38.16 -7.87 -49.12
C VAL A 883 37.12 -7.94 -50.23
N ARG A 884 37.50 -7.59 -51.47
CA ARG A 884 36.58 -7.63 -52.63
C ARG A 884 36.48 -9.04 -53.22
N GLU A 885 37.58 -9.78 -53.24
CA GLU A 885 37.59 -11.17 -53.71
C GLU A 885 37.08 -12.12 -52.63
N GLU A 886 36.26 -13.09 -53.03
CA GLU A 886 35.80 -14.15 -52.13
C GLU A 886 36.98 -15.03 -51.69
N GLN A 887 37.10 -15.23 -50.38
CA GLN A 887 38.14 -16.06 -49.78
C GLN A 887 37.77 -17.55 -49.89
N PRO A 888 38.73 -18.43 -50.23
CA PRO A 888 38.49 -19.84 -50.52
C PRO A 888 38.31 -20.67 -49.23
N TYR A 889 37.35 -20.30 -48.39
CA TYR A 889 37.02 -21.06 -47.19
C TYR A 889 36.10 -22.25 -47.54
N PRO A 890 36.28 -23.43 -46.94
CA PRO A 890 35.40 -24.58 -47.13
C PRO A 890 33.95 -24.26 -46.73
N ASP A 891 32.95 -24.75 -47.45
CA ASP A 891 31.56 -24.50 -47.08
C ASP A 891 31.24 -25.08 -45.68
N HIS A 892 30.41 -24.36 -44.91
CA HIS A 892 30.08 -24.72 -43.54
C HIS A 892 28.67 -24.22 -43.16
N PRO A 893 27.83 -25.02 -42.47
CA PRO A 893 26.45 -24.64 -42.14
C PRO A 893 26.37 -23.37 -41.28
N ASP A 894 27.31 -23.19 -40.35
CA ASP A 894 27.38 -22.03 -39.46
C ASP A 894 27.96 -20.75 -40.13
N ARG A 895 28.14 -20.71 -41.47
CA ARG A 895 28.70 -19.57 -42.21
C ARG A 895 27.65 -18.49 -42.51
N PHE A 896 27.97 -17.23 -42.26
CA PHE A 896 27.16 -16.09 -42.73
C PHE A 896 27.27 -15.95 -44.25
N ASP A 897 26.13 -15.92 -44.97
CA ASP A 897 26.08 -15.91 -46.44
C ASP A 897 25.92 -14.52 -47.05
N VAL A 898 24.99 -13.70 -46.53
CA VAL A 898 24.63 -12.39 -47.09
C VAL A 898 25.42 -11.26 -46.45
N TRP A 899 25.57 -11.28 -45.12
CA TRP A 899 26.18 -10.18 -44.35
C TRP A 899 27.65 -10.50 -44.02
N ASP A 900 28.53 -9.51 -44.16
CA ASP A 900 29.99 -9.59 -43.96
C ASP A 900 30.40 -9.76 -42.48
N GLN A 901 29.91 -10.81 -41.83
CA GLN A 901 29.98 -11.07 -40.39
C GLN A 901 30.87 -12.26 -40.04
N LEU A 902 31.32 -12.29 -38.79
CA LEU A 902 31.93 -13.46 -38.18
C LEU A 902 31.57 -13.56 -36.70
N MET A 903 31.62 -14.77 -36.16
CA MET A 903 31.40 -15.08 -34.76
C MET A 903 32.59 -15.92 -34.25
N CYS A 904 33.07 -15.61 -33.06
CA CYS A 904 34.12 -16.37 -32.39
C CYS A 904 33.60 -17.76 -32.02
N ARG A 905 34.45 -18.78 -32.18
CA ARG A 905 34.10 -20.17 -31.77
C ARG A 905 33.99 -20.30 -30.25
N ASN A 906 34.79 -19.55 -29.50
CA ASN A 906 34.80 -19.65 -28.04
C ASN A 906 33.49 -19.10 -27.47
N VAL A 907 32.93 -19.86 -26.54
CA VAL A 907 31.87 -19.38 -25.66
C VAL A 907 32.47 -18.34 -24.71
N LEU A 908 31.68 -17.38 -24.25
CA LEU A 908 32.00 -16.47 -23.16
C LEU A 908 31.35 -17.02 -21.88
N THR A 909 32.16 -17.39 -20.89
CA THR A 909 31.70 -17.92 -19.60
C THR A 909 32.26 -17.08 -18.46
N GLY A 910 31.52 -16.96 -17.35
CA GLY A 910 31.91 -16.12 -16.21
C GLY A 910 31.99 -14.62 -16.58
N ARG A 911 33.06 -13.96 -16.14
CA ARG A 911 33.36 -12.55 -16.48
C ARG A 911 34.42 -12.48 -17.58
N CYS A 912 34.12 -11.80 -18.68
CA CYS A 912 34.98 -11.72 -19.86
C CYS A 912 35.33 -10.26 -20.18
N TYR A 913 36.59 -10.00 -20.54
CA TYR A 913 37.05 -8.69 -21.00
C TYR A 913 37.95 -8.82 -22.24
N TRP A 914 37.76 -7.95 -23.24
CA TRP A 914 38.66 -7.84 -24.39
C TRP A 914 38.64 -6.46 -25.05
N GLU A 915 39.72 -6.12 -25.75
CA GLU A 915 39.81 -4.90 -26.55
C GLU A 915 39.84 -5.17 -28.06
N VAL A 916 39.29 -4.24 -28.81
CA VAL A 916 39.18 -4.28 -30.27
C VAL A 916 39.70 -2.96 -30.84
N GLU A 917 40.75 -3.05 -31.63
CA GLU A 917 41.22 -1.96 -32.49
C GLU A 917 40.48 -2.04 -33.83
N TRP A 918 39.97 -0.92 -34.35
CA TRP A 918 39.09 -0.92 -35.51
C TRP A 918 39.29 0.31 -36.39
N ARG A 919 39.02 0.16 -37.70
CA ARG A 919 39.08 1.26 -38.68
C ARG A 919 37.93 1.14 -39.68
N GLY A 920 37.28 2.27 -40.00
CA GLY A 920 36.05 2.30 -40.79
C GLY A 920 34.82 1.90 -39.97
N GLY A 921 33.72 1.51 -40.63
CA GLY A 921 32.49 1.09 -39.95
C GLY A 921 32.55 -0.36 -39.46
N VAL A 922 32.56 -0.59 -38.15
CA VAL A 922 32.63 -1.94 -37.53
C VAL A 922 31.58 -2.09 -36.43
N TYR A 923 30.96 -3.26 -36.34
CA TYR A 923 30.09 -3.61 -35.21
C TYR A 923 30.82 -4.61 -34.32
N ILE A 924 30.93 -4.29 -33.04
CA ILE A 924 31.50 -5.16 -32.01
C ILE A 924 30.33 -5.69 -31.19
N SER A 925 30.11 -7.00 -31.23
CA SER A 925 28.85 -7.59 -30.79
C SER A 925 29.05 -8.78 -29.85
N VAL A 926 28.05 -9.04 -29.03
CA VAL A 926 27.91 -10.27 -28.24
C VAL A 926 26.57 -10.91 -28.59
N SER A 927 26.55 -12.22 -28.83
CA SER A 927 25.36 -12.90 -29.35
C SER A 927 25.27 -14.37 -28.94
N TYR A 928 24.05 -14.89 -28.88
CA TYR A 928 23.82 -16.34 -28.80
C TYR A 928 24.22 -17.06 -30.09
N ARG A 929 24.68 -18.31 -29.97
CA ARG A 929 25.08 -19.14 -31.12
C ARG A 929 23.98 -19.30 -32.19
N ARG A 930 22.72 -19.34 -31.75
CA ARG A 930 21.51 -19.61 -32.56
C ARG A 930 21.07 -18.48 -33.49
N ILE A 931 21.79 -17.37 -33.53
CA ILE A 931 21.52 -16.30 -34.50
C ILE A 931 21.39 -16.88 -35.91
N ARG A 932 20.35 -16.46 -36.65
CA ARG A 932 20.14 -16.91 -38.03
C ARG A 932 21.29 -16.40 -38.89
N ARG A 933 21.90 -17.26 -39.70
CA ARG A 933 23.10 -16.91 -40.50
C ARG A 933 22.86 -16.90 -42.00
N LYS A 934 21.66 -17.30 -42.43
CA LYS A 934 21.28 -17.48 -43.83
C LYS A 934 20.14 -16.56 -44.23
N GLY A 935 20.32 -15.83 -45.33
CA GLY A 935 19.35 -14.89 -45.89
C GLY A 935 19.51 -13.44 -45.43
N GLY A 936 18.79 -12.51 -46.07
CA GLY A 936 18.94 -11.06 -45.90
C GLY A 936 17.96 -10.38 -44.96
N SER A 937 17.29 -11.11 -44.05
CA SER A 937 16.38 -10.52 -43.06
C SER A 937 17.11 -9.83 -41.92
N ASP A 938 16.42 -8.94 -41.21
CA ASP A 938 16.96 -8.26 -40.01
C ASP A 938 17.39 -9.25 -38.90
N ASP A 939 16.79 -10.44 -38.87
CA ASP A 939 17.19 -11.48 -37.92
C ASP A 939 18.61 -12.03 -38.14
N CYS A 940 19.22 -11.78 -39.31
CA CYS A 940 20.48 -12.41 -39.72
C CYS A 940 21.74 -11.59 -39.39
N TRP A 941 21.62 -10.38 -38.84
CA TRP A 941 22.76 -9.51 -38.53
C TRP A 941 22.78 -9.05 -37.07
N PHE A 942 23.98 -8.78 -36.56
CA PHE A 942 24.20 -8.41 -35.17
C PHE A 942 23.53 -7.07 -34.82
N GLY A 943 22.67 -7.08 -33.81
CA GLY A 943 21.87 -5.93 -33.34
C GLY A 943 20.50 -5.83 -34.02
N GLY A 944 20.26 -6.57 -35.12
CA GLY A 944 18.98 -6.62 -35.83
C GLY A 944 17.93 -7.53 -35.18
N ASN A 945 18.35 -8.41 -34.28
CA ASN A 945 17.50 -9.35 -33.53
C ASN A 945 17.60 -9.15 -32.02
N ASN A 946 16.77 -9.87 -31.27
CA ASN A 946 16.79 -9.92 -29.80
C ASN A 946 17.83 -10.90 -29.22
N GLN A 947 18.73 -11.45 -30.06
CA GLN A 947 19.73 -12.45 -29.69
C GLN A 947 21.16 -11.91 -29.73
N SER A 948 21.32 -10.62 -30.03
CA SER A 948 22.62 -9.96 -30.15
C SER A 948 22.56 -8.51 -29.69
N TRP A 949 23.67 -8.06 -29.11
CA TRP A 949 23.89 -6.71 -28.61
C TRP A 949 25.16 -6.16 -29.25
N SER A 950 25.07 -4.99 -29.88
CA SER A 950 26.14 -4.49 -30.74
C SER A 950 26.50 -3.05 -30.41
N LEU A 951 27.80 -2.77 -30.32
CA LEU A 951 28.36 -1.43 -30.42
C LEU A 951 28.78 -1.17 -31.87
N ILE A 952 28.19 -0.15 -32.48
CA ILE A 952 28.52 0.35 -33.80
C ILE A 952 29.58 1.42 -33.64
N CYS A 953 30.71 1.20 -34.31
CA CYS A 953 31.86 2.09 -34.30
C CYS A 953 32.06 2.65 -35.72
N SER A 954 32.11 3.97 -35.85
CA SER A 954 32.48 4.66 -37.09
C SER A 954 33.29 5.91 -36.80
N ASP A 955 33.91 6.47 -37.84
CA ASP A 955 34.66 7.74 -37.74
C ASP A 955 33.76 8.92 -37.31
N ASP A 956 32.43 8.77 -37.43
CA ASP A 956 31.42 9.77 -37.05
C ASP A 956 30.90 9.61 -35.61
N GLY A 957 31.26 8.54 -34.89
CA GLY A 957 30.84 8.32 -33.51
C GLY A 957 30.54 6.87 -33.12
N TYR A 958 29.86 6.71 -31.98
CA TYR A 958 29.39 5.43 -31.48
C TYR A 958 27.87 5.39 -31.43
N SER A 959 27.29 4.24 -31.76
CA SER A 959 25.89 3.93 -31.44
C SER A 959 25.80 2.50 -30.92
N VAL A 960 24.74 2.18 -30.20
CA VAL A 960 24.45 0.82 -29.75
C VAL A 960 23.15 0.33 -30.36
N ARG A 961 23.10 -0.96 -30.72
CA ARG A 961 21.96 -1.57 -31.39
C ARG A 961 21.59 -2.90 -30.76
N HIS A 962 20.30 -3.07 -30.46
CA HIS A 962 19.71 -4.32 -29.98
C HIS A 962 18.24 -4.39 -30.44
N ASN A 963 17.78 -5.55 -30.89
CA ASN A 963 16.41 -5.78 -31.34
C ASN A 963 15.92 -4.74 -32.39
N ASN A 964 16.80 -4.43 -33.34
CA ASN A 964 16.61 -3.43 -34.40
C ASN A 964 16.37 -1.98 -33.92
N ARG A 965 16.67 -1.70 -32.64
CA ARG A 965 16.64 -0.35 -32.08
C ARG A 965 18.05 0.16 -31.90
N GLU A 966 18.35 1.27 -32.54
CA GLU A 966 19.65 1.94 -32.46
C GLU A 966 19.58 3.18 -31.58
N THR A 967 20.56 3.36 -30.70
CA THR A 967 20.70 4.53 -29.83
C THR A 967 22.07 5.17 -30.06
N LEU A 968 22.10 6.44 -30.46
CA LEU A 968 23.32 7.21 -30.66
C LEU A 968 23.96 7.58 -29.31
N ILE A 969 25.28 7.38 -29.20
CA ILE A 969 26.05 7.73 -28.01
C ILE A 969 26.75 9.06 -28.25
N SER A 970 26.42 10.07 -27.45
CA SER A 970 27.03 11.40 -27.52
C SER A 970 28.46 11.36 -26.99
N SER A 971 29.43 11.14 -27.89
CA SER A 971 30.87 11.18 -27.60
C SER A 971 31.53 12.29 -28.40
N SER A 972 32.30 13.17 -27.75
CA SER A 972 32.98 14.32 -28.39
C SER A 972 34.25 13.95 -29.15
N SER A 973 34.70 12.70 -29.06
CA SER A 973 35.88 12.18 -29.75
C SER A 973 35.68 10.71 -30.12
N VAL A 974 36.33 10.27 -31.21
CA VAL A 974 36.34 8.88 -31.66
C VAL A 974 37.73 8.31 -31.38
N SER A 975 37.77 7.13 -30.77
CA SER A 975 39.00 6.33 -30.66
C SER A 975 38.84 5.06 -31.46
N HIS A 976 39.85 4.73 -32.26
CA HIS A 976 39.96 3.48 -33.01
C HIS A 976 40.22 2.25 -32.12
N ARG A 977 39.98 2.34 -30.80
CA ARG A 977 40.03 1.24 -29.83
C ARG A 977 38.78 1.27 -28.93
N ALA A 978 38.14 0.12 -28.77
CA ALA A 978 37.00 -0.10 -27.88
C ALA A 978 37.21 -1.35 -27.02
N ALA A 979 36.70 -1.34 -25.78
CA ALA A 979 36.74 -2.49 -24.88
C ALA A 979 35.33 -3.01 -24.61
N VAL A 980 35.23 -4.32 -24.37
CA VAL A 980 33.98 -5.01 -24.03
C VAL A 980 34.19 -5.75 -22.72
N TYR A 981 33.23 -5.60 -21.82
CA TYR A 981 33.14 -6.33 -20.56
C TYR A 981 31.81 -7.05 -20.48
N VAL A 982 31.83 -8.34 -20.14
CA VAL A 982 30.63 -9.18 -19.98
C VAL A 982 30.68 -9.85 -18.63
N ASP A 983 29.62 -9.72 -17.84
CA ASP A 983 29.37 -10.51 -16.64
C ASP A 983 28.19 -11.44 -16.92
N CYS A 984 28.49 -12.70 -17.27
CA CYS A 984 27.46 -13.67 -17.62
C CYS A 984 26.52 -13.98 -16.43
N PRO A 985 27.02 -14.23 -15.20
CA PRO A 985 26.18 -14.38 -14.01
C PRO A 985 25.31 -13.16 -13.68
N ALA A 986 25.88 -11.94 -13.74
CA ALA A 986 25.15 -10.71 -13.41
C ALA A 986 24.31 -10.16 -14.58
N GLY A 987 24.28 -10.85 -15.74
CA GLY A 987 23.51 -10.42 -16.89
C GLY A 987 23.93 -9.06 -17.46
N THR A 988 25.21 -8.68 -17.33
CA THR A 988 25.66 -7.32 -17.68
C THR A 988 26.64 -7.34 -18.85
N LEU A 989 26.46 -6.46 -19.83
CA LEU A 989 27.35 -6.25 -20.97
C LEU A 989 27.66 -4.76 -21.11
N SER A 990 28.91 -4.38 -20.88
CA SER A 990 29.39 -3.00 -20.93
C SER A 990 30.38 -2.78 -22.08
N PHE A 991 30.22 -1.65 -22.76
CA PHE A 991 31.09 -1.18 -23.83
C PHE A 991 31.83 0.08 -23.38
N TYR A 992 33.11 0.17 -23.72
CA TYR A 992 33.99 1.29 -23.40
C TYR A 992 34.75 1.74 -24.63
N ARG A 993 35.07 3.04 -24.67
CA ARG A 993 36.06 3.61 -25.55
C ARG A 993 37.41 3.62 -24.84
N VAL A 994 38.48 3.23 -25.51
CA VAL A 994 39.83 3.25 -24.94
C VAL A 994 40.58 4.46 -25.52
N SER A 995 40.94 5.43 -24.69
CA SER A 995 41.69 6.63 -25.12
C SER A 995 42.91 6.82 -24.24
N SER A 996 44.12 6.82 -24.81
CA SER A 996 45.39 6.89 -24.06
C SER A 996 45.40 5.92 -22.85
N ASP A 997 44.98 4.68 -23.10
CA ASP A 997 44.89 3.60 -22.11
C ASP A 997 43.94 3.86 -20.93
N THR A 998 43.05 4.85 -21.04
CA THR A 998 41.93 5.09 -20.11
C THR A 998 40.63 4.52 -20.68
N LEU A 999 39.89 3.76 -19.88
CA LEU A 999 38.56 3.25 -20.23
C LEU A 999 37.49 4.31 -19.96
N ILE A 1000 36.76 4.69 -21.01
CA ILE A 1000 35.66 5.65 -20.94
C ILE A 1000 34.39 4.88 -21.28
N HIS A 1001 33.48 4.77 -20.31
CA HIS A 1001 32.22 4.04 -20.49
C HIS A 1001 31.39 4.64 -21.63
N LEU A 1002 30.86 3.77 -22.50
CA LEU A 1002 29.97 4.14 -23.60
C LEU A 1002 28.53 3.73 -23.30
N HIS A 1003 28.32 2.47 -22.91
CA HIS A 1003 26.98 1.93 -22.68
C HIS A 1003 27.01 0.61 -21.93
N THR A 1004 25.94 0.30 -21.18
CA THR A 1004 25.74 -1.00 -20.54
C THR A 1004 24.35 -1.54 -20.85
N PHE A 1005 24.29 -2.79 -21.28
CA PHE A 1005 23.08 -3.59 -21.35
C PHE A 1005 22.98 -4.47 -20.10
N SER A 1006 21.84 -4.42 -19.42
CA SER A 1006 21.50 -5.34 -18.31
C SER A 1006 20.35 -6.25 -18.76
N THR A 1007 20.58 -7.56 -18.75
CA THR A 1007 19.64 -8.58 -19.26
C THR A 1007 20.03 -9.98 -18.80
N THR A 1008 19.05 -10.88 -18.58
CA THR A 1008 19.35 -12.29 -18.27
C THR A 1008 19.80 -13.04 -19.51
N PHE A 1009 21.04 -13.51 -19.52
CA PHE A 1009 21.54 -14.34 -20.61
C PHE A 1009 21.00 -15.77 -20.50
N THR A 1010 20.14 -16.15 -21.44
CA THR A 1010 19.45 -17.46 -21.43
C THR A 1010 20.26 -18.58 -22.05
N GLN A 1011 21.38 -18.26 -22.71
CA GLN A 1011 22.22 -19.19 -23.46
C GLN A 1011 23.69 -18.76 -23.45
N PRO A 1012 24.62 -19.68 -23.74
CA PRO A 1012 26.04 -19.34 -23.88
C PRO A 1012 26.28 -18.26 -24.94
N LEU A 1013 27.07 -17.25 -24.58
CA LEU A 1013 27.36 -16.08 -25.41
C LEU A 1013 28.61 -16.28 -26.26
N HIS A 1014 28.69 -15.57 -27.38
CA HIS A 1014 29.84 -15.53 -28.27
C HIS A 1014 30.13 -14.09 -28.70
N ALA A 1015 31.41 -13.72 -28.80
CA ALA A 1015 31.80 -12.47 -29.42
C ALA A 1015 31.60 -12.53 -30.95
N GLY A 1016 31.18 -11.43 -31.57
CA GLY A 1016 30.90 -11.34 -33.00
C GLY A 1016 31.27 -9.97 -33.59
N PHE A 1017 31.56 -9.96 -34.88
CA PHE A 1017 31.99 -8.75 -35.60
C PHE A 1017 31.31 -8.63 -36.96
N TRP A 1018 30.94 -7.40 -37.35
CA TRP A 1018 30.45 -7.06 -38.70
C TRP A 1018 31.26 -5.89 -39.28
N LEU A 1019 31.63 -5.96 -40.56
CA LEU A 1019 32.40 -4.91 -41.24
C LEU A 1019 31.57 -4.27 -42.38
N TRP A 1020 31.28 -2.97 -42.28
CA TRP A 1020 30.41 -2.23 -43.20
C TRP A 1020 31.08 -1.92 -44.55
N SER A 1021 30.30 -1.60 -45.60
CA SER A 1021 30.75 -1.15 -46.93
C SER A 1021 30.58 0.37 -47.02
N GLY A 1022 31.66 1.12 -46.80
CA GLY A 1022 31.72 2.58 -46.96
C GLY A 1022 33.10 3.03 -47.47
N SER A 1023 33.15 4.18 -48.14
CA SER A 1023 34.11 4.59 -49.19
C SER A 1023 35.61 4.60 -48.84
N THR A 1024 36.41 4.15 -49.81
CA THR A 1024 37.85 4.39 -50.10
C THR A 1024 38.96 4.02 -49.09
N GLY A 1025 38.64 3.52 -47.88
CA GLY A 1025 39.64 3.07 -46.89
C GLY A 1025 39.74 1.54 -46.67
N GLN A 1026 40.85 1.06 -46.10
CA GLN A 1026 40.98 -0.33 -45.63
C GLN A 1026 40.20 -0.50 -44.31
N ILE A 1027 39.11 -1.28 -44.33
CA ILE A 1027 38.25 -1.56 -43.17
C ILE A 1027 38.73 -2.84 -42.47
N TYR A 1028 39.07 -2.73 -41.19
CA TYR A 1028 39.53 -3.88 -40.41
C TYR A 1028 39.19 -3.74 -38.92
N CYS A 1029 39.18 -4.88 -38.23
CA CYS A 1029 39.26 -4.93 -36.78
C CYS A 1029 40.34 -5.93 -36.33
N ARG A 1030 41.01 -5.63 -35.21
CA ARG A 1030 42.04 -6.46 -34.58
C ARG A 1030 41.71 -6.65 -33.11
N ILE A 1031 41.64 -7.90 -32.68
CA ILE A 1031 41.44 -8.24 -31.27
C ILE A 1031 42.80 -8.15 -30.58
N ASN A 1032 42.94 -7.19 -29.68
CA ASN A 1032 44.17 -6.99 -28.91
C ASN A 1032 44.01 -7.68 -27.54
N VAL A 1033 44.89 -8.65 -27.28
CA VAL A 1033 44.99 -9.35 -25.99
C VAL A 1033 46.37 -9.08 -25.43
N GLN A 1034 46.57 -7.87 -24.92
CA GLN A 1034 47.72 -7.48 -24.13
C GLN A 1034 47.24 -6.50 -23.05
N VAL A 1035 47.51 -6.80 -21.79
CA VAL A 1035 47.34 -5.87 -20.66
C VAL A 1035 48.73 -5.41 -20.25
N PRO A 1036 48.94 -4.08 -20.15
CA PRO A 1036 49.42 -3.57 -18.87
C PRO A 1036 48.86 -2.17 -18.59
N VAL A 1037 47.69 -2.06 -17.95
CA VAL A 1037 47.21 -0.74 -17.45
C VAL A 1037 46.45 -0.86 -16.14
N LEU A 1038 47.13 -1.39 -15.11
CA LEU A 1038 46.74 -1.14 -13.72
C LEU A 1038 47.91 -0.66 -12.86
N GLN A 1039 49.07 -0.35 -13.45
CA GLN A 1039 50.28 0.01 -12.71
C GLN A 1039 50.72 1.49 -12.87
N THR A 1040 49.86 2.38 -13.38
CA THR A 1040 50.19 3.81 -13.54
C THR A 1040 49.11 4.79 -13.08
N PHE A 1041 47.95 4.35 -12.59
CA PHE A 1041 46.85 5.25 -12.25
C PHE A 1041 46.80 5.76 -10.80
N PHE A 1042 47.63 5.24 -9.89
CA PHE A 1042 47.66 5.72 -8.51
C PHE A 1042 49.08 5.95 -8.02
N ASN A 1043 49.70 7.01 -8.52
CA ASN A 1043 50.69 7.79 -7.76
C ASN A 1043 50.77 9.21 -8.32
N ASN A 1044 49.73 10.01 -8.06
CA ASN A 1044 49.84 11.33 -7.41
C ASN A 1044 48.59 12.18 -7.69
N HIS A 1045 47.90 12.48 -6.58
CA HIS A 1045 46.98 13.58 -6.30
C HIS A 1045 45.86 13.91 -7.28
N ASP A 1046 44.64 13.72 -6.75
CA ASP A 1046 43.42 14.48 -6.99
C ASP A 1046 42.90 14.48 -8.44
N THR A 1047 41.74 13.84 -8.66
CA THR A 1047 40.56 14.52 -9.24
C THR A 1047 39.38 13.57 -9.40
N THR A 1048 38.39 13.76 -8.53
CA THR A 1048 36.96 13.62 -8.86
C THR A 1048 36.59 14.68 -9.91
N GLN A 1049 36.05 14.27 -11.06
CA GLN A 1049 35.56 15.19 -12.11
C GLN A 1049 34.22 15.81 -11.70
N ASP A 1050 34.29 17.02 -11.17
CA ASP A 1050 33.36 18.10 -11.52
C ASP A 1050 33.99 18.93 -12.65
N PHE A 1051 33.14 19.47 -13.53
CA PHE A 1051 33.46 20.37 -14.63
C PHE A 1051 34.55 21.41 -14.30
N ARG A 1052 35.68 21.42 -15.03
CA ARG A 1052 36.57 22.58 -15.11
C ARG A 1052 37.11 22.84 -16.51
N LEU A 1053 37.04 24.13 -16.86
CA LEU A 1053 37.67 24.83 -17.98
C LEU A 1053 39.18 24.50 -18.09
N SER A 1054 39.71 24.49 -19.32
CA SER A 1054 41.09 24.10 -19.60
C SER A 1054 42.11 25.02 -18.91
N ARG A 1055 43.35 24.53 -18.77
CA ARG A 1055 44.45 25.29 -18.17
C ARG A 1055 44.77 26.57 -18.97
N GLU A 1056 44.51 26.58 -20.28
CA GLU A 1056 44.57 27.81 -21.09
C GLU A 1056 43.42 28.77 -20.77
N SER A 1057 42.18 28.26 -20.63
CA SER A 1057 41.03 29.08 -20.25
C SER A 1057 41.20 29.70 -18.86
N LEU A 1058 41.77 28.95 -17.89
CA LEU A 1058 42.09 29.44 -16.55
C LEU A 1058 43.20 30.50 -16.59
N ALA A 1059 44.18 30.38 -17.48
CA ALA A 1059 45.24 31.37 -17.64
C ALA A 1059 44.70 32.71 -18.18
N VAL A 1060 43.85 32.66 -19.22
CA VAL A 1060 43.18 33.84 -19.78
C VAL A 1060 42.26 34.51 -18.75
N LEU A 1061 41.55 33.71 -17.96
CA LEU A 1061 40.65 34.20 -16.91
C LEU A 1061 41.43 34.81 -15.74
N LEU A 1062 42.60 34.28 -15.41
CA LEU A 1062 43.52 34.86 -14.41
C LEU A 1062 44.21 36.14 -14.91
N GLU A 1063 44.45 36.27 -16.22
CA GLU A 1063 44.98 37.48 -16.86
C GLU A 1063 43.96 38.62 -16.87
N LEU A 1064 42.69 38.31 -17.16
CA LEU A 1064 41.54 39.21 -17.01
C LEU A 1064 41.35 39.64 -15.54
N LEU A 1065 41.49 38.72 -14.59
CA LEU A 1065 41.40 39.00 -13.15
C LEU A 1065 42.57 39.85 -12.62
N HIS A 1066 43.71 39.92 -13.32
CA HIS A 1066 44.84 40.77 -12.92
C HIS A 1066 44.63 42.23 -13.29
N GLN A 1067 43.84 42.53 -14.32
CA GLN A 1067 43.54 43.89 -14.77
C GLN A 1067 42.56 44.64 -13.85
N GLU A 1068 41.62 43.95 -13.20
CA GLU A 1068 40.59 44.59 -12.35
C GLU A 1068 41.02 44.91 -10.91
N ARG A 1069 42.24 44.56 -10.52
CA ARG A 1069 42.71 44.71 -9.13
C ARG A 1069 42.90 46.15 -8.65
N ARG A 1070 42.67 47.16 -9.50
CA ARG A 1070 42.92 48.57 -9.18
C ARG A 1070 41.70 49.38 -8.71
N HIS A 1071 40.46 48.91 -8.85
CA HIS A 1071 39.27 49.75 -8.58
C HIS A 1071 38.17 49.16 -7.67
N GLY A 1072 38.46 48.09 -6.92
CA GLY A 1072 37.47 47.44 -6.06
C GLY A 1072 36.62 46.43 -6.84
N TRP A 1073 36.23 45.35 -6.18
CA TRP A 1073 35.55 44.22 -6.82
C TRP A 1073 34.19 44.67 -7.40
N GLY A 1074 34.04 44.60 -8.72
CA GLY A 1074 32.79 44.96 -9.39
C GLY A 1074 31.65 43.98 -9.08
N ALA A 1075 30.40 44.42 -9.26
CA ALA A 1075 29.18 43.65 -8.97
C ALA A 1075 29.16 42.25 -9.63
N THR A 1076 29.81 42.11 -10.79
CA THR A 1076 29.92 40.85 -11.53
C THR A 1076 30.74 39.80 -10.77
N ILE A 1077 31.85 40.21 -10.13
CA ILE A 1077 32.68 39.29 -9.34
C ILE A 1077 31.97 38.96 -8.02
N GLU A 1078 31.31 39.93 -7.39
CA GLU A 1078 30.52 39.69 -6.18
C GLU A 1078 29.38 38.67 -6.44
N THR A 1079 28.72 38.77 -7.61
CA THR A 1079 27.67 37.83 -8.05
C THR A 1079 28.21 36.44 -8.37
N LEU A 1080 29.36 36.35 -9.05
CA LEU A 1080 30.02 35.05 -9.33
C LEU A 1080 30.45 34.34 -8.05
N VAL A 1081 30.93 35.08 -7.06
CA VAL A 1081 31.28 34.53 -5.73
C VAL A 1081 30.04 34.04 -4.98
N PHE A 1082 28.92 34.78 -5.03
CA PHE A 1082 27.65 34.37 -4.43
C PHE A 1082 27.04 33.15 -5.12
N LEU A 1083 27.01 33.10 -6.46
CA LEU A 1083 26.49 31.98 -7.23
C LEU A 1083 27.34 30.72 -7.03
N PHE A 1084 28.67 30.86 -7.03
CA PHE A 1084 29.55 29.73 -6.72
C PHE A 1084 29.31 29.19 -5.31
N TRP A 1085 29.11 30.05 -4.31
CA TRP A 1085 28.75 29.64 -2.96
C TRP A 1085 27.37 28.93 -2.90
N LEU A 1086 26.36 29.50 -3.56
CA LEU A 1086 24.98 28.99 -3.59
C LEU A 1086 24.86 27.63 -4.28
N VAL A 1087 25.56 27.45 -5.42
CA VAL A 1087 25.51 26.23 -6.23
C VAL A 1087 26.37 25.11 -5.64
N SER A 1088 27.51 25.46 -5.05
CA SER A 1088 28.41 24.44 -4.49
C SER A 1088 28.02 23.98 -3.08
N GLY A 1089 27.21 24.75 -2.34
CA GLY A 1089 26.87 24.46 -0.95
C GLY A 1089 28.08 24.45 0.01
N THR A 1090 29.24 24.94 -0.44
CA THR A 1090 30.51 24.80 0.28
C THR A 1090 30.72 25.89 1.32
N SER A 1091 31.52 25.61 2.36
CA SER A 1091 31.82 26.63 3.39
C SER A 1091 32.56 27.84 2.82
N TYR A 1092 32.40 29.03 3.41
CA TYR A 1092 33.12 30.25 3.01
C TYR A 1092 34.64 30.09 2.92
N ARG A 1093 35.24 29.07 3.56
CA ARG A 1093 36.68 28.77 3.50
C ARG A 1093 37.10 28.28 2.12
N VAL A 1094 36.26 27.46 1.49
CA VAL A 1094 36.50 26.84 0.20
C VAL A 1094 36.37 27.89 -0.89
N VAL A 1095 35.29 28.68 -0.85
CA VAL A 1095 35.07 29.81 -1.75
C VAL A 1095 36.19 30.85 -1.65
N ALA A 1096 36.61 31.19 -0.43
CA ALA A 1096 37.75 32.09 -0.19
C ALA A 1096 39.07 31.58 -0.80
N ARG A 1097 39.33 30.26 -0.75
CA ARG A 1097 40.50 29.65 -1.41
C ARG A 1097 40.41 29.67 -2.92
N VAL A 1098 39.24 29.35 -3.47
CA VAL A 1098 39.01 29.28 -4.92
C VAL A 1098 39.22 30.65 -5.58
N PHE A 1099 38.66 31.70 -5.00
CA PHE A 1099 38.81 33.06 -5.52
C PHE A 1099 40.03 33.81 -4.95
N ARG A 1100 40.82 33.16 -4.09
CA ARG A 1100 41.95 33.77 -3.34
C ARG A 1100 41.58 35.09 -2.65
N MET A 1101 40.43 35.11 -1.99
CA MET A 1101 39.91 36.27 -1.26
C MET A 1101 39.92 36.01 0.26
N PRO A 1102 40.03 37.04 1.12
CA PRO A 1102 39.83 36.86 2.55
C PRO A 1102 38.43 36.33 2.85
N ARG A 1103 38.33 35.38 3.79
CA ARG A 1103 37.07 34.74 4.17
C ARG A 1103 36.01 35.76 4.65
N THR A 1104 36.47 36.85 5.28
CA THR A 1104 35.64 37.99 5.70
C THR A 1104 35.06 38.77 4.52
N THR A 1105 35.76 38.85 3.39
CA THR A 1105 35.29 39.50 2.16
C THR A 1105 34.22 38.65 1.48
N VAL A 1106 34.44 37.33 1.36
CA VAL A 1106 33.41 36.40 0.84
C VAL A 1106 32.15 36.44 1.70
N HIS A 1107 32.30 36.45 3.04
CA HIS A 1107 31.16 36.57 3.95
C HIS A 1107 30.41 37.89 3.76
N ARG A 1108 31.09 39.03 3.64
CA ARG A 1108 30.45 40.33 3.39
C ARG A 1108 29.74 40.39 2.03
N ILE A 1109 30.34 39.81 0.99
CA ILE A 1109 29.74 39.74 -0.35
C ILE A 1109 28.46 38.90 -0.29
N VAL A 1110 28.52 37.71 0.30
CA VAL A 1110 27.36 36.83 0.43
C VAL A 1110 26.27 37.51 1.26
N HIS A 1111 26.61 38.11 2.39
CA HIS A 1111 25.63 38.77 3.26
C HIS A 1111 25.01 40.02 2.61
N ARG A 1112 25.80 40.84 1.91
CA ARG A 1112 25.30 42.04 1.20
C ARG A 1112 24.37 41.66 0.06
N VAL A 1113 24.77 40.71 -0.80
CA VAL A 1113 23.94 40.23 -1.91
C VAL A 1113 22.68 39.53 -1.37
N THR A 1114 22.78 38.81 -0.24
CA THR A 1114 21.59 38.23 0.42
C THR A 1114 20.66 39.29 0.98
N GLU A 1115 21.16 40.37 1.59
CA GLU A 1115 20.33 41.48 2.08
C GLU A 1115 19.69 42.28 0.93
N GLU A 1116 20.38 42.46 -0.20
CA GLU A 1116 19.80 43.06 -1.40
C GLU A 1116 18.69 42.18 -2.00
N VAL A 1117 18.86 40.86 -1.99
CA VAL A 1117 17.83 39.89 -2.38
C VAL A 1117 16.65 39.87 -1.39
N VAL A 1118 16.89 40.04 -0.10
CA VAL A 1118 15.84 40.11 0.94
C VAL A 1118 15.11 41.46 0.94
N ALA A 1119 15.78 42.57 0.60
CA ALA A 1119 15.16 43.88 0.45
C ALA A 1119 14.10 43.92 -0.67
N ILE A 1120 14.23 43.05 -1.68
CA ILE A 1120 13.24 42.85 -2.76
C ILE A 1120 11.95 42.17 -2.23
N ARG A 1121 12.00 41.50 -1.07
CA ARG A 1121 10.87 40.76 -0.48
C ARG A 1121 9.83 41.64 0.24
N HIS A 1122 10.17 42.86 0.64
CA HIS A 1122 9.37 43.61 1.64
C HIS A 1122 8.46 44.74 1.12
N LYS A 1123 8.11 44.78 -0.18
CA LYS A 1123 7.33 45.92 -0.72
C LYS A 1123 6.13 45.62 -1.62
N PHE A 1124 5.29 44.61 -1.34
CA PHE A 1124 3.97 44.50 -2.02
C PHE A 1124 2.86 43.93 -1.13
N HIS A 1125 1.76 44.68 -0.98
CA HIS A 1125 0.48 44.27 -0.39
C HIS A 1125 -0.59 44.23 -1.49
N LEU A 1126 -1.40 43.16 -1.56
CA LEU A 1126 -2.59 43.03 -2.41
C LEU A 1126 -3.74 42.27 -1.67
N PRO A 1127 -5.02 42.40 -2.12
CA PRO A 1127 -6.22 42.36 -1.27
C PRO A 1127 -6.79 40.95 -0.96
N PRO A 1128 -7.71 40.82 0.02
CA PRO A 1128 -8.03 39.59 0.76
C PRO A 1128 -8.94 38.57 0.04
N GLN A 1129 -8.93 38.47 -1.29
CA GLN A 1129 -9.90 37.64 -2.03
C GLN A 1129 -9.39 36.26 -2.47
N TYR A 1130 -8.10 35.93 -2.27
CA TYR A 1130 -7.49 34.70 -2.81
C TYR A 1130 -6.72 33.87 -1.77
N ARG A 1131 -7.11 33.92 -0.48
CA ARG A 1131 -6.39 33.24 0.61
C ARG A 1131 -6.80 31.79 0.93
N ARG A 1132 -7.58 31.10 0.09
CA ARG A 1132 -8.07 29.75 0.42
C ARG A 1132 -8.05 28.80 -0.77
N ARG A 1133 -6.90 28.14 -1.01
CA ARG A 1133 -6.73 26.76 -1.54
C ARG A 1133 -5.25 26.50 -1.87
N PRO A 1134 -4.60 25.44 -1.33
CA PRO A 1134 -3.30 24.99 -1.81
C PRO A 1134 -3.51 24.09 -3.03
N GLY A 1135 -3.15 24.57 -4.22
CA GLY A 1135 -3.26 23.80 -5.47
C GLY A 1135 -2.43 24.43 -6.57
N GLY A 1136 -1.60 23.61 -7.24
CA GLY A 1136 -0.55 24.03 -8.18
C GLY A 1136 -1.00 24.94 -9.31
N SER A 1137 -0.04 25.69 -9.88
CA SER A 1137 -0.25 26.65 -10.97
C SER A 1137 -0.10 25.98 -12.34
N ASN A 1138 -1.03 26.23 -13.27
CA ASN A 1138 -0.93 25.77 -14.66
C ASN A 1138 -0.09 26.73 -15.52
N PRO A 1139 1.05 26.29 -16.09
CA PRO A 1139 1.86 27.06 -17.04
C PRO A 1139 1.42 26.81 -18.49
N GLY A 1140 1.55 27.81 -19.37
CA GLY A 1140 1.41 27.66 -20.82
C GLY A 1140 2.60 28.26 -21.55
N ALA A 1141 2.99 27.66 -22.69
CA ALA A 1141 4.05 28.21 -23.53
C ALA A 1141 3.82 27.94 -25.02
N VAL A 1142 4.45 28.75 -25.85
CA VAL A 1142 4.49 28.62 -27.31
C VAL A 1142 5.94 28.36 -27.71
N CYS A 1143 6.15 27.43 -28.65
CA CYS A 1143 7.47 27.09 -29.17
C CYS A 1143 7.50 27.23 -30.69
N ASP A 1144 8.67 27.51 -31.25
CA ASP A 1144 8.86 27.48 -32.70
C ASP A 1144 9.11 26.04 -33.20
N HIS A 1145 9.27 25.88 -34.52
CA HIS A 1145 9.51 24.57 -35.14
C HIS A 1145 10.89 23.96 -34.81
N GLN A 1146 11.78 24.70 -34.12
CA GLN A 1146 13.07 24.22 -33.60
C GLN A 1146 12.98 23.86 -32.11
N GLY A 1147 11.79 23.97 -31.50
CA GLY A 1147 11.57 23.66 -30.09
C GLY A 1147 12.05 24.77 -29.14
N ARG A 1148 12.31 25.98 -29.65
CA ARG A 1148 12.69 27.13 -28.82
C ARG A 1148 11.43 27.80 -28.29
N PHE A 1149 11.42 28.11 -27.00
CA PHE A 1149 10.32 28.83 -26.37
C PHE A 1149 10.33 30.29 -26.83
N ILE A 1150 9.21 30.72 -27.39
CA ILE A 1150 9.03 32.06 -27.96
C ILE A 1150 8.02 32.90 -27.18
N ASP A 1151 7.16 32.26 -26.38
CA ASP A 1151 6.33 32.93 -25.39
C ASP A 1151 6.00 31.94 -24.24
N THR A 1152 5.89 32.44 -23.01
CA THR A 1152 5.62 31.65 -21.79
C THR A 1152 4.76 32.46 -20.83
N TYR A 1153 3.74 31.85 -20.22
CA TYR A 1153 2.92 32.50 -19.21
C TYR A 1153 2.55 31.52 -18.08
N VAL A 1154 2.61 32.00 -16.84
CA VAL A 1154 2.33 31.22 -15.62
C VAL A 1154 1.43 32.07 -14.73
N GLY A 1155 0.41 31.48 -14.09
CA GLY A 1155 -0.38 32.23 -13.10
C GLY A 1155 -1.84 31.83 -12.88
N TRP A 1156 -2.27 30.61 -13.22
CA TRP A 1156 -3.63 30.14 -12.88
C TRP A 1156 -3.59 29.07 -11.80
N PRO A 1157 -4.12 29.33 -10.58
CA PRO A 1157 -4.14 28.35 -9.50
C PRO A 1157 -5.21 27.27 -9.74
N GLY A 1158 -4.81 26.01 -9.59
CA GLY A 1158 -5.65 24.81 -9.70
C GLY A 1158 -5.84 24.27 -11.12
N SER A 1159 -6.56 23.15 -11.24
CA SER A 1159 -6.86 22.47 -12.52
C SER A 1159 -7.87 23.24 -13.36
N VAL A 1160 -7.40 24.24 -14.10
CA VAL A 1160 -8.20 25.04 -15.03
C VAL A 1160 -8.01 24.54 -16.46
N HIS A 1161 -9.11 24.36 -17.20
CA HIS A 1161 -9.10 23.89 -18.58
C HIS A 1161 -8.24 24.78 -19.48
N ASP A 1162 -7.36 24.18 -20.27
CA ASP A 1162 -6.37 24.80 -21.16
C ASP A 1162 -6.92 25.95 -22.03
N SER A 1163 -8.11 25.78 -22.60
CA SER A 1163 -8.78 26.82 -23.40
C SER A 1163 -9.12 28.09 -22.61
N ARG A 1164 -9.35 27.99 -21.29
CA ARG A 1164 -9.59 29.11 -20.39
C ARG A 1164 -8.27 29.79 -20.00
N VAL A 1165 -7.22 29.00 -19.81
CA VAL A 1165 -5.85 29.49 -19.53
C VAL A 1165 -5.35 30.31 -20.74
N LEU A 1166 -5.60 29.85 -21.97
CA LEU A 1166 -5.31 30.59 -23.21
C LEU A 1166 -6.13 31.90 -23.35
N ARG A 1167 -7.46 31.87 -23.14
CA ARG A 1167 -8.31 33.07 -23.29
C ARG A 1167 -7.91 34.24 -22.38
N HIS A 1168 -7.30 33.92 -21.24
CA HIS A 1168 -6.84 34.91 -20.29
C HIS A 1168 -5.35 35.22 -20.40
N SER A 1169 -4.61 34.58 -21.32
CA SER A 1169 -3.19 34.82 -21.53
C SER A 1169 -2.94 36.21 -22.16
N PRO A 1170 -1.77 36.82 -21.91
CA PRO A 1170 -1.37 38.06 -22.58
C PRO A 1170 -1.31 37.90 -24.11
N LEU A 1171 -0.93 36.71 -24.60
CA LEU A 1171 -0.85 36.36 -26.02
C LEU A 1171 -2.22 36.50 -26.71
N TYR A 1172 -3.28 35.94 -26.12
CA TYR A 1172 -4.64 35.99 -26.66
C TYR A 1172 -5.22 37.41 -26.64
N ARG A 1173 -4.87 38.23 -25.65
CA ARG A 1173 -5.33 39.63 -25.54
C ARG A 1173 -4.60 40.59 -26.48
N ARG A 1174 -3.33 40.31 -26.83
CA ARG A 1174 -2.50 41.15 -27.70
C ARG A 1174 -2.82 40.95 -29.19
N GLY A 1175 -3.16 39.73 -29.62
CA GLY A 1175 -3.61 39.44 -30.99
C GLY A 1175 -2.62 39.72 -32.13
N ILE A 1176 -1.33 39.93 -31.82
CA ILE A 1176 -0.28 40.35 -32.77
C ILE A 1176 0.65 39.18 -33.17
N TYR A 1177 0.33 37.96 -32.74
CA TYR A 1177 1.18 36.78 -32.89
C TYR A 1177 0.36 35.60 -33.45
N PRO A 1178 0.87 34.79 -34.40
CA PRO A 1178 2.17 34.83 -35.09
C PRO A 1178 2.17 35.76 -36.33
N PRO A 1179 3.32 35.97 -37.03
CA PRO A 1179 3.40 36.81 -38.23
C PRO A 1179 2.39 36.41 -39.33
N PRO A 1180 1.97 37.34 -40.22
CA PRO A 1180 1.07 37.03 -41.33
C PRO A 1180 1.54 35.81 -42.13
N GLY A 1181 0.61 34.89 -42.41
CA GLY A 1181 0.89 33.63 -43.11
C GLY A 1181 1.31 32.45 -42.21
N HIS A 1182 1.39 32.64 -40.90
CA HIS A 1182 1.71 31.57 -39.94
C HIS A 1182 0.51 31.23 -39.04
N PHE A 1183 0.44 29.98 -38.58
CA PHE A 1183 -0.63 29.48 -37.70
C PHE A 1183 -0.02 28.78 -36.49
N ILE A 1184 -0.68 28.90 -35.34
CA ILE A 1184 -0.29 28.18 -34.12
C ILE A 1184 -0.99 26.81 -34.12
N LEU A 1185 -0.22 25.75 -33.97
CA LEU A 1185 -0.75 24.39 -33.82
C LEU A 1185 -1.08 24.13 -32.34
N ALA A 1186 -2.27 23.61 -32.07
CA ALA A 1186 -2.75 23.38 -30.72
C ALA A 1186 -3.50 22.05 -30.60
N ASP A 1187 -3.57 21.52 -29.38
CA ASP A 1187 -4.22 20.23 -29.14
C ASP A 1187 -5.74 20.29 -29.36
N GLY A 1188 -6.39 19.13 -29.54
CA GLY A 1188 -7.82 19.01 -29.81
C GLY A 1188 -8.73 19.59 -28.72
N GLY A 1189 -8.20 19.86 -27.52
CA GLY A 1189 -8.88 20.57 -26.43
C GLY A 1189 -8.99 22.09 -26.62
N TYR A 1190 -8.29 22.67 -27.58
CA TYR A 1190 -8.36 24.10 -27.92
C TYR A 1190 -9.39 24.38 -29.03
N PRO A 1191 -9.98 25.59 -29.08
CA PRO A 1191 -10.87 25.98 -30.17
C PRO A 1191 -10.08 26.34 -31.43
N CYS A 1192 -10.49 25.85 -32.60
CA CYS A 1192 -9.94 26.32 -33.89
C CYS A 1192 -10.41 27.77 -34.14
N LEU A 1193 -9.48 28.73 -34.23
CA LEU A 1193 -9.76 30.17 -34.29
C LEU A 1193 -8.97 30.85 -35.40
N GLN A 1194 -9.55 31.87 -36.04
CA GLN A 1194 -8.85 32.75 -36.98
C GLN A 1194 -8.46 34.10 -36.36
N HIS A 1195 -9.25 34.60 -35.39
CA HIS A 1195 -8.98 35.82 -34.62
C HIS A 1195 -9.42 35.65 -33.15
N PRO A 1196 -8.82 36.38 -32.18
CA PRO A 1196 -7.67 37.29 -32.31
C PRO A 1196 -6.33 36.57 -32.48
N LEU A 1197 -6.30 35.24 -32.40
CA LEU A 1197 -5.10 34.40 -32.54
C LEU A 1197 -5.41 33.27 -33.55
N PRO A 1198 -4.64 33.13 -34.65
CA PRO A 1198 -4.88 32.10 -35.66
C PRO A 1198 -4.34 30.75 -35.17
N LEU A 1199 -5.25 29.91 -34.67
CA LEU A 1199 -4.96 28.65 -33.98
C LEU A 1199 -5.68 27.49 -34.66
N ILE A 1200 -4.91 26.48 -35.09
CA ILE A 1200 -5.39 25.31 -35.82
C ILE A 1200 -5.24 24.07 -34.92
N THR A 1201 -6.27 23.22 -34.92
CA THR A 1201 -6.34 21.99 -34.14
C THR A 1201 -6.51 20.78 -35.07
N PRO A 1202 -6.19 19.55 -34.62
CA PRO A 1202 -6.32 18.35 -35.45
C PRO A 1202 -7.79 18.10 -35.84
N TYR A 1203 -7.99 17.49 -37.02
CA TYR A 1203 -9.32 17.06 -37.47
C TYR A 1203 -9.88 16.00 -36.52
N LYS A 1204 -11.15 16.14 -36.12
CA LYS A 1204 -11.83 15.19 -35.24
C LYS A 1204 -12.04 13.85 -35.97
N GLN A 1205 -11.81 12.74 -35.29
CA GLN A 1205 -12.03 11.41 -35.85
C GLN A 1205 -13.53 11.07 -35.90
N PRO A 1206 -13.98 10.31 -36.92
CA PRO A 1206 -13.19 9.73 -38.02
C PRO A 1206 -12.84 10.76 -39.12
N VAL A 1207 -11.58 10.73 -39.59
CA VAL A 1207 -11.07 11.69 -40.58
C VAL A 1207 -11.25 11.15 -42.01
N GLN A 1208 -12.08 11.83 -42.81
CA GLN A 1208 -12.26 11.52 -44.23
C GLN A 1208 -11.27 12.32 -45.09
N GLY A 1209 -10.49 11.61 -45.92
CA GLY A 1209 -9.57 12.21 -46.89
C GLY A 1209 -8.08 12.14 -46.48
N VAL A 1210 -7.23 11.82 -47.47
CA VAL A 1210 -5.79 11.57 -47.32
C VAL A 1210 -5.03 12.79 -46.80
N ALA A 1211 -5.45 14.00 -47.20
CA ALA A 1211 -4.81 15.25 -46.77
C ALA A 1211 -5.01 15.54 -45.28
N ALA A 1212 -6.23 15.31 -44.76
CA ALA A 1212 -6.55 15.52 -43.35
C ALA A 1212 -5.89 14.46 -42.44
N GLN A 1213 -5.76 13.22 -42.92
CA GLN A 1213 -5.00 12.16 -42.23
C GLN A 1213 -3.50 12.50 -42.17
N ARG A 1214 -2.91 12.98 -43.28
CA ARG A 1214 -1.52 13.46 -43.28
C ARG A 1214 -1.30 14.65 -42.35
N PHE A 1215 -2.25 15.59 -42.30
CA PHE A 1215 -2.21 16.71 -41.37
C PHE A 1215 -2.19 16.25 -39.91
N ASN A 1216 -3.12 15.39 -39.49
CA ASN A 1216 -3.17 14.87 -38.12
C ASN A 1216 -1.90 14.07 -37.73
N SER A 1217 -1.33 13.29 -38.66
CA SER A 1217 -0.09 12.56 -38.43
C SER A 1217 1.11 13.49 -38.20
N ARG A 1218 1.25 14.54 -39.03
CA ARG A 1218 2.30 15.57 -38.87
C ARG A 1218 2.09 16.39 -37.58
N HIS A 1219 0.84 16.75 -37.28
CA HIS A 1219 0.46 17.47 -36.06
C HIS A 1219 0.82 16.68 -34.78
N SER A 1220 0.52 15.38 -34.75
CA SER A 1220 0.84 14.50 -33.61
C SER A 1220 2.35 14.36 -33.37
N THR A 1221 3.12 14.29 -34.46
CA THR A 1221 4.59 14.21 -34.40
C THR A 1221 5.18 15.49 -33.78
N ALA A 1222 4.69 16.66 -34.19
CA ALA A 1222 5.11 17.95 -33.62
C ALA A 1222 4.74 18.08 -32.13
N ARG A 1223 3.54 17.66 -31.73
CA ARG A 1223 3.09 17.65 -30.32
C ARG A 1223 3.99 16.80 -29.43
N SER A 1224 4.37 15.61 -29.91
CA SER A 1224 5.21 14.67 -29.15
C SER A 1224 6.63 15.19 -28.87
N ILE A 1225 7.12 16.16 -29.67
CA ILE A 1225 8.39 16.84 -29.46
C ILE A 1225 8.24 17.92 -28.37
N ILE A 1226 7.16 18.69 -28.42
CA ILE A 1226 6.85 19.73 -27.43
C ILE A 1226 6.59 19.11 -26.05
N GLU A 1227 5.86 18.00 -25.97
CA GLU A 1227 5.62 17.29 -24.71
C GLU A 1227 6.89 16.71 -24.11
N ARG A 1228 7.82 16.22 -24.95
CA ARG A 1228 9.16 15.80 -24.51
C ARG A 1228 9.99 16.98 -24.00
N ALA A 1229 9.91 18.14 -24.63
CA ALA A 1229 10.59 19.35 -24.16
C ALA A 1229 10.06 19.81 -22.78
N PHE A 1230 8.73 19.84 -22.58
CA PHE A 1230 8.13 20.11 -21.27
C PHE A 1230 8.46 19.03 -20.24
N GLY A 1231 8.50 17.76 -20.63
CA GLY A 1231 8.92 16.64 -19.78
C GLY A 1231 10.37 16.79 -19.29
N MET A 1232 11.30 17.12 -20.19
CA MET A 1232 12.69 17.39 -19.85
C MET A 1232 12.83 18.61 -18.93
N MET A 1233 12.04 19.67 -19.17
CA MET A 1233 12.08 20.88 -18.34
C MET A 1233 11.54 20.62 -16.92
N LYS A 1234 10.42 19.88 -16.79
CA LYS A 1234 9.86 19.44 -15.49
C LYS A 1234 10.81 18.53 -14.72
N THR A 1235 11.68 17.81 -15.41
CA THR A 1235 12.63 16.86 -14.79
C THR A 1235 13.94 17.55 -14.38
N ARG A 1236 14.45 18.49 -15.20
CA ARG A 1236 15.70 19.23 -14.93
C ARG A 1236 15.55 20.43 -13.98
N TRP A 1237 14.39 21.08 -13.94
CA TRP A 1237 14.18 22.34 -13.23
C TRP A 1237 13.07 22.24 -12.17
N ARG A 1238 12.96 21.09 -11.48
CA ARG A 1238 11.94 20.85 -10.43
C ARG A 1238 11.89 21.96 -9.38
N ALA A 1239 13.05 22.46 -8.95
CA ALA A 1239 13.16 23.53 -7.95
C ALA A 1239 12.63 24.89 -8.46
N ILE A 1240 12.79 25.19 -9.75
CA ILE A 1240 12.31 26.45 -10.35
C ILE A 1240 10.82 26.36 -10.69
N PHE A 1241 10.30 25.18 -11.03
CA PHE A 1241 8.85 24.96 -11.16
C PHE A 1241 8.12 24.95 -9.81
N LEU A 1242 8.80 24.55 -8.73
CA LEU A 1242 8.29 24.65 -7.36
C LEU A 1242 8.46 26.07 -6.77
N GLN A 1243 9.47 26.84 -7.18
CA GLN A 1243 9.66 28.24 -6.76
C GLN A 1243 8.94 29.27 -7.64
N ALA A 1244 8.51 28.91 -8.86
CA ALA A 1244 7.63 29.74 -9.68
C ALA A 1244 6.18 29.83 -9.12
N LEU A 1245 5.90 29.17 -7.99
CA LEU A 1245 4.64 29.28 -7.25
C LEU A 1245 4.50 30.58 -6.42
N GLU A 1246 5.50 31.48 -6.41
CA GLU A 1246 5.38 32.78 -5.72
C GLU A 1246 5.90 33.99 -6.52
N VAL A 1247 5.66 34.08 -7.84
CA VAL A 1247 5.94 35.33 -8.57
C VAL A 1247 4.74 35.80 -9.39
N HIS A 1248 4.12 36.88 -8.91
CA HIS A 1248 3.18 37.71 -9.66
C HIS A 1248 3.96 38.61 -10.63
N HIS A 1249 3.61 38.58 -11.92
CA HIS A 1249 4.07 39.57 -12.91
C HIS A 1249 3.13 40.78 -12.97
N THR A 1250 3.68 42.00 -12.95
CA THR A 1250 3.42 43.03 -14.00
C THR A 1250 4.38 44.23 -13.93
N PHE A 1251 4.95 44.52 -15.11
CA PHE A 1251 5.31 45.82 -15.72
C PHE A 1251 6.75 46.39 -15.64
N VAL A 1252 7.19 46.85 -16.81
CA VAL A 1252 8.50 47.37 -17.24
C VAL A 1252 8.58 48.89 -17.04
N PRO A 1253 9.75 49.45 -16.72
CA PRO A 1253 10.22 50.59 -17.52
C PRO A 1253 11.70 50.49 -17.92
N GLN A 1254 11.90 50.69 -19.23
CA GLN A 1254 12.99 51.37 -19.96
C GLN A 1254 14.39 51.48 -19.33
N SER A 1255 15.38 51.15 -20.18
CA SER A 1255 16.83 51.38 -20.07
C SER A 1255 17.68 50.28 -19.42
N LEU A 1256 17.76 49.11 -20.06
CA LEU A 1256 19.03 48.38 -20.19
C LEU A 1256 18.91 47.37 -21.35
N ASN A 1257 19.83 47.48 -22.30
CA ASN A 1257 19.86 46.76 -23.57
C ASN A 1257 19.98 45.24 -23.35
N PHE A 1258 18.88 44.51 -23.57
CA PHE A 1258 18.79 43.06 -23.43
C PHE A 1258 19.26 42.27 -24.67
N HIS A 1259 20.09 42.87 -25.54
CA HIS A 1259 20.48 42.27 -26.82
C HIS A 1259 21.92 41.77 -26.91
N THR A 1260 22.79 42.02 -25.91
CA THR A 1260 24.20 41.61 -25.97
C THR A 1260 24.58 40.44 -25.07
N ASP A 1261 23.91 40.21 -23.93
CA ASP A 1261 24.39 39.21 -22.95
C ASP A 1261 23.68 37.86 -23.01
N LEU A 1262 22.56 37.75 -23.74
CA LEU A 1262 21.89 36.45 -23.99
C LEU A 1262 22.53 35.67 -25.15
N ALA A 1263 23.34 36.34 -25.97
CA ALA A 1263 24.15 35.69 -27.00
C ALA A 1263 25.36 34.96 -26.40
N LEU A 1264 25.85 35.38 -25.21
CA LEU A 1264 26.98 34.72 -24.56
C LEU A 1264 26.57 33.48 -23.75
N LEU A 1265 25.31 33.40 -23.30
CA LEU A 1265 24.81 32.30 -22.48
C LEU A 1265 24.25 31.11 -23.28
N VAL A 1266 24.10 31.28 -24.61
CA VAL A 1266 23.68 30.21 -25.52
C VAL A 1266 24.86 29.66 -26.34
N SER A 1267 26.07 30.25 -26.24
CA SER A 1267 27.27 29.75 -26.93
C SER A 1267 28.32 29.06 -26.04
N THR A 1268 28.01 28.78 -24.78
CA THR A 1268 28.76 27.90 -23.85
C THR A 1268 27.79 26.93 -23.21
#